data_AF-A0A0N4UF27-F1
#
_entry.id   AF-A0A0N4UF27-F1
#
_cell.length_a   1.000
_cell.length_b   1.000
_cell.length_c   1.000
_cell.angle_alpha   90.00
_cell.angle_beta   90.00
_cell.angle_gamma   90.00
#
_symmetry.space_group_name_H-M   'P 1'
#
loop_
_entity.id
_entity.type
_entity.pdbx_description
1 polymer ?
#
loop_
_entity_poly.entity_id
_entity_poly.type
_entity_poly.pdbx_seq_one_letter_code
_entity_poly.pdbx_strand_id
1 'polypeptide(L)'
;MERKRRADDGDRDFVMKPRFLRPEHLLALEERTSALNDISSVVYNNPYISLSIEQQRSRLPIFKNRLHILYLLENFRTLIIVGETGCGKSTQVPQYLMEAGWANDHRKIGVTQPRIIAVVTLANRVAEEKMCKLGEEVGYIIRFHDATSENTKIKVNILIFSHFFAFVIMIFLNILMVDDAHERSVNTDLLLGLLRKILSVRNDLRIIVSSATLDAILFRDFFELNTTNDAAKNTSTIISVEGHMHPITIYHVKNPVPDYVQKAIETVLSIHKNEQHGDILVFLTGQDEIEFACKKLIEEAKHLRSSDKLWILPIYGSLPPKEQVRIFESTPHGTRKAIIATNIAEASVTIPGIVYVIDCGFVKLRAINADNGLETLMTLPISQASAEQRAGRAGRIRPGKCYRLYTCADEYNKLLPSNIPEMQRVNLAPVVLQLKALGINNVLRFHYVSHPSSFCMVEGLQLLFSLGALSKDGLLTNPLGLQMAEFPLPPMHSKALLCSGEFGCSEEIAAIIAMLQIQEVFVMPLSGRHKAELTKRNFCVEEGDHLTALNVFLNFVENGKSKQWCVKNFLNYRGLCRAVNIRDQMIRLLKRYHVPIVSCKGQKDSVDAIRKCLVKGFFSQAAHYHYSGDYVTIKEEYHFKVYKGSAIMYRKEFPKWVIFTEVLQDSIRDITVVEPEWLYELAADYYEFGTRLEILPMATLLKEASRRLISSRSLCCLPRVNDGDKLRRFRSLLSVKFITHGCQMNVNDVEIVRSLMLSNHYIETSETEDADVIFIMTCSVRESAEIKVWDQLKKIHYNFGKHKVVAVLAEGKNISISQCIAATSPGIFLHPSSTFCDVVFVKECHDYKCHDYISWLCFYLMQFNVLCCMAERIRHELLQNYVIDIVAGPDSYRDLPRLLAVAFGGSRAINVQLSLEETYADIAPVRVDPLAKSAYVSIMRGCDNMCTYCIVPFTRGRERSRPMNSIISEIRRLSDEGVKEVVLLGQNVNSYNDCSEMNFPLSGQFVENSPGFKTVYKAKKSGLNFTTLLEKISTVNQEMRIRFISPHPKDFPLEVISLIKERPNICKQFRLPAQSGSNVVLQAMGRKYTKEAYLSLVERIKNAIPEVSLSSDFITGFCGETEKAHEETLDLIKRVQYSFCYVYPFSMRSKTKAKYHLVDDIPEDIKHRRHLELVSVFREQSLKFNENLIGSIQLVLIDSHSKRTRSGFVGKCDGGTKVVIEEIASKHLNDVGIGDYVAVKVFAANSQTLRGRIIGKTTLRNFENKRNEYCMKQNMSNSSTLFSCD
;
A
#
# COMPACT_ATOMS: atom_id res chain seq x y z
N MET A 1 -56.05 -25.73 42.22
CA MET A 1 -57.44 -25.28 42.49
C MET A 1 -57.36 -24.54 43.82
N GLU A 2 -57.52 -23.22 43.93
CA GLU A 2 -58.31 -22.30 43.12
C GLU A 2 -57.54 -21.02 42.79
N ARG A 3 -57.58 -20.67 41.50
CA ARG A 3 -57.44 -19.32 40.93
C ARG A 3 -56.09 -18.61 41.19
N LYS A 4 -55.10 -18.73 40.29
CA LYS A 4 -55.10 -17.94 39.02
C LYS A 4 -56.23 -16.91 38.96
N ARG A 5 -56.02 -15.70 39.51
CA ARG A 5 -56.55 -14.40 39.03
C ARG A 5 -56.28 -13.25 40.01
N ARG A 6 -55.01 -12.92 40.25
CA ARG A 6 -54.60 -11.51 40.41
C ARG A 6 -53.32 -11.35 39.59
N ALA A 7 -53.54 -10.82 38.39
CA ALA A 7 -52.50 -10.29 37.54
C ALA A 7 -51.93 -9.02 38.18
N ASP A 8 -50.78 -8.62 37.64
CA ASP A 8 -50.18 -7.27 37.69
C ASP A 8 -49.40 -6.91 38.96
N ASP A 9 -48.07 -7.00 38.88
CA ASP A 9 -47.21 -5.80 38.78
C ASP A 9 -45.71 -6.16 38.73
N GLY A 10 -44.99 -5.50 37.82
CA GLY A 10 -43.59 -5.12 38.03
C GLY A 10 -42.52 -5.83 37.19
N ASP A 11 -42.24 -5.23 36.03
CA ASP A 11 -40.99 -5.26 35.26
C ASP A 11 -39.74 -5.83 35.98
N ARG A 12 -39.16 -6.90 35.43
CA ARG A 12 -37.74 -7.24 35.63
C ARG A 12 -37.13 -7.70 34.31
N ASP A 13 -36.38 -6.80 33.71
CA ASP A 13 -35.26 -6.99 32.79
C ASP A 13 -35.15 -8.38 32.13
N PHE A 14 -35.58 -8.43 30.86
CA PHE A 14 -35.27 -9.47 29.89
C PHE A 14 -33.75 -9.52 29.60
N VAL A 15 -32.95 -9.98 30.56
CA VAL A 15 -31.59 -10.45 30.27
C VAL A 15 -31.72 -11.90 29.80
N MET A 16 -31.88 -12.08 28.48
CA MET A 16 -31.71 -13.38 27.84
C MET A 16 -30.26 -13.86 28.07
N LYS A 17 -30.04 -14.61 29.15
CA LYS A 17 -28.81 -15.36 29.37
C LYS A 17 -28.79 -16.54 28.38
N PRO A 18 -27.76 -16.66 27.52
CA PRO A 18 -27.65 -17.77 26.58
C PRO A 18 -27.54 -19.10 27.34
N ARG A 19 -28.45 -20.04 27.03
CA ARG A 19 -28.38 -21.41 27.55
C ARG A 19 -27.29 -22.17 26.80
N PHE A 20 -26.19 -22.47 27.50
CA PHE A 20 -25.06 -23.24 27.00
C PHE A 20 -25.39 -24.73 26.94
N LEU A 21 -25.22 -25.36 25.77
CA LEU A 21 -25.32 -26.81 25.61
C LEU A 21 -23.98 -27.47 25.95
N ARG A 22 -24.02 -28.50 26.81
CA ARG A 22 -22.84 -29.33 27.17
C ARG A 22 -22.33 -30.11 25.94
N PRO A 23 -21.02 -30.42 25.84
CA PRO A 23 -20.36 -30.88 24.61
C PRO A 23 -20.79 -32.26 24.08
N GLU A 24 -21.58 -33.02 24.82
CA GLU A 24 -21.84 -34.44 24.53
C GLU A 24 -22.74 -34.68 23.29
N HIS A 25 -23.46 -33.67 22.78
CA HIS A 25 -24.39 -33.85 21.66
C HIS A 25 -23.83 -33.55 20.25
N LEU A 26 -22.50 -33.51 20.08
CA LEU A 26 -21.86 -33.41 18.75
C LEU A 26 -21.49 -34.79 18.15
N LEU A 27 -21.91 -35.88 18.79
CA LEU A 27 -21.58 -37.26 18.42
C LEU A 27 -22.53 -37.82 17.35
N ALA A 28 -22.01 -37.93 16.12
CA ALA A 28 -22.22 -39.08 15.21
C ALA A 28 -21.54 -38.77 13.86
N LEU A 29 -20.56 -39.57 13.46
CA LEU A 29 -20.22 -39.89 12.06
C LEU A 29 -19.05 -40.91 12.00
N GLU A 30 -19.40 -42.18 11.81
CA GLU A 30 -18.52 -43.36 11.86
C GLU A 30 -17.63 -43.59 10.61
N GLU A 31 -17.69 -42.77 9.55
CA GLU A 31 -16.92 -43.07 8.32
C GLU A 31 -15.65 -42.24 8.12
N ARG A 32 -15.45 -41.12 8.84
CA ARG A 32 -14.11 -40.50 8.89
C ARG A 32 -13.20 -41.25 9.84
N THR A 33 -13.74 -41.88 10.88
CA THR A 33 -12.99 -42.74 11.79
C THR A 33 -12.40 -43.94 11.06
N SER A 34 -13.09 -44.61 10.13
CA SER A 34 -12.44 -45.74 9.42
C SER A 34 -11.24 -45.30 8.56
N ALA A 35 -11.28 -44.11 7.94
CA ALA A 35 -10.13 -43.61 7.19
C ALA A 35 -9.02 -42.99 8.06
N LEU A 36 -9.35 -42.40 9.20
CA LEU A 36 -8.40 -41.77 10.13
C LEU A 36 -7.84 -42.75 11.17
N ASN A 37 -8.60 -43.78 11.57
CA ASN A 37 -8.14 -44.84 12.47
C ASN A 37 -6.97 -45.60 11.81
N ASP A 38 -7.00 -45.81 10.50
CA ASP A 38 -5.86 -46.39 9.79
C ASP A 38 -4.61 -45.49 9.84
N ILE A 39 -4.75 -44.17 9.96
CA ILE A 39 -3.61 -43.24 10.10
C ILE A 39 -2.91 -43.46 11.45
N SER A 40 -3.61 -43.94 12.47
CA SER A 40 -3.01 -44.22 13.78
C SER A 40 -2.01 -45.38 13.76
N SER A 41 -2.04 -46.23 12.72
CA SER A 41 -1.16 -47.40 12.59
C SER A 41 0.18 -47.14 11.87
N VAL A 42 0.46 -45.91 11.43
CA VAL A 42 1.67 -45.62 10.64
C VAL A 42 2.89 -45.52 11.54
N VAL A 43 3.81 -46.48 11.40
CA VAL A 43 5.11 -46.50 12.09
C VAL A 43 6.03 -45.46 11.47
N TYR A 44 6.29 -44.37 12.19
CA TYR A 44 7.17 -43.29 11.74
C TYR A 44 8.64 -43.70 11.81
N ASN A 45 9.37 -43.55 10.70
CA ASN A 45 10.81 -43.84 10.67
C ASN A 45 11.60 -42.80 11.49
N ASN A 46 11.91 -43.13 12.74
CA ASN A 46 12.90 -42.40 13.51
C ASN A 46 14.28 -43.04 13.27
N PRO A 47 15.29 -42.31 12.75
CA PRO A 47 16.65 -42.84 12.60
C PRO A 47 17.24 -43.36 13.92
N TYR A 48 16.65 -42.99 15.06
CA TYR A 48 17.02 -43.45 16.39
C TYR A 48 16.09 -44.55 16.97
N ILE A 49 15.28 -45.25 16.15
CA ILE A 49 14.38 -46.33 16.60
C ILE A 49 15.10 -47.39 17.45
N SER A 50 16.38 -47.66 17.18
CA SER A 50 17.18 -48.63 17.95
C SER A 50 17.52 -48.16 19.38
N LEU A 51 17.32 -46.88 19.68
CA LEU A 51 17.57 -46.29 21.00
C LEU A 51 16.28 -46.24 21.81
N SER A 52 16.40 -46.26 23.14
CA SER A 52 15.23 -46.05 24.01
C SER A 52 14.63 -44.66 23.79
N ILE A 53 13.32 -44.50 24.02
CA ILE A 53 12.63 -43.21 23.79
C ILE A 53 13.31 -42.05 24.55
N GLU A 54 13.80 -42.28 25.76
CA GLU A 54 14.56 -41.28 26.53
C GLU A 54 15.89 -40.90 25.86
N GLN A 55 16.61 -41.87 25.29
CA GLN A 55 17.83 -41.60 24.52
C GLN A 55 17.51 -40.83 23.23
N GLN A 56 16.36 -41.07 22.61
CA GLN A 56 15.90 -40.29 21.45
C GLN A 56 15.63 -38.83 21.84
N ARG A 57 14.92 -38.60 22.95
CA ARG A 57 14.60 -37.26 23.47
C ARG A 57 15.85 -36.47 23.86
N SER A 58 16.81 -37.12 24.53
CA SER A 58 18.04 -36.47 25.01
C SER A 58 18.99 -36.03 23.89
N ARG A 59 18.90 -36.63 22.69
CA ARG A 59 19.68 -36.23 21.51
C ARG A 59 19.10 -35.01 20.78
N LEU A 60 17.86 -34.61 21.04
CA LEU A 60 17.27 -33.44 20.40
C LEU A 60 17.94 -32.16 20.90
N PRO A 61 18.29 -31.20 20.02
CA PRO A 61 18.99 -29.97 20.42
C PRO A 61 18.29 -29.19 21.54
N ILE A 62 16.96 -29.18 21.54
CA ILE A 62 16.18 -28.45 22.55
C ILE A 62 16.33 -29.00 23.97
N PHE A 63 16.75 -30.26 24.14
CA PHE A 63 16.87 -30.90 25.45
C PHE A 63 17.83 -30.15 26.37
N LYS A 64 18.94 -29.63 25.83
CA LYS A 64 19.92 -28.82 26.58
C LYS A 64 19.29 -27.59 27.23
N ASN A 65 18.26 -27.03 26.60
CA ASN A 65 17.60 -25.80 27.03
C ASN A 65 16.31 -26.07 27.84
N ARG A 66 15.99 -27.33 28.19
CA ARG A 66 14.76 -27.69 28.92
C ARG A 66 14.55 -26.85 30.18
N LEU A 67 15.54 -26.81 31.08
CA LEU A 67 15.44 -26.05 32.33
C LEU A 67 15.37 -24.55 32.08
N HIS A 68 16.10 -24.05 31.07
CA HIS A 68 16.09 -22.65 30.69
C HIS A 68 14.71 -22.22 30.16
N ILE A 69 14.06 -23.04 29.33
CA ILE A 69 12.71 -22.78 28.81
C ILE A 69 11.69 -22.68 29.95
N LEU A 70 11.74 -23.60 30.92
CA LEU A 70 10.85 -23.58 32.09
C LEU A 70 11.09 -22.31 32.94
N TYR A 71 12.36 -21.98 33.22
CA TYR A 71 12.72 -20.76 33.93
C TYR A 71 12.22 -19.49 33.23
N LEU A 72 12.35 -19.40 31.91
CA LEU A 72 11.86 -18.22 31.17
C LEU A 72 10.32 -18.13 31.20
N LEU A 73 9.60 -19.25 31.19
CA LEU A 73 8.14 -19.24 31.26
C LEU A 73 7.58 -18.91 32.65
N GLU A 74 8.36 -19.17 33.70
CA GLU A 74 8.04 -18.71 35.05
C GLU A 74 8.18 -17.18 35.13
N ASN A 75 9.28 -16.63 34.61
CA ASN A 75 9.61 -15.20 34.73
C ASN A 75 8.90 -14.30 33.70
N PHE A 76 8.72 -14.76 32.47
CA PHE A 76 8.16 -13.98 31.35
C PHE A 76 6.76 -14.49 30.97
N ARG A 77 5.89 -13.58 30.54
CA ARG A 77 4.53 -13.93 30.07
C ARG A 77 4.56 -14.55 28.68
N THR A 78 5.49 -14.10 27.84
CA THR A 78 5.62 -14.57 26.46
C THR A 78 7.05 -14.98 26.15
N LEU A 79 7.21 -16.22 25.67
CA LEU A 79 8.49 -16.77 25.24
C LEU A 79 8.48 -17.00 23.74
N ILE A 80 9.43 -16.38 23.04
CA ILE A 80 9.67 -16.60 21.62
C ILE A 80 10.80 -17.61 21.48
N ILE A 81 10.51 -18.79 20.93
CA ILE A 81 11.50 -19.84 20.71
C ILE A 81 11.92 -19.80 19.24
N VAL A 82 13.18 -19.46 18.99
CA VAL A 82 13.78 -19.47 17.67
C VAL A 82 14.60 -20.74 17.51
N GLY A 83 14.30 -21.53 16.50
CA GLY A 83 15.15 -22.66 16.16
C GLY A 83 14.74 -23.31 14.86
N GLU A 84 15.69 -23.98 14.22
CA GLU A 84 15.44 -24.67 12.96
C GLU A 84 14.38 -25.77 13.07
N THR A 85 13.88 -26.21 11.93
CA THR A 85 12.90 -27.29 11.87
C THR A 85 13.54 -28.62 12.26
N GLY A 86 12.89 -29.39 13.14
CA GLY A 86 13.41 -30.68 13.63
C GLY A 86 14.21 -30.63 14.93
N CYS A 87 14.48 -29.45 15.51
CA CYS A 87 15.20 -29.37 16.79
C CYS A 87 14.38 -29.84 18.03
N GLY A 88 13.09 -30.17 17.84
CA GLY A 88 12.21 -30.72 18.88
C GLY A 88 11.26 -29.75 19.56
N LYS A 89 11.12 -28.50 19.08
CA LYS A 89 10.22 -27.46 19.68
C LYS A 89 8.82 -27.99 19.92
N SER A 90 8.13 -28.38 18.86
CA SER A 90 6.72 -28.75 18.87
C SER A 90 6.47 -30.04 19.64
N THR A 91 7.39 -31.00 19.58
CA THR A 91 7.24 -32.32 20.21
C THR A 91 7.60 -32.29 21.69
N GLN A 92 8.72 -31.66 22.06
CA GLN A 92 9.26 -31.73 23.42
C GLN A 92 8.73 -30.66 24.37
N VAL A 93 8.54 -29.41 23.90
CA VAL A 93 8.13 -28.30 24.79
C VAL A 93 6.78 -28.58 25.48
N PRO A 94 5.73 -29.06 24.78
CA PRO A 94 4.48 -29.44 25.44
C PRO A 94 4.66 -30.54 26.49
N GLN A 95 5.57 -31.49 26.26
CA GLN A 95 5.86 -32.56 27.21
C GLN A 95 6.58 -32.03 28.44
N TYR A 96 7.55 -31.11 28.29
CA TYR A 96 8.24 -30.47 29.41
C TYR A 96 7.26 -29.69 30.30
N LEU A 97 6.30 -29.00 29.69
CA LEU A 97 5.25 -28.27 30.42
C LEU A 97 4.34 -29.22 31.21
N MET A 98 3.95 -30.34 30.60
CA MET A 98 3.13 -31.35 31.27
C MET A 98 3.89 -31.99 32.44
N GLU A 99 5.17 -32.33 32.24
CA GLU A 99 6.05 -32.89 33.28
C GLU A 99 6.29 -31.90 34.44
N ALA A 100 6.36 -30.61 34.15
CA ALA A 100 6.50 -29.55 35.15
C ALA A 100 5.19 -29.20 35.87
N GLY A 101 4.08 -29.87 35.54
CA GLY A 101 2.81 -29.73 36.26
C GLY A 101 1.88 -28.61 35.76
N TRP A 102 2.15 -27.99 34.60
CA TRP A 102 1.31 -26.92 34.05
C TRP A 102 -0.11 -27.37 33.64
N ALA A 103 -0.39 -28.68 33.64
CA ALA A 103 -1.69 -29.27 33.33
C ALA A 103 -2.39 -29.92 34.54
N ASN A 104 -1.92 -29.69 35.78
CA ASN A 104 -2.47 -30.35 36.97
C ASN A 104 -3.79 -29.71 37.46
N ASP A 105 -4.01 -28.42 37.21
CA ASP A 105 -5.17 -27.67 37.73
C ASP A 105 -6.44 -27.82 36.86
N HIS A 106 -6.68 -29.00 36.29
CA HIS A 106 -7.71 -29.26 35.27
C HIS A 106 -7.63 -28.40 33.99
N ARG A 107 -6.63 -27.51 33.88
CA ARG A 107 -6.34 -26.70 32.70
C ARG A 107 -5.44 -27.48 31.74
N LYS A 108 -5.49 -27.12 30.46
CA LYS A 108 -4.83 -27.85 29.38
C LYS A 108 -3.67 -27.03 28.77
N ILE A 109 -2.74 -27.73 28.15
CA ILE A 109 -1.66 -27.16 27.33
C ILE A 109 -2.17 -27.13 25.88
N GLY A 110 -2.28 -25.94 25.31
CA GLY A 110 -2.71 -25.77 23.92
C GLY A 110 -1.51 -25.67 22.99
N VAL A 111 -1.53 -26.40 21.87
CA VAL A 111 -0.58 -26.20 20.76
C VAL A 111 -1.37 -25.93 19.51
N THR A 112 -1.11 -24.81 18.83
CA THR A 112 -1.72 -24.52 17.53
C THR A 112 -0.75 -24.77 16.40
N GLN A 113 -1.28 -25.40 15.35
CA GLN A 113 -0.57 -25.69 14.11
C GLN A 113 -1.38 -25.17 12.93
N PRO A 114 -0.74 -24.60 11.89
CA PRO A 114 -1.46 -24.09 10.73
C PRO A 114 -2.02 -25.21 9.83
N ARG A 115 -1.37 -26.39 9.81
CA ARG A 115 -1.68 -27.48 8.85
C ARG A 115 -2.31 -28.70 9.53
N ILE A 116 -3.34 -29.28 8.91
CA ILE A 116 -4.00 -30.52 9.38
C ILE A 116 -2.99 -31.66 9.57
N ILE A 117 -2.09 -31.87 8.59
CA ILE A 117 -1.08 -32.94 8.64
C ILE A 117 -0.15 -32.74 9.84
N ALA A 118 0.27 -31.50 10.10
CA ALA A 118 1.13 -31.16 11.22
C ALA A 118 0.44 -31.42 12.56
N VAL A 119 -0.85 -31.10 12.69
CA VAL A 119 -1.65 -31.41 13.89
C VAL A 119 -1.64 -32.92 14.19
N VAL A 120 -2.00 -33.73 13.19
CA VAL A 120 -2.14 -35.19 13.36
C VAL A 120 -0.79 -35.85 13.62
N THR A 121 0.22 -35.51 12.82
CA THR A 121 1.58 -36.07 12.99
C THR A 121 2.22 -35.67 14.31
N LEU A 122 2.02 -34.42 14.76
CA LEU A 122 2.51 -33.96 16.05
C LEU A 122 1.83 -34.68 17.21
N ALA A 123 0.50 -34.78 17.19
CA ALA A 123 -0.25 -35.44 18.25
C ALA A 123 0.09 -36.93 18.36
N ASN A 124 0.18 -37.63 17.23
CA ASN A 124 0.62 -39.03 17.18
C ASN A 124 2.02 -39.19 17.76
N ARG A 125 2.97 -38.35 17.32
CA ARG A 125 4.35 -38.42 17.78
C ARG A 125 4.49 -38.20 19.28
N VAL A 126 3.74 -37.23 19.84
CA VAL A 126 3.78 -36.93 21.28
C VAL A 126 3.10 -38.05 22.08
N ALA A 127 2.01 -38.65 21.57
CA ALA A 127 1.36 -39.80 22.21
C ALA A 127 2.29 -41.03 22.26
N GLU A 128 2.99 -41.32 21.15
CA GLU A 128 3.99 -42.38 21.07
C GLU A 128 5.15 -42.16 22.05
N GLU A 129 5.74 -40.96 22.09
CA GLU A 129 6.84 -40.65 23.01
C GLU A 129 6.43 -40.68 24.49
N LYS A 130 5.15 -40.46 24.78
CA LYS A 130 4.57 -40.57 26.13
C LYS A 130 4.03 -41.96 26.46
N MET A 131 4.07 -42.90 25.52
CA MET A 131 3.50 -44.25 25.68
C MET A 131 2.02 -44.22 26.10
N CYS A 132 1.23 -43.26 25.58
CA CYS A 132 -0.20 -43.16 25.83
C CYS A 132 -1.01 -43.33 24.55
N LYS A 133 -2.28 -43.72 24.68
CA LYS A 133 -3.16 -43.79 23.51
C LYS A 133 -3.59 -42.38 23.11
N LEU A 134 -3.58 -42.13 21.80
CA LEU A 134 -4.11 -40.91 21.23
C LEU A 134 -5.58 -40.72 21.64
N GLY A 135 -5.92 -39.57 22.21
CA GLY A 135 -7.23 -39.25 22.78
C GLY A 135 -7.29 -39.33 24.30
N GLU A 136 -6.33 -39.99 24.97
CA GLU A 136 -6.23 -40.00 26.44
C GLU A 136 -5.53 -38.71 26.92
N GLU A 137 -4.25 -38.75 27.30
CA GLU A 137 -3.52 -37.57 27.79
C GLU A 137 -3.15 -36.59 26.67
N VAL A 138 -2.98 -37.09 25.45
CA VAL A 138 -2.62 -36.30 24.26
C VAL A 138 -3.74 -36.45 23.24
N GLY A 139 -4.29 -35.33 22.79
CA GLY A 139 -5.38 -35.33 21.83
C GLY A 139 -5.27 -34.18 20.84
N TYR A 140 -6.07 -34.26 19.77
CA TYR A 140 -6.08 -33.22 18.75
C TYR A 140 -7.46 -32.86 18.24
N ILE A 141 -7.60 -31.63 17.77
CA ILE A 141 -8.80 -31.17 17.05
C ILE A 141 -8.40 -30.67 15.68
N ILE A 142 -9.01 -31.27 14.66
CA ILE A 142 -9.03 -30.76 13.30
C ILE A 142 -10.47 -30.50 12.91
N ARG A 143 -10.66 -29.78 11.79
CA ARG A 143 -11.99 -29.47 11.30
C ARG A 143 -12.80 -30.75 11.08
N PHE A 144 -13.92 -30.87 11.79
CA PHE A 144 -14.84 -32.01 11.76
C PHE A 144 -14.28 -33.33 12.33
N HIS A 145 -13.22 -33.31 13.14
CA HIS A 145 -12.74 -34.48 13.86
C HIS A 145 -12.05 -34.06 15.17
N ASP A 146 -12.58 -34.56 16.29
CA ASP A 146 -12.09 -34.30 17.64
C ASP A 146 -11.64 -35.63 18.26
N ALA A 147 -10.35 -35.75 18.53
CA ALA A 147 -9.74 -36.88 19.22
C ALA A 147 -9.22 -36.40 20.58
N THR A 148 -10.12 -35.87 21.41
CA THR A 148 -9.83 -35.45 22.78
C THR A 148 -10.82 -36.08 23.77
N SER A 149 -10.38 -36.26 25.01
CA SER A 149 -11.20 -36.70 26.14
C SER A 149 -11.12 -35.70 27.29
N GLU A 150 -11.86 -35.97 28.37
CA GLU A 150 -11.76 -35.18 29.60
C GLU A 150 -10.34 -35.23 30.18
N ASN A 151 -9.66 -36.37 30.06
CA ASN A 151 -8.30 -36.62 30.55
C ASN A 151 -7.19 -35.99 29.69
N THR A 152 -7.54 -35.36 28.55
CA THR A 152 -6.55 -34.75 27.67
C THR A 152 -5.89 -33.54 28.32
N LYS A 153 -4.58 -33.65 28.53
CA LYS A 153 -3.70 -32.61 29.08
C LYS A 153 -3.03 -31.78 27.99
N ILE A 154 -2.56 -32.42 26.92
CA ILE A 154 -1.97 -31.75 25.75
C ILE A 154 -2.98 -31.78 24.60
N LYS A 155 -3.40 -30.60 24.16
CA LYS A 155 -4.40 -30.42 23.11
C LYS A 155 -3.80 -29.73 21.90
N VAL A 156 -3.57 -30.48 20.83
CA VAL A 156 -3.06 -29.95 19.55
C VAL A 156 -4.22 -29.58 18.64
N ASN A 157 -4.36 -28.30 18.28
CA ASN A 157 -5.46 -27.81 17.47
C ASN A 157 -4.96 -27.24 16.14
N ILE A 158 -5.75 -27.43 15.10
CA ILE A 158 -5.60 -26.60 13.90
C ILE A 158 -5.95 -25.16 14.24
N LEU A 159 -5.19 -24.22 13.69
CA LEU A 159 -5.40 -22.79 13.89
C LEU A 159 -6.63 -22.32 13.09
N ILE A 160 -7.82 -22.59 13.63
CA ILE A 160 -9.11 -22.07 13.16
C ILE A 160 -9.53 -20.95 14.09
N PHE A 161 -9.59 -19.73 13.56
CA PHE A 161 -10.14 -18.60 14.29
C PHE A 161 -11.67 -18.71 14.29
N SER A 162 -12.25 -18.93 15.47
CA SER A 162 -13.71 -18.94 15.68
C SER A 162 -14.03 -18.40 17.07
N HIS A 163 -15.26 -17.93 17.29
CA HIS A 163 -15.72 -17.44 18.59
C HIS A 163 -15.52 -18.52 19.69
N PHE A 164 -15.78 -19.78 19.35
CA PHE A 164 -15.53 -20.93 20.21
C PHE A 164 -14.05 -21.07 20.60
N PHE A 165 -13.12 -20.85 19.67
CA PHE A 165 -11.68 -20.97 19.97
C PHE A 165 -11.22 -19.89 20.95
N ALA A 166 -11.68 -18.65 20.77
CA ALA A 166 -11.42 -17.56 21.71
C ALA A 166 -11.94 -17.90 23.12
N PHE A 167 -13.14 -18.47 23.22
CA PHE A 167 -13.73 -18.92 24.48
C PHE A 167 -12.92 -20.06 25.14
N VAL A 168 -12.49 -21.06 24.36
CA VAL A 168 -11.65 -22.16 24.87
C VAL A 168 -10.32 -21.63 25.44
N ILE A 169 -9.66 -20.69 24.76
CA ILE A 169 -8.44 -20.05 25.26
C ILE A 169 -8.72 -19.32 26.57
N MET A 170 -9.81 -18.54 26.62
CA MET A 170 -10.13 -17.72 27.78
C MET A 170 -10.37 -18.54 29.05
N ILE A 171 -10.89 -19.77 28.96
CA ILE A 171 -11.32 -20.53 30.14
C ILE A 171 -10.40 -21.70 30.47
N PHE A 172 -9.96 -22.48 29.48
CA PHE A 172 -9.42 -23.83 29.75
C PHE A 172 -7.91 -23.97 29.59
N LEU A 173 -7.19 -22.94 29.12
CA LEU A 173 -5.75 -23.01 28.88
C LEU A 173 -4.94 -22.26 29.95
N ASN A 174 -3.88 -22.91 30.43
CA ASN A 174 -2.82 -22.28 31.23
C ASN A 174 -1.74 -21.68 30.32
N ILE A 175 -1.41 -22.40 29.26
CA ILE A 175 -0.36 -22.02 28.31
C ILE A 175 -0.78 -22.40 26.90
N LEU A 176 -0.47 -21.51 25.96
CA LEU A 176 -0.73 -21.69 24.54
C LEU A 176 0.57 -21.53 23.75
N MET A 177 0.92 -22.55 22.97
CA MET A 177 2.01 -22.51 22.01
C MET A 177 1.45 -22.26 20.61
N VAL A 178 1.82 -21.13 20.02
CA VAL A 178 1.59 -20.81 18.61
C VAL A 178 2.83 -21.26 17.83
N ASP A 179 2.72 -22.39 17.15
CA ASP A 179 3.83 -22.94 16.38
C ASP A 179 3.84 -22.43 14.94
N ASP A 180 5.03 -22.48 14.33
CA ASP A 180 5.29 -22.02 12.95
C ASP A 180 4.74 -20.61 12.65
N ALA A 181 4.88 -19.68 13.61
CA ALA A 181 4.38 -18.31 13.47
C ALA A 181 4.98 -17.56 12.25
N HIS A 182 6.12 -18.03 11.75
CA HIS A 182 6.79 -17.54 10.53
C HIS A 182 6.03 -17.85 9.23
N GLU A 183 5.01 -18.72 9.23
CA GLU A 183 4.16 -18.89 8.04
C GLU A 183 3.34 -17.62 7.73
N ARG A 184 3.15 -16.74 8.74
CA ARG A 184 2.44 -15.45 8.60
C ARG A 184 1.06 -15.59 7.94
N SER A 185 0.33 -16.63 8.32
CA SER A 185 -1.05 -16.84 7.87
C SER A 185 -2.03 -15.91 8.57
N VAL A 186 -3.15 -15.59 7.93
CA VAL A 186 -4.16 -14.66 8.47
C VAL A 186 -4.64 -15.07 9.85
N ASN A 187 -4.99 -16.35 10.01
CA ASN A 187 -5.49 -16.85 11.28
C ASN A 187 -4.43 -16.75 12.40
N THR A 188 -3.15 -16.96 12.06
CA THR A 188 -2.05 -16.85 13.02
C THR A 188 -1.91 -15.41 13.49
N ASP A 189 -1.82 -14.46 12.55
CA ASP A 189 -1.68 -13.04 12.88
C ASP A 189 -2.91 -12.51 13.67
N LEU A 190 -4.13 -12.97 13.35
CA LEU A 190 -5.33 -12.65 14.13
C LEU A 190 -5.29 -13.23 15.54
N LEU A 191 -4.87 -14.49 15.66
CA LEU A 191 -4.72 -15.14 16.95
C LEU A 191 -3.70 -14.38 17.81
N LEU A 192 -2.55 -14.01 17.27
CA LEU A 192 -1.54 -13.22 17.99
C LEU A 192 -2.13 -11.87 18.46
N GLY A 193 -2.88 -11.18 17.60
CA GLY A 193 -3.57 -9.94 17.95
C GLY A 193 -4.60 -10.09 19.08
N LEU A 194 -5.38 -11.17 19.04
CA LEU A 194 -6.36 -11.48 20.07
C LEU A 194 -5.66 -11.84 21.38
N LEU A 195 -4.58 -12.64 21.30
CA LEU A 195 -3.79 -13.06 22.45
C LEU A 195 -3.17 -11.89 23.19
N ARG A 196 -2.69 -10.87 22.47
CA ARG A 196 -2.21 -9.63 23.10
C ARG A 196 -3.31 -8.95 23.93
N LYS A 197 -4.54 -8.91 23.42
CA LYS A 197 -5.70 -8.38 24.15
C LYS A 197 -6.13 -9.29 25.31
N ILE A 198 -5.98 -10.60 25.18
CA ILE A 198 -6.26 -11.54 26.28
C ILE A 198 -5.21 -11.39 27.39
N LEU A 199 -3.92 -11.23 27.06
CA LEU A 199 -2.83 -11.03 28.03
C LEU A 199 -2.99 -9.77 28.88
N SER A 200 -3.68 -8.74 28.38
CA SER A 200 -3.99 -7.55 29.18
C SER A 200 -5.08 -7.80 30.23
N VAL A 201 -5.88 -8.85 30.07
CA VAL A 201 -6.96 -9.22 30.99
C VAL A 201 -6.58 -10.41 31.88
N ARG A 202 -6.00 -11.47 31.29
CA ARG A 202 -5.54 -12.68 31.96
C ARG A 202 -4.05 -12.61 32.24
N ASN A 203 -3.70 -12.29 33.49
CA ASN A 203 -2.32 -12.23 33.96
C ASN A 203 -1.68 -13.63 34.17
N ASP A 204 -2.51 -14.68 34.24
CA ASP A 204 -2.10 -16.07 34.48
C ASP A 204 -1.75 -16.84 33.20
N LEU A 205 -2.23 -16.39 32.04
CA LEU A 205 -1.98 -17.04 30.75
C LEU A 205 -0.51 -16.82 30.33
N ARG A 206 0.14 -17.91 29.90
CA ARG A 206 1.46 -17.88 29.26
C ARG A 206 1.36 -18.19 27.77
N ILE A 207 2.25 -17.60 26.99
CA ILE A 207 2.28 -17.78 25.52
C ILE A 207 3.67 -18.18 25.06
N ILE A 208 3.73 -19.17 24.18
CA ILE A 208 4.94 -19.56 23.46
C ILE A 208 4.72 -19.25 21.99
N VAL A 209 5.62 -18.51 21.36
CA VAL A 209 5.63 -18.29 19.93
C VAL A 209 6.85 -18.99 19.35
N SER A 210 6.65 -20.04 18.56
CA SER A 210 7.74 -20.78 17.94
C SER A 210 7.94 -20.32 16.49
N SER A 211 9.17 -19.94 16.16
CA SER A 211 9.58 -19.47 14.84
C SER A 211 10.89 -20.12 14.41
N ALA A 212 11.06 -20.29 13.10
CA ALA A 212 12.32 -20.74 12.50
C ALA A 212 13.15 -19.59 11.91
N THR A 213 12.58 -18.37 11.83
CA THR A 213 13.13 -17.23 11.06
C THR A 213 13.39 -16.01 11.95
N LEU A 214 14.00 -14.97 11.35
CA LEU A 214 14.35 -13.68 11.96
C LEU A 214 13.16 -12.85 12.47
N ASP A 215 11.91 -13.29 12.28
CA ASP A 215 10.69 -12.61 12.77
C ASP A 215 10.56 -12.62 14.31
N ALA A 216 11.49 -13.27 15.02
CA ALA A 216 11.46 -13.38 16.47
C ALA A 216 11.43 -12.04 17.21
N ILE A 217 12.18 -11.06 16.69
CA ILE A 217 12.23 -9.70 17.24
C ILE A 217 10.87 -9.02 17.09
N LEU A 218 10.24 -9.16 15.92
CA LEU A 218 8.91 -8.62 15.66
C LEU A 218 7.88 -9.18 16.64
N PHE A 219 7.91 -10.50 16.91
CA PHE A 219 6.98 -11.10 17.87
C PHE A 219 7.25 -10.68 19.31
N ARG A 220 8.53 -10.57 19.72
CA ARG A 220 8.90 -10.03 21.03
C ARG A 220 8.32 -8.63 21.21
N ASP A 221 8.64 -7.74 20.28
CA ASP A 221 8.23 -6.34 20.36
C ASP A 221 6.70 -6.19 20.31
N PHE A 222 6.01 -7.08 19.59
CA PHE A 222 4.56 -7.10 19.53
C PHE A 222 3.90 -7.48 20.87
N PHE A 223 4.48 -8.42 21.61
CA PHE A 223 3.97 -8.86 22.91
C PHE A 223 4.54 -8.09 24.10
N GLU A 224 5.54 -7.24 23.89
CA GLU A 224 6.10 -6.43 24.97
C GLU A 224 5.08 -5.38 25.43
N LEU A 225 4.54 -5.59 26.63
CA LEU A 225 3.61 -4.67 27.28
C LEU A 225 4.34 -3.63 28.15
N ASN A 226 5.63 -3.83 28.42
CA ASN A 226 6.44 -2.89 29.21
C ASN A 226 6.66 -1.59 28.42
N THR A 227 6.05 -0.52 28.88
CA THR A 227 6.27 0.84 28.36
C THR A 227 7.39 1.59 29.07
N THR A 228 8.04 0.97 30.06
CA THR A 228 9.12 1.58 30.86
C THR A 228 10.50 1.11 30.38
N ASN A 229 11.54 1.92 30.56
CA ASN A 229 12.92 1.56 30.19
C ASN A 229 13.56 0.52 31.13
N ASP A 230 12.80 0.00 32.10
CA ASP A 230 13.28 -0.98 33.06
C ASP A 230 13.18 -2.39 32.47
N ALA A 231 14.31 -2.96 32.06
CA ALA A 231 14.38 -4.29 31.45
C ALA A 231 13.91 -5.41 32.41
N ALA A 232 13.91 -5.18 33.73
CA ALA A 232 13.42 -6.17 34.70
C ALA A 232 11.91 -6.38 34.62
N LYS A 233 11.16 -5.46 34.00
CA LYS A 233 9.71 -5.54 33.81
C LYS A 233 9.30 -6.06 32.44
N ASN A 234 10.26 -6.50 31.62
CA ASN A 234 9.96 -7.06 30.30
C ASN A 234 9.04 -8.27 30.45
N THR A 235 7.99 -8.28 29.64
CA THR A 235 6.98 -9.32 29.64
C THR A 235 7.27 -10.40 28.61
N SER A 236 8.15 -10.10 27.65
CA SER A 236 8.50 -10.97 26.53
C SER A 236 10.01 -11.21 26.43
N THR A 237 10.41 -12.40 25.98
CA THR A 237 11.82 -12.74 25.77
C THR A 237 12.02 -13.72 24.62
N ILE A 238 13.24 -13.80 24.10
CA ILE A 238 13.62 -14.67 22.98
C ILE A 238 14.68 -15.66 23.44
N ILE A 239 14.50 -16.94 23.12
CA ILE A 239 15.53 -17.97 23.24
C ILE A 239 15.87 -18.54 21.86
N SER A 240 17.15 -18.53 21.50
CA SER A 240 17.65 -19.23 20.32
C SER A 240 18.11 -20.64 20.70
N VAL A 241 17.64 -21.63 19.96
CA VAL A 241 18.08 -23.02 20.06
C VAL A 241 18.93 -23.31 18.84
N GLU A 242 20.23 -23.49 19.05
CA GLU A 242 21.15 -23.87 17.98
C GLU A 242 20.80 -25.25 17.44
N GLY A 243 20.38 -25.31 16.18
CA GLY A 243 20.26 -26.55 15.44
C GLY A 243 21.60 -26.88 14.81
N HIS A 244 22.42 -27.76 15.41
CA HIS A 244 23.50 -28.38 14.66
C HIS A 244 22.90 -29.42 13.71
N MET A 245 22.59 -29.02 12.48
CA MET A 245 22.19 -29.95 11.42
C MET A 245 23.18 -29.76 10.28
N HIS A 246 23.76 -30.87 9.84
CA HIS A 246 24.93 -30.97 8.98
C HIS A 246 24.92 -29.99 7.79
N PRO A 247 26.11 -29.52 7.33
CA PRO A 247 26.21 -28.49 6.31
C PRO A 247 25.49 -28.88 5.01
N ILE A 248 24.86 -27.88 4.40
CA ILE A 248 24.10 -28.02 3.16
C ILE A 248 24.83 -27.28 2.05
N THR A 249 25.27 -28.00 1.01
CA THR A 249 25.89 -27.38 -0.16
C THR A 249 24.80 -26.90 -1.11
N ILE A 250 24.80 -25.60 -1.42
CA ILE A 250 23.82 -24.97 -2.31
C ILE A 250 24.43 -24.85 -3.72
N TYR A 251 23.72 -25.38 -4.71
CA TYR A 251 24.06 -25.29 -6.12
C TYR A 251 23.02 -24.44 -6.84
N HIS A 252 23.48 -23.54 -7.72
CA HIS A 252 22.63 -22.76 -8.61
C HIS A 252 22.89 -23.15 -10.06
N VAL A 253 21.84 -23.13 -10.89
CA VAL A 253 21.99 -23.21 -12.34
C VAL A 253 22.77 -21.99 -12.86
N LYS A 254 23.59 -22.20 -13.89
CA LYS A 254 24.41 -21.15 -14.50
C LYS A 254 23.60 -20.23 -15.41
N ASN A 255 22.64 -20.80 -16.15
CA ASN A 255 21.79 -20.09 -17.10
C ASN A 255 20.33 -20.17 -16.62
N PRO A 256 19.50 -19.15 -16.90
CA PRO A 256 18.06 -19.17 -16.62
C PRO A 256 17.36 -20.37 -17.25
N VAL A 257 16.39 -20.94 -16.54
CA VAL A 257 15.67 -22.16 -16.96
C VAL A 257 14.28 -21.78 -17.45
N PRO A 258 13.93 -22.02 -18.73
CA PRO A 258 12.60 -21.68 -19.25
C PRO A 258 11.49 -22.61 -18.71
N ASP A 259 11.79 -23.91 -18.55
CA ASP A 259 10.86 -24.90 -17.99
C ASP A 259 11.50 -25.57 -16.77
N TYR A 260 11.17 -25.06 -15.59
CA TYR A 260 11.67 -25.59 -14.32
C TYR A 260 11.09 -26.96 -13.99
N VAL A 261 9.93 -27.36 -14.55
CA VAL A 261 9.32 -28.67 -14.28
C VAL A 261 10.13 -29.75 -15.01
N GLN A 262 10.40 -29.54 -16.29
CA GLN A 262 11.26 -30.44 -17.05
C GLN A 262 12.67 -30.49 -16.45
N LYS A 263 13.21 -29.34 -16.03
CA LYS A 263 14.53 -29.31 -15.39
C LYS A 263 14.57 -30.01 -14.04
N ALA A 264 13.49 -29.95 -13.26
CA ALA A 264 13.37 -30.69 -12.01
C ALA A 264 13.43 -32.21 -12.27
N ILE A 265 12.71 -32.71 -13.28
CA ILE A 265 12.71 -34.12 -13.69
C ILE A 265 14.13 -34.56 -14.07
N GLU A 266 14.82 -33.81 -14.95
CA GLU A 266 16.21 -34.09 -15.34
C GLU A 266 17.15 -34.13 -14.12
N THR A 267 16.96 -33.21 -13.18
CA THR A 267 17.80 -33.11 -11.98
C THR A 267 17.57 -34.28 -11.04
N VAL A 268 16.32 -34.75 -10.86
CA VAL A 268 16.01 -35.98 -10.11
C VAL A 268 16.71 -37.19 -10.73
N LEU A 269 16.64 -37.35 -12.06
CA LEU A 269 17.27 -38.46 -12.77
C LEU A 269 18.79 -38.40 -12.67
N SER A 270 19.39 -37.20 -12.74
CA SER A 270 20.83 -36.99 -12.57
C SER A 270 21.28 -37.36 -11.15
N ILE A 271 20.56 -36.92 -10.12
CA ILE A 271 20.87 -37.27 -8.72
C ILE A 271 20.76 -38.78 -8.53
N HIS A 272 19.69 -39.40 -9.03
CA HIS A 272 19.51 -40.85 -8.89
C HIS A 272 20.63 -41.67 -9.54
N LYS A 273 21.23 -41.20 -10.66
CA LYS A 273 22.34 -41.87 -11.34
C LYS A 273 23.70 -41.62 -10.68
N ASN A 274 23.95 -40.39 -10.24
CA ASN A 274 25.32 -39.92 -9.94
C ASN A 274 25.60 -39.74 -8.43
N GLU A 275 24.57 -39.62 -7.59
CA GLU A 275 24.72 -39.29 -6.18
C GLU A 275 24.54 -40.51 -5.26
N GLN A 276 25.19 -40.46 -4.10
CA GLN A 276 25.12 -41.50 -3.07
C GLN A 276 23.69 -41.71 -2.53
N HIS A 277 23.48 -42.77 -1.75
CA HIS A 277 22.19 -43.11 -1.14
C HIS A 277 21.58 -41.89 -0.42
N GLY A 278 20.25 -41.70 -0.47
CA GLY A 278 19.53 -40.59 0.19
C GLY A 278 18.29 -40.15 -0.58
N ASP A 279 17.26 -39.72 0.13
CA ASP A 279 15.98 -39.38 -0.50
C ASP A 279 15.98 -37.95 -1.07
N ILE A 280 15.13 -37.74 -2.06
CA ILE A 280 15.03 -36.49 -2.83
C ILE A 280 13.71 -35.80 -2.49
N LEU A 281 13.74 -34.50 -2.22
CA LEU A 281 12.57 -33.64 -2.09
C LEU A 281 12.59 -32.56 -3.18
N VAL A 282 11.52 -32.46 -3.95
CA VAL A 282 11.39 -31.51 -5.06
C VAL A 282 10.25 -30.54 -4.75
N PHE A 283 10.52 -29.24 -4.81
CA PHE A 283 9.49 -28.20 -4.68
C PHE A 283 9.00 -27.75 -6.06
N LEU A 284 7.70 -27.96 -6.33
CA LEU A 284 6.96 -27.43 -7.48
C LEU A 284 5.78 -26.59 -6.99
N THR A 285 5.07 -25.91 -7.90
CA THR A 285 4.11 -24.88 -7.46
C THR A 285 2.70 -25.42 -7.24
N GLY A 286 2.26 -26.42 -8.01
CA GLY A 286 0.88 -26.89 -7.99
C GLY A 286 0.68 -28.37 -8.37
N GLN A 287 -0.56 -28.83 -8.20
CA GLN A 287 -0.95 -30.23 -8.41
C GLN A 287 -0.65 -30.72 -9.84
N ASP A 288 -1.02 -29.95 -10.87
CA ASP A 288 -0.86 -30.37 -12.26
C ASP A 288 0.61 -30.59 -12.64
N GLU A 289 1.50 -29.72 -12.19
CA GLU A 289 2.96 -29.82 -12.37
C GLU A 289 3.51 -31.05 -11.65
N ILE A 290 3.02 -31.33 -10.44
CA ILE A 290 3.43 -32.49 -9.63
C ILE A 290 2.99 -33.80 -10.30
N GLU A 291 1.72 -33.89 -10.70
CA GLU A 291 1.18 -35.07 -11.38
C GLU A 291 1.89 -35.33 -12.73
N PHE A 292 2.18 -34.27 -13.48
CA PHE A 292 2.95 -34.35 -14.71
C PHE A 292 4.38 -34.86 -14.43
N ALA A 293 5.08 -34.28 -13.46
CA ALA A 293 6.43 -34.69 -13.09
C ALA A 293 6.48 -36.13 -12.57
N CYS A 294 5.51 -36.55 -11.74
CA CYS A 294 5.39 -37.92 -11.26
C CYS A 294 5.23 -38.91 -12.42
N LYS A 295 4.31 -38.65 -13.35
CA LYS A 295 4.11 -39.52 -14.52
C LYS A 295 5.36 -39.64 -15.37
N LYS A 296 6.00 -38.51 -15.68
CA LYS A 296 7.24 -38.48 -16.47
C LYS A 296 8.39 -39.20 -15.78
N LEU A 297 8.56 -39.02 -14.48
CA LEU A 297 9.58 -39.75 -13.73
C LEU A 297 9.30 -41.26 -13.70
N ILE A 298 8.04 -41.69 -13.61
CA ILE A 298 7.69 -43.13 -13.70
C ILE A 298 8.00 -43.68 -15.09
N GLU A 299 7.72 -42.94 -16.16
CA GLU A 299 8.07 -43.32 -17.54
C GLU A 299 9.58 -43.48 -17.71
N GLU A 300 10.36 -42.45 -17.34
CA GLU A 300 11.82 -42.45 -17.44
C GLU A 300 12.48 -43.50 -16.52
N ALA A 301 11.90 -43.73 -15.34
CA ALA A 301 12.42 -44.73 -14.40
C ALA A 301 12.37 -46.16 -14.94
N LYS A 302 11.43 -46.49 -15.86
CA LYS A 302 11.37 -47.81 -16.52
C LYS A 302 12.57 -48.06 -17.43
N HIS A 303 13.19 -47.00 -17.94
CA HIS A 303 14.33 -47.09 -18.85
C HIS A 303 15.69 -47.12 -18.13
N LEU A 304 15.71 -46.88 -16.81
CA LEU A 304 16.93 -46.89 -16.02
C LEU A 304 17.36 -48.32 -15.65
N ARG A 305 18.60 -48.69 -15.98
CA ARG A 305 19.26 -49.95 -15.55
C ARG A 305 19.95 -49.83 -14.18
N SER A 306 19.52 -48.89 -13.32
CA SER A 306 20.14 -48.63 -12.01
C SER A 306 19.87 -49.76 -11.01
N SER A 307 20.76 -49.94 -10.03
CA SER A 307 20.62 -50.91 -8.94
C SER A 307 19.41 -50.62 -8.04
N ASP A 308 19.11 -49.35 -7.79
CA ASP A 308 18.00 -48.93 -6.93
C ASP A 308 16.79 -48.51 -7.76
N LYS A 309 15.58 -48.93 -7.36
CA LYS A 309 14.34 -48.45 -7.99
C LYS A 309 13.95 -47.08 -7.45
N LEU A 310 13.43 -46.20 -8.31
CA LEU A 310 12.94 -44.89 -7.90
C LEU A 310 11.49 -45.00 -7.38
N TRP A 311 11.26 -44.68 -6.11
CA TRP A 311 9.93 -44.66 -5.50
C TRP A 311 9.41 -43.22 -5.42
N ILE A 312 8.47 -42.89 -6.30
CA ILE A 312 7.99 -41.52 -6.50
C ILE A 312 6.69 -41.30 -5.73
N LEU A 313 6.63 -40.24 -4.91
CA LEU A 313 5.47 -39.89 -4.09
C LEU A 313 5.09 -38.41 -4.27
N PRO A 314 3.85 -38.08 -4.67
CA PRO A 314 3.38 -36.72 -4.69
C PRO A 314 2.93 -36.25 -3.29
N ILE A 315 3.07 -34.96 -2.99
CA ILE A 315 2.38 -34.33 -1.85
C ILE A 315 1.89 -32.92 -2.19
N TYR A 316 0.58 -32.74 -2.11
CA TYR A 316 -0.12 -31.47 -2.30
C TYR A 316 -1.44 -31.48 -1.50
N GLY A 317 -2.08 -30.33 -1.33
CA GLY A 317 -3.08 -30.13 -0.27
C GLY A 317 -4.39 -30.91 -0.44
N SER A 318 -4.77 -31.17 -1.68
CA SER A 318 -5.96 -31.93 -2.04
C SER A 318 -5.76 -33.45 -2.05
N LEU A 319 -4.51 -33.91 -1.90
CA LEU A 319 -4.20 -35.33 -1.77
C LEU A 319 -4.87 -35.88 -0.49
N PRO A 320 -5.50 -37.07 -0.51
CA PRO A 320 -6.14 -37.63 0.67
C PRO A 320 -5.15 -37.82 1.84
N PRO A 321 -5.57 -37.65 3.11
CA PRO A 321 -4.67 -37.76 4.26
C PRO A 321 -3.90 -39.09 4.32
N LYS A 322 -4.54 -40.21 3.97
CA LYS A 322 -3.88 -41.52 3.88
C LYS A 322 -2.68 -41.53 2.93
N GLU A 323 -2.82 -40.89 1.76
CA GLU A 323 -1.74 -40.80 0.76
C GLU A 323 -0.67 -39.78 1.19
N GLN A 324 -1.07 -38.66 1.80
CA GLN A 324 -0.14 -37.68 2.34
C GLN A 324 0.78 -38.28 3.41
N VAL A 325 0.27 -39.22 4.21
CA VAL A 325 1.05 -39.86 5.28
C VAL A 325 2.12 -40.83 4.73
N ARG A 326 1.96 -41.34 3.50
CA ARG A 326 2.94 -42.26 2.88
C ARG A 326 4.34 -41.66 2.73
N ILE A 327 4.47 -40.34 2.67
CA ILE A 327 5.79 -39.69 2.59
C ILE A 327 6.66 -39.99 3.83
N PHE A 328 6.03 -40.32 4.97
CA PHE A 328 6.71 -40.62 6.24
C PHE A 328 7.12 -42.09 6.36
N GLU A 329 6.65 -42.96 5.46
CA GLU A 329 7.03 -44.37 5.44
C GLU A 329 8.54 -44.52 5.20
N SER A 330 9.11 -45.54 5.84
CA SER A 330 10.50 -45.94 5.62
C SER A 330 10.72 -46.32 4.17
N THR A 331 11.80 -45.82 3.58
CA THR A 331 12.19 -46.16 2.21
C THR A 331 12.51 -47.67 2.14
N PRO A 332 11.82 -48.46 1.29
CA PRO A 332 12.09 -49.89 1.14
C PRO A 332 13.53 -50.16 0.70
N HIS A 333 14.10 -51.30 1.13
CA HIS A 333 15.45 -51.70 0.76
C HIS A 333 15.62 -51.77 -0.77
N GLY A 334 16.74 -51.23 -1.28
CA GLY A 334 17.03 -51.18 -2.73
C GLY A 334 16.20 -50.17 -3.50
N THR A 335 15.62 -49.18 -2.82
CA THR A 335 14.86 -48.10 -3.47
C THR A 335 15.31 -46.72 -2.98
N ARG A 336 15.16 -45.71 -3.83
CA ARG A 336 15.34 -44.29 -3.47
C ARG A 336 14.00 -43.57 -3.50
N LYS A 337 13.61 -42.92 -2.40
CA LYS A 337 12.36 -42.17 -2.34
C LYS A 337 12.56 -40.78 -2.95
N ALA A 338 11.68 -40.39 -3.87
CA ALA A 338 11.62 -39.07 -4.48
C ALA A 338 10.24 -38.46 -4.24
N ILE A 339 10.19 -37.41 -3.42
CA ILE A 339 8.96 -36.73 -3.02
C ILE A 339 8.84 -35.45 -3.83
N ILE A 340 7.73 -35.30 -4.56
CA ILE A 340 7.43 -34.08 -5.32
C ILE A 340 6.33 -33.32 -4.58
N ALA A 341 6.68 -32.17 -4.04
CA ALA A 341 5.89 -31.44 -3.07
C ALA A 341 5.58 -30.02 -3.54
N THR A 342 4.42 -29.49 -3.11
CA THR A 342 4.24 -28.04 -3.05
C THR A 342 4.93 -27.46 -1.81
N ASN A 343 4.63 -26.20 -1.46
CA ASN A 343 4.99 -25.59 -0.18
C ASN A 343 4.50 -26.36 1.07
N ILE A 344 3.73 -27.44 0.93
CA ILE A 344 3.31 -28.32 2.03
C ILE A 344 4.49 -29.00 2.74
N ALA A 345 5.61 -29.22 2.05
CA ALA A 345 6.82 -29.76 2.67
C ALA A 345 7.79 -28.68 3.19
N GLU A 346 7.49 -27.39 2.98
CA GLU A 346 8.40 -26.26 3.27
C GLU A 346 8.53 -25.95 4.77
N ALA A 347 7.43 -26.08 5.53
CA ALA A 347 7.27 -25.78 6.95
C ALA A 347 6.50 -26.93 7.66
N SER A 348 6.58 -27.01 9.00
CA SER A 348 5.84 -27.92 9.90
C SER A 348 6.03 -29.44 9.77
N VAL A 349 6.40 -29.95 8.59
CA VAL A 349 6.40 -31.39 8.29
C VAL A 349 7.83 -31.93 8.24
N THR A 350 8.18 -32.86 9.12
CA THR A 350 9.53 -33.47 9.14
C THR A 350 9.54 -34.79 8.40
N ILE A 351 10.15 -34.80 7.22
CA ILE A 351 10.28 -36.00 6.38
C ILE A 351 11.64 -36.65 6.67
N PRO A 352 11.66 -37.91 7.14
CA PRO A 352 12.92 -38.62 7.39
C PRO A 352 13.60 -39.00 6.08
N GLY A 353 14.94 -38.96 6.06
CA GLY A 353 15.77 -39.48 4.96
C GLY A 353 16.13 -38.49 3.84
N ILE A 354 15.60 -37.25 3.86
CA ILE A 354 15.90 -36.24 2.83
C ILE A 354 17.36 -35.79 2.92
N VAL A 355 18.09 -36.00 1.82
CA VAL A 355 19.49 -35.56 1.65
C VAL A 355 19.62 -34.56 0.51
N TYR A 356 18.77 -34.71 -0.51
CA TYR A 356 18.79 -33.89 -1.72
C TYR A 356 17.50 -33.07 -1.81
N VAL A 357 17.64 -31.75 -1.96
CA VAL A 357 16.51 -30.85 -2.21
C VAL A 357 16.66 -30.25 -3.59
N ILE A 358 15.57 -30.15 -4.33
CA ILE A 358 15.48 -29.43 -5.60
C ILE A 358 14.44 -28.32 -5.43
N ASP A 359 14.84 -27.07 -5.67
CA ASP A 359 13.99 -25.90 -5.50
C ASP A 359 13.78 -25.17 -6.84
N CYS A 360 12.53 -25.11 -7.31
CA CYS A 360 12.18 -24.39 -8.53
C CYS A 360 12.22 -22.86 -8.39
N GLY A 361 12.21 -22.32 -7.17
CA GLY A 361 12.23 -20.86 -6.93
C GLY A 361 10.87 -20.17 -7.00
N PHE A 362 9.78 -20.92 -7.23
CA PHE A 362 8.43 -20.39 -7.33
C PHE A 362 7.48 -21.00 -6.29
N VAL A 363 6.37 -20.30 -6.03
CA VAL A 363 5.26 -20.74 -5.17
C VAL A 363 3.94 -20.19 -5.71
N LYS A 364 2.86 -20.96 -5.59
CA LYS A 364 1.50 -20.46 -5.84
C LYS A 364 0.91 -19.92 -4.54
N LEU A 365 0.57 -18.63 -4.51
CA LEU A 365 -0.01 -17.95 -3.36
C LEU A 365 -1.32 -17.27 -3.76
N ARG A 366 -2.30 -17.27 -2.85
CA ARG A 366 -3.53 -16.48 -3.03
C ARG A 366 -3.24 -15.01 -2.75
N ALA A 367 -3.62 -14.14 -3.68
CA ALA A 367 -3.49 -12.71 -3.53
C ALA A 367 -4.65 -12.00 -4.27
N ILE A 368 -5.06 -10.85 -3.75
CA ILE A 368 -5.94 -9.93 -4.45
C ILE A 368 -5.17 -9.29 -5.60
N ASN A 369 -5.76 -9.33 -6.79
CA ASN A 369 -5.29 -8.49 -7.88
C ASN A 369 -5.78 -7.06 -7.63
N ALA A 370 -4.85 -6.11 -7.53
CA ALA A 370 -5.17 -4.71 -7.26
C ALA A 370 -6.00 -4.07 -8.38
N ASP A 371 -5.93 -4.59 -9.60
CA ASP A 371 -6.64 -4.04 -10.76
C ASP A 371 -8.13 -4.41 -10.76
N ASN A 372 -8.51 -5.55 -10.18
CA ASN A 372 -9.89 -6.03 -10.20
C ASN A 372 -10.51 -6.33 -8.81
N GLY A 373 -9.73 -6.21 -7.73
CA GLY A 373 -10.21 -6.46 -6.36
C GLY A 373 -10.50 -7.92 -6.01
N LEU A 374 -10.27 -8.87 -6.93
CA LEU A 374 -10.59 -10.29 -6.77
C LEU A 374 -9.38 -11.10 -6.32
N GLU A 375 -9.62 -12.07 -5.45
CA GLU A 375 -8.60 -13.00 -4.97
C GLU A 375 -8.36 -14.12 -6.00
N THR A 376 -7.11 -14.28 -6.43
CA THR A 376 -6.70 -15.29 -7.40
C THR A 376 -5.41 -15.98 -6.95
N LEU A 377 -5.20 -17.22 -7.41
CA LEU A 377 -3.99 -17.99 -7.13
C LEU A 377 -2.93 -17.65 -8.17
N MET A 378 -1.91 -16.89 -7.79
CA MET A 378 -0.83 -16.45 -8.67
C MET A 378 0.46 -17.23 -8.39
N THR A 379 1.21 -17.53 -9.43
CA THR A 379 2.58 -18.05 -9.30
C THR A 379 3.52 -16.88 -9.09
N LEU A 380 4.21 -16.85 -7.96
CA LEU A 380 5.15 -15.80 -7.57
C LEU A 380 6.52 -16.40 -7.23
N PRO A 381 7.61 -15.64 -7.40
CA PRO A 381 8.92 -16.06 -6.90
C PRO A 381 8.90 -16.13 -5.36
N ILE A 382 9.69 -17.05 -4.80
CA ILE A 382 9.82 -17.19 -3.34
C ILE A 382 10.66 -16.07 -2.72
N SER A 383 10.66 -15.96 -1.39
CA SER A 383 11.64 -15.13 -0.66
C SER A 383 12.95 -15.87 -0.39
N GLN A 384 13.98 -15.12 0.00
CA GLN A 384 15.26 -15.67 0.47
C GLN A 384 15.06 -16.57 1.70
N ALA A 385 14.25 -16.12 2.68
CA ALA A 385 13.91 -16.93 3.84
C ALA A 385 13.21 -18.25 3.47
N SER A 386 12.28 -18.23 2.51
CA SER A 386 11.62 -19.45 2.01
C SER A 386 12.62 -20.39 1.31
N ALA A 387 13.53 -19.85 0.50
CA ALA A 387 14.58 -20.62 -0.17
C ALA A 387 15.56 -21.27 0.84
N GLU A 388 15.83 -20.62 1.96
CA GLU A 388 16.63 -21.16 3.06
C GLU A 388 15.88 -22.27 3.81
N GLN A 389 14.58 -22.08 4.08
CA GLN A 389 13.76 -23.12 4.70
C GLN A 389 13.64 -24.38 3.83
N ARG A 390 13.47 -24.21 2.51
CA ARG A 390 13.48 -25.31 1.55
C ARG A 390 14.81 -26.04 1.56
N ALA A 391 15.93 -25.31 1.50
CA ALA A 391 17.26 -25.90 1.59
C ALA A 391 17.46 -26.67 2.90
N GLY A 392 17.02 -26.11 4.03
CA GLY A 392 17.06 -26.70 5.37
C GLY A 392 16.22 -27.98 5.57
N ARG A 393 15.53 -28.45 4.52
CA ARG A 393 14.94 -29.80 4.50
C ARG A 393 15.97 -30.90 4.26
N ALA A 394 17.11 -30.56 3.68
CA ALA A 394 18.30 -31.39 3.68
C ALA A 394 19.12 -31.16 4.97
N GLY A 395 20.20 -31.92 5.18
CA GLY A 395 21.15 -31.66 6.27
C GLY A 395 20.76 -32.22 7.65
N ARG A 396 19.57 -32.82 7.80
CA ARG A 396 19.05 -33.20 9.12
C ARG A 396 19.80 -34.36 9.79
N ILE A 397 20.06 -35.42 9.02
CA ILE A 397 20.69 -36.66 9.53
C ILE A 397 22.18 -36.69 9.16
N ARG A 398 22.54 -36.06 8.05
CA ARG A 398 23.89 -36.03 7.48
C ARG A 398 23.98 -34.87 6.47
N PRO A 399 25.19 -34.49 6.00
CA PRO A 399 25.36 -33.40 5.04
C PRO A 399 24.46 -33.57 3.81
N GLY A 400 23.88 -32.46 3.36
CA GLY A 400 22.89 -32.45 2.28
C GLY A 400 23.31 -31.56 1.10
N LYS A 401 22.57 -31.69 -0.01
CA LYS A 401 22.75 -30.81 -1.18
C LYS A 401 21.42 -30.21 -1.59
N CYS A 402 21.40 -28.91 -1.88
CA CYS A 402 20.24 -28.20 -2.41
C CYS A 402 20.56 -27.70 -3.83
N TYR A 403 19.72 -28.08 -4.79
CA TYR A 403 19.82 -27.69 -6.20
C TYR A 403 18.74 -26.66 -6.52
N ARG A 404 19.13 -25.40 -6.66
CA ARG A 404 18.26 -24.29 -7.03
C ARG A 404 18.21 -24.18 -8.56
N LEU A 405 17.02 -24.29 -9.13
CA LEU A 405 16.78 -24.24 -10.59
C LEU A 405 16.73 -22.81 -11.15
N TYR A 406 17.27 -21.85 -10.38
CA TYR A 406 17.35 -20.44 -10.70
C TYR A 406 18.75 -19.91 -10.36
N THR A 407 19.18 -18.89 -11.09
CA THR A 407 20.52 -18.31 -10.98
C THR A 407 20.72 -17.55 -9.68
N CYS A 408 21.96 -17.51 -9.17
CA CYS A 408 22.27 -16.77 -7.95
C CYS A 408 22.23 -15.24 -8.20
N ALA A 409 22.96 -14.78 -9.22
CA ALA A 409 23.15 -13.35 -9.51
C ALA A 409 21.86 -12.68 -10.01
N ASP A 410 21.15 -13.30 -10.96
CA ASP A 410 20.02 -12.65 -11.62
C ASP A 410 18.68 -12.87 -10.95
N GLU A 411 18.52 -13.94 -10.16
CA GLU A 411 17.24 -14.31 -9.56
C GLU A 411 17.30 -14.31 -8.03
N TYR A 412 18.16 -15.12 -7.38
CA TYR A 412 18.20 -15.22 -5.91
C TYR A 412 18.44 -13.88 -5.21
N ASN A 413 19.42 -13.10 -5.68
CA ASN A 413 19.75 -11.79 -5.08
C ASN A 413 18.66 -10.73 -5.28
N LYS A 414 17.71 -10.94 -6.22
CA LYS A 414 16.58 -10.05 -6.47
C LYS A 414 15.31 -10.46 -5.70
N LEU A 415 15.30 -11.64 -5.07
CA LEU A 415 14.18 -12.10 -4.25
C LEU A 415 13.99 -11.19 -3.03
N LEU A 416 12.76 -11.08 -2.57
CA LEU A 416 12.46 -10.40 -1.31
C LEU A 416 13.11 -11.15 -0.13
N PRO A 417 13.57 -10.45 0.93
CA PRO A 417 14.18 -11.11 2.09
C PRO A 417 13.20 -12.06 2.79
N SER A 418 11.93 -11.66 2.93
CA SER A 418 10.85 -12.45 3.51
C SER A 418 9.56 -12.34 2.67
N ASN A 419 8.64 -13.29 2.85
CA ASN A 419 7.35 -13.27 2.17
C ASN A 419 6.45 -12.16 2.75
N ILE A 420 5.64 -11.53 1.90
CA ILE A 420 4.60 -10.59 2.36
C ILE A 420 3.55 -11.38 3.17
N PRO A 421 3.21 -10.95 4.40
CA PRO A 421 2.21 -11.62 5.24
C PRO A 421 0.87 -11.80 4.52
N GLU A 422 0.17 -12.91 4.80
CA GLU A 422 -1.10 -13.21 4.15
C GLU A 422 -2.18 -12.16 4.45
N MET A 423 -2.15 -11.56 5.65
CA MET A 423 -3.03 -10.45 6.08
C MET A 423 -3.01 -9.24 5.13
N GLN A 424 -1.93 -9.06 4.38
CA GLN A 424 -1.79 -7.95 3.42
C GLN A 424 -2.14 -8.34 1.98
N ARG A 425 -2.39 -9.63 1.71
CA ARG A 425 -2.58 -10.17 0.35
C ARG A 425 -4.00 -10.63 0.07
N VAL A 426 -4.79 -11.06 1.06
CA VAL A 426 -6.09 -11.72 0.85
C VAL A 426 -7.29 -10.83 1.18
N ASN A 427 -8.49 -11.28 0.79
CA ASN A 427 -9.73 -10.59 1.14
C ASN A 427 -10.01 -10.68 2.64
N LEU A 428 -10.21 -9.51 3.26
CA LEU A 428 -10.40 -9.38 4.71
C LEU A 428 -11.86 -9.44 5.15
N ALA A 429 -12.83 -9.58 4.23
CA ALA A 429 -14.24 -9.74 4.60
C ALA A 429 -14.48 -10.87 5.63
N PRO A 430 -13.91 -12.09 5.49
CA PRO A 430 -14.06 -13.13 6.51
C PRO A 430 -13.45 -12.72 7.86
N VAL A 431 -12.31 -12.03 7.83
CA VAL A 431 -11.56 -11.56 9.01
C VAL A 431 -12.35 -10.52 9.78
N VAL A 432 -12.82 -9.49 9.08
CA VAL A 432 -13.61 -8.40 9.65
C VAL A 432 -14.90 -8.96 10.26
N LEU A 433 -15.57 -9.89 9.56
CA LEU A 433 -16.77 -10.54 10.08
C LEU A 433 -16.50 -11.29 11.40
N GLN A 434 -15.41 -12.05 11.47
CA GLN A 434 -15.02 -12.77 12.69
C GLN A 434 -14.63 -11.82 13.84
N LEU A 435 -13.87 -10.76 13.57
CA LEU A 435 -13.50 -9.75 14.58
C LEU A 435 -14.75 -9.06 15.15
N LYS A 436 -15.70 -8.70 14.29
CA LYS A 436 -16.97 -8.11 14.70
C LYS A 436 -17.82 -9.07 15.53
N ALA A 437 -17.85 -10.36 15.17
CA ALA A 437 -18.52 -11.41 15.94
C ALA A 437 -17.87 -11.67 17.32
N LEU A 438 -16.59 -11.34 17.49
CA LEU A 438 -15.91 -11.32 18.80
C LEU A 438 -16.20 -10.04 19.61
N GLY A 439 -16.99 -9.10 19.08
CA GLY A 439 -17.26 -7.81 19.72
C GLY A 439 -16.18 -6.75 19.49
N ILE A 440 -15.23 -6.98 18.59
CA ILE A 440 -14.21 -5.99 18.21
C ILE A 440 -14.82 -5.08 17.14
N ASN A 441 -15.54 -4.06 17.61
CA ASN A 441 -16.20 -3.10 16.72
C ASN A 441 -15.20 -2.21 15.98
N ASN A 442 -14.13 -1.77 16.64
CA ASN A 442 -13.09 -0.99 15.98
C ASN A 442 -12.01 -1.92 15.40
N VAL A 443 -12.27 -2.45 14.22
CA VAL A 443 -11.33 -3.34 13.51
C VAL A 443 -10.05 -2.61 13.07
N LEU A 444 -10.06 -1.27 12.94
CA LEU A 444 -8.88 -0.49 12.58
C LEU A 444 -7.89 -0.38 13.75
N ARG A 445 -8.39 -0.24 14.99
CA ARG A 445 -7.56 -0.18 16.20
C ARG A 445 -7.23 -1.55 16.80
N PHE A 446 -7.57 -2.63 16.11
CA PHE A 446 -7.15 -3.96 16.55
C PHE A 446 -5.62 -4.09 16.45
N HIS A 447 -5.01 -4.80 17.40
CA HIS A 447 -3.57 -4.99 17.41
C HIS A 447 -3.16 -6.02 16.36
N TYR A 448 -2.81 -5.58 15.15
CA TYR A 448 -2.26 -6.46 14.12
C TYR A 448 -0.74 -6.58 14.27
N VAL A 449 -0.21 -7.79 14.09
CA VAL A 449 1.26 -8.00 13.95
C VAL A 449 1.76 -7.34 12.67
N SER A 450 1.01 -7.46 11.59
CA SER A 450 1.20 -6.67 10.37
C SER A 450 -0.14 -6.12 9.93
N HIS A 451 -0.20 -4.80 9.82
CA HIS A 451 -1.44 -4.10 9.52
C HIS A 451 -1.93 -4.49 8.12
N PRO A 452 -3.24 -4.74 7.97
CA PRO A 452 -3.83 -5.02 6.67
C PRO A 452 -3.72 -3.81 5.73
N SER A 453 -3.81 -4.05 4.41
CA SER A 453 -3.90 -2.94 3.47
C SER A 453 -5.25 -2.22 3.62
N SER A 454 -5.24 -0.89 3.54
CA SER A 454 -6.47 -0.09 3.64
C SER A 454 -7.47 -0.44 2.54
N PHE A 455 -6.98 -0.68 1.32
CA PHE A 455 -7.79 -1.12 0.18
C PHE A 455 -8.55 -2.41 0.49
N CYS A 456 -7.86 -3.45 0.97
CA CYS A 456 -8.52 -4.73 1.30
C CYS A 456 -9.49 -4.60 2.48
N MET A 457 -9.21 -3.71 3.44
CA MET A 457 -10.13 -3.42 4.56
C MET A 457 -11.42 -2.73 4.09
N VAL A 458 -11.31 -1.73 3.21
CA VAL A 458 -12.46 -0.98 2.69
C VAL A 458 -13.33 -1.88 1.81
N GLU A 459 -12.74 -2.59 0.86
CA GLU A 459 -13.47 -3.54 0.01
C GLU A 459 -14.13 -4.65 0.84
N GLY A 460 -13.44 -5.15 1.88
CA GLY A 460 -14.00 -6.13 2.80
C GLY A 460 -15.20 -5.60 3.60
N LEU A 461 -15.13 -4.36 4.09
CA LEU A 461 -16.23 -3.70 4.81
C LEU A 461 -17.42 -3.40 3.88
N GLN A 462 -17.16 -2.90 2.67
CA GLN A 462 -18.19 -2.61 1.68
C GLN A 462 -18.94 -3.90 1.29
N LEU A 463 -18.22 -4.98 1.00
CA LEU A 463 -18.81 -6.26 0.68
C LEU A 463 -19.70 -6.79 1.82
N LEU A 464 -19.22 -6.73 3.07
CA LEU A 464 -20.02 -7.18 4.22
C LEU A 464 -21.26 -6.32 4.46
N PHE A 465 -21.17 -5.00 4.22
CA PHE A 465 -22.31 -4.10 4.29
C PHE A 465 -23.35 -4.46 3.23
N SER A 466 -22.94 -4.63 1.96
CA SER A 466 -23.83 -4.99 0.85
C SER A 466 -24.43 -6.40 0.99
N LEU A 467 -23.75 -7.34 1.67
CA LEU A 467 -24.31 -8.64 2.03
C LEU A 467 -25.37 -8.54 3.16
N GLY A 468 -25.47 -7.40 3.84
CA GLY A 468 -26.31 -7.18 5.02
C GLY A 468 -25.72 -7.73 6.32
N ALA A 469 -24.44 -8.10 6.33
CA ALA A 469 -23.76 -8.57 7.53
C ALA A 469 -23.41 -7.42 8.49
N LEU A 470 -23.28 -6.19 7.97
CA LEU A 470 -23.02 -4.98 8.74
C LEU A 470 -24.17 -3.97 8.61
N SER A 471 -24.46 -3.25 9.69
CA SER A 471 -25.40 -2.13 9.70
C SER A 471 -24.78 -0.87 9.09
N LYS A 472 -25.59 0.18 8.89
CA LYS A 472 -25.12 1.49 8.43
C LYS A 472 -24.09 2.14 9.38
N ASP A 473 -24.15 1.79 10.66
CA ASP A 473 -23.18 2.23 11.68
C ASP A 473 -21.91 1.35 11.72
N GLY A 474 -21.81 0.36 10.82
CA GLY A 474 -20.70 -0.59 10.77
C GLY A 474 -20.70 -1.63 11.89
N LEU A 475 -21.82 -1.84 12.58
CA LEU A 475 -21.97 -2.88 13.61
C LEU A 475 -22.45 -4.20 12.99
N LEU A 476 -22.15 -5.33 13.62
CA LEU A 476 -22.63 -6.64 13.15
C LEU A 476 -24.15 -6.71 13.26
N THR A 477 -24.83 -7.12 12.19
CA THR A 477 -26.28 -7.29 12.20
C THR A 477 -26.69 -8.56 12.94
N ASN A 478 -27.84 -8.50 13.62
CA ASN A 478 -28.44 -9.63 14.31
C ASN A 478 -29.86 -9.83 13.76
N PRO A 479 -30.23 -11.00 13.22
CA PRO A 479 -29.49 -12.27 13.27
C PRO A 479 -28.50 -12.53 12.12
N LEU A 480 -28.65 -11.86 10.97
CA LEU A 480 -27.96 -12.25 9.74
C LEU A 480 -26.43 -12.25 9.85
N GLY A 481 -25.80 -11.14 10.26
CA GLY A 481 -24.35 -11.03 10.38
C GLY A 481 -23.74 -12.01 11.39
N LEU A 482 -24.41 -12.22 12.53
CA LEU A 482 -24.00 -13.21 13.53
C LEU A 482 -24.08 -14.63 12.99
N GLN A 483 -25.17 -14.98 12.31
CA GLN A 483 -25.30 -16.28 11.66
C GLN A 483 -24.20 -16.48 10.62
N MET A 484 -23.97 -15.51 9.74
CA MET A 484 -22.91 -15.59 8.72
C MET A 484 -21.53 -15.85 9.30
N ALA A 485 -21.21 -15.28 10.47
CA ALA A 485 -19.92 -15.46 11.14
C ALA A 485 -19.72 -16.87 11.74
N GLU A 486 -20.80 -17.53 12.14
CA GLU A 486 -20.79 -18.88 12.71
C GLU A 486 -20.70 -19.98 11.62
N PHE A 487 -21.20 -19.70 10.41
CA PHE A 487 -21.02 -20.63 9.30
C PHE A 487 -19.53 -20.74 8.94
N PRO A 488 -19.00 -21.95 8.76
CA PRO A 488 -17.59 -22.12 8.46
C PRO A 488 -17.35 -21.95 6.94
N LEU A 489 -17.93 -20.92 6.33
CA LEU A 489 -17.92 -20.64 4.90
C LEU A 489 -17.57 -19.16 4.67
N PRO A 490 -17.05 -18.80 3.49
CA PRO A 490 -16.86 -17.40 3.13
C PRO A 490 -18.20 -16.63 3.17
N PRO A 491 -18.20 -15.31 3.48
CA PRO A 491 -19.42 -14.53 3.64
C PRO A 491 -20.44 -14.66 2.49
N MET A 492 -19.99 -14.63 1.23
CA MET A 492 -20.86 -14.78 0.05
C MET A 492 -21.59 -16.12 0.04
N HIS A 493 -20.90 -17.21 0.39
CA HIS A 493 -21.48 -18.55 0.44
C HIS A 493 -22.46 -18.68 1.62
N SER A 494 -22.08 -18.15 2.79
CA SER A 494 -22.96 -18.11 3.96
C SER A 494 -24.24 -17.33 3.67
N LYS A 495 -24.16 -16.21 2.94
CA LYS A 495 -25.31 -15.41 2.55
C LYS A 495 -26.26 -16.18 1.62
N ALA A 496 -25.73 -16.81 0.57
CA ALA A 496 -26.53 -17.64 -0.34
C ALA A 496 -27.23 -18.77 0.44
N LEU A 497 -26.52 -19.44 1.35
CA LEU A 497 -27.07 -20.53 2.14
C LEU A 497 -28.18 -20.07 3.11
N LEU A 498 -28.02 -18.92 3.77
CA LEU A 498 -29.04 -18.39 4.68
C LEU A 498 -30.30 -17.90 3.94
N CYS A 499 -30.14 -17.21 2.82
CA CYS A 499 -31.26 -16.74 2.01
C CYS A 499 -31.98 -17.88 1.25
N SER A 500 -31.36 -19.05 1.10
CA SER A 500 -31.94 -20.19 0.36
C SER A 500 -33.29 -20.67 0.90
N GLY A 501 -33.56 -20.47 2.20
CA GLY A 501 -34.85 -20.76 2.80
C GLY A 501 -35.98 -19.85 2.31
N GLU A 502 -35.69 -18.57 2.05
CA GLU A 502 -36.66 -17.58 1.54
C GLU A 502 -37.03 -17.88 0.08
N PHE A 503 -36.08 -18.34 -0.72
CA PHE A 503 -36.28 -18.75 -2.12
C PHE A 503 -36.80 -20.18 -2.28
N GLY A 504 -36.99 -20.94 -1.18
CA GLY A 504 -37.50 -22.31 -1.24
C GLY A 504 -36.56 -23.34 -1.89
N CYS A 505 -35.26 -23.05 -2.00
CA CYS A 505 -34.25 -23.89 -2.69
C CYS A 505 -33.08 -24.31 -1.77
N SER A 506 -33.37 -24.46 -0.47
CA SER A 506 -32.35 -24.72 0.55
C SER A 506 -31.60 -26.05 0.37
N GLU A 507 -32.28 -27.09 -0.11
CA GLU A 507 -31.64 -28.39 -0.34
C GLU A 507 -30.66 -28.33 -1.52
N GLU A 508 -31.06 -27.62 -2.58
CA GLU A 508 -30.29 -27.45 -3.80
C GLU A 508 -29.09 -26.53 -3.57
N ILE A 509 -29.25 -25.39 -2.89
CA ILE A 509 -28.15 -24.49 -2.56
C ILE A 509 -27.15 -25.15 -1.61
N ALA A 510 -27.62 -25.92 -0.62
CA ALA A 510 -26.73 -26.70 0.24
C ALA A 510 -25.91 -27.74 -0.55
N ALA A 511 -26.51 -28.37 -1.56
CA ALA A 511 -25.81 -29.28 -2.46
C ALA A 511 -24.82 -28.55 -3.37
N ILE A 512 -25.20 -27.42 -3.97
CA ILE A 512 -24.32 -26.59 -4.81
C ILE A 512 -23.09 -26.14 -4.01
N ILE A 513 -23.29 -25.54 -2.84
CA ILE A 513 -22.19 -25.09 -1.98
C ILE A 513 -21.31 -26.26 -1.57
N ALA A 514 -21.87 -27.43 -1.25
CA ALA A 514 -21.09 -28.62 -0.97
C ALA A 514 -20.25 -29.10 -2.17
N MET A 515 -20.79 -28.98 -3.38
CA MET A 515 -20.09 -29.31 -4.63
C MET A 515 -18.97 -28.33 -4.94
N LEU A 516 -19.15 -27.03 -4.68
CA LEU A 516 -18.10 -25.99 -4.83
C LEU A 516 -16.89 -26.23 -3.91
N GLN A 517 -17.04 -26.99 -2.82
CA GLN A 517 -15.92 -27.38 -1.95
C GLN A 517 -15.11 -28.56 -2.48
N ILE A 518 -15.53 -29.20 -3.57
CA ILE A 518 -14.81 -30.31 -4.21
C ILE A 518 -13.97 -29.77 -5.36
N GLN A 519 -12.69 -30.12 -5.35
CA GLN A 519 -11.82 -29.86 -6.49
C GLN A 519 -12.07 -30.89 -7.60
N GLU A 520 -12.37 -30.40 -8.80
CA GLU A 520 -12.62 -31.17 -10.03
C GLU A 520 -13.62 -32.34 -9.86
N VAL A 521 -14.90 -32.05 -10.10
CA VAL A 521 -15.99 -33.05 -10.07
C VAL A 521 -15.82 -34.11 -11.16
N PHE A 522 -15.35 -33.69 -12.34
CA PHE A 522 -15.15 -34.55 -13.50
C PHE A 522 -13.70 -35.00 -13.61
N VAL A 523 -13.48 -36.29 -13.83
CA VAL A 523 -12.16 -36.89 -14.04
C VAL A 523 -11.93 -37.01 -15.54
N MET A 524 -10.93 -36.32 -16.07
CA MET A 524 -10.61 -36.34 -17.50
C MET A 524 -9.35 -37.18 -17.78
N PRO A 525 -9.47 -38.51 -18.00
CA PRO A 525 -8.31 -39.35 -18.32
C PRO A 525 -7.74 -39.03 -19.70
N LEU A 526 -6.42 -39.09 -19.86
CA LEU A 526 -5.73 -38.80 -21.12
C LEU A 526 -6.20 -39.71 -22.27
N SER A 527 -6.28 -41.02 -22.05
CA SER A 527 -6.68 -42.00 -23.08
C SER A 527 -8.17 -41.99 -23.41
N GLY A 528 -9.01 -41.38 -22.55
CA GLY A 528 -10.46 -41.41 -22.66
C GLY A 528 -11.10 -40.02 -22.75
N ARG A 529 -10.31 -38.97 -23.03
CA ARG A 529 -10.75 -37.57 -22.90
C ARG A 529 -12.00 -37.27 -23.70
N HIS A 530 -12.07 -37.69 -24.96
CA HIS A 530 -13.24 -37.46 -25.82
C HIS A 530 -14.51 -38.14 -25.27
N LYS A 531 -14.39 -39.38 -24.77
CA LYS A 531 -15.51 -40.10 -24.16
C LYS A 531 -15.95 -39.44 -22.85
N ALA A 532 -14.99 -39.01 -22.02
CA ALA A 532 -15.27 -38.31 -20.77
C ALA A 532 -15.96 -36.94 -21.03
N GLU A 533 -15.55 -36.23 -22.08
CA GLU A 533 -16.15 -34.97 -22.48
C GLU A 533 -17.57 -35.12 -23.00
N LEU A 534 -17.83 -36.13 -23.84
CA LEU A 534 -19.20 -36.49 -24.24
C LEU A 534 -20.06 -36.88 -23.03
N THR A 535 -19.52 -37.63 -22.08
CA THR A 535 -20.25 -38.03 -20.87
C THR A 535 -20.56 -36.82 -19.99
N LYS A 536 -19.61 -35.87 -19.87
CA LYS A 536 -19.80 -34.62 -19.15
C LYS A 536 -20.93 -33.79 -19.75
N ARG A 537 -21.05 -33.71 -21.08
CA ARG A 537 -22.15 -32.99 -21.75
C ARG A 537 -23.53 -33.47 -21.32
N ASN A 538 -23.69 -34.76 -21.01
CA ASN A 538 -24.97 -35.30 -20.51
C ASN A 538 -25.38 -34.74 -19.13
N PHE A 539 -24.43 -34.23 -18.35
CA PHE A 539 -24.70 -33.60 -17.06
C PHE A 539 -24.82 -32.08 -17.16
N CYS A 540 -24.30 -31.48 -18.23
CA CYS A 540 -24.27 -30.03 -18.41
C CYS A 540 -25.69 -29.47 -18.51
N VAL A 541 -25.92 -28.43 -17.71
CA VAL A 541 -27.14 -27.62 -17.71
C VAL A 541 -26.80 -26.30 -18.37
N GLU A 542 -27.63 -25.85 -19.29
CA GLU A 542 -27.31 -24.70 -20.13
C GLU A 542 -27.18 -23.39 -19.33
N GLU A 543 -27.92 -23.30 -18.23
CA GLU A 543 -27.99 -22.14 -17.34
C GLU A 543 -26.74 -21.95 -16.48
N GLY A 544 -25.84 -22.95 -16.39
CA GLY A 544 -24.55 -22.77 -15.73
C GLY A 544 -23.90 -24.00 -15.10
N ASP A 545 -22.70 -23.77 -14.58
CA ASP A 545 -21.86 -24.75 -13.88
C ASP A 545 -22.43 -25.13 -12.51
N HIS A 546 -23.02 -24.17 -11.77
CA HIS A 546 -23.62 -24.46 -10.46
C HIS A 546 -24.78 -25.46 -10.58
N LEU A 547 -25.64 -25.28 -11.59
CA LEU A 547 -26.74 -26.18 -11.89
C LEU A 547 -26.25 -27.50 -12.48
N THR A 548 -25.18 -27.48 -13.29
CA THR A 548 -24.49 -28.70 -13.72
C THR A 548 -23.97 -29.50 -12.53
N ALA A 549 -23.36 -28.84 -11.53
CA ALA A 549 -22.88 -29.48 -10.32
C ALA A 549 -24.02 -30.07 -9.48
N LEU A 550 -25.14 -29.35 -9.37
CA LEU A 550 -26.36 -29.86 -8.74
C LEU A 550 -26.89 -31.10 -9.46
N ASN A 551 -26.96 -31.07 -10.80
CA ASN A 551 -27.44 -32.18 -11.61
C ASN A 551 -26.57 -33.44 -11.40
N VAL A 552 -25.24 -33.29 -11.37
CA VAL A 552 -24.31 -34.38 -11.02
C VAL A 552 -24.61 -34.92 -9.62
N PHE A 553 -24.79 -34.05 -8.64
CA PHE A 553 -25.05 -34.45 -7.25
C PHE A 553 -26.37 -35.21 -7.11
N LEU A 554 -27.45 -34.72 -7.71
CA LEU A 554 -28.76 -35.37 -7.66
C LEU A 554 -28.72 -36.75 -8.32
N ASN A 555 -28.13 -36.86 -9.52
CA ASN A 555 -27.96 -38.14 -10.20
C ASN A 555 -27.12 -39.13 -9.38
N PHE A 556 -26.07 -38.66 -8.71
CA PHE A 556 -25.26 -39.50 -7.83
C PHE A 556 -26.06 -40.07 -6.66
N VAL A 557 -26.92 -39.25 -6.04
CA VAL A 557 -27.79 -39.68 -4.94
C VAL A 557 -28.89 -40.63 -5.43
N GLU A 558 -29.53 -40.34 -6.56
CA GLU A 558 -30.59 -41.18 -7.15
C GLU A 558 -30.06 -42.55 -7.60
N ASN A 559 -28.81 -42.63 -8.07
CA ASN A 559 -28.13 -43.90 -8.41
C ASN A 559 -27.50 -44.59 -7.19
N GLY A 560 -28.05 -44.37 -5.99
CA GLY A 560 -27.67 -45.08 -4.76
C GLY A 560 -26.23 -44.82 -4.30
N LYS A 561 -25.63 -43.67 -4.65
CA LYS A 561 -24.24 -43.31 -4.32
C LYS A 561 -23.25 -44.39 -4.79
N SER A 562 -23.52 -45.04 -5.92
CA SER A 562 -22.72 -46.17 -6.42
C SER A 562 -21.35 -45.75 -6.95
N LYS A 563 -20.29 -46.40 -6.45
CA LYS A 563 -18.93 -46.24 -6.97
C LYS A 563 -18.81 -46.64 -8.45
N GLN A 564 -19.49 -47.71 -8.85
CA GLN A 564 -19.48 -48.19 -10.24
C GLN A 564 -20.10 -47.17 -11.20
N TRP A 565 -21.17 -46.49 -10.76
CA TRP A 565 -21.82 -45.43 -11.52
C TRP A 565 -20.90 -44.22 -11.72
N CYS A 566 -20.16 -43.80 -10.69
CA CYS A 566 -19.17 -42.72 -10.83
C CYS A 566 -18.06 -43.07 -11.81
N VAL A 567 -17.53 -44.30 -11.76
CA VAL A 567 -16.48 -44.75 -12.68
C VAL A 567 -16.98 -44.76 -14.12
N LYS A 568 -18.21 -45.26 -14.36
CA LYS A 568 -18.84 -45.25 -15.69
C LYS A 568 -19.00 -43.84 -16.25
N ASN A 569 -19.30 -42.87 -15.39
CA ASN A 569 -19.58 -41.49 -15.77
C ASN A 569 -18.38 -40.53 -15.64
N PHE A 570 -17.17 -41.04 -15.40
CA PHE A 570 -15.97 -40.23 -15.22
C PHE A 570 -16.09 -39.18 -14.11
N LEU A 571 -16.71 -39.55 -12.99
CA LEU A 571 -16.93 -38.68 -11.83
C LEU A 571 -16.04 -39.06 -10.65
N ASN A 572 -15.62 -38.06 -9.88
CA ASN A 572 -14.83 -38.28 -8.67
C ASN A 572 -15.69 -38.80 -7.51
N TYR A 573 -15.75 -40.13 -7.36
CA TYR A 573 -16.52 -40.80 -6.29
C TYR A 573 -16.19 -40.30 -4.88
N ARG A 574 -14.89 -40.18 -4.55
CA ARG A 574 -14.46 -39.70 -3.22
C ARG A 574 -14.88 -38.26 -2.97
N GLY A 575 -14.79 -37.43 -4.01
CA GLY A 575 -15.31 -36.06 -4.01
C GLY A 575 -16.80 -36.03 -3.70
N LEU A 576 -17.62 -36.78 -4.45
CA LEU A 576 -19.07 -36.79 -4.29
C LEU A 576 -19.54 -37.30 -2.92
N CYS A 577 -18.93 -38.37 -2.39
CA CYS A 577 -19.19 -38.80 -1.00
C CYS A 577 -18.89 -37.68 0.01
N ARG A 578 -17.82 -36.90 -0.22
CA ARG A 578 -17.50 -35.74 0.61
C ARG A 578 -18.54 -34.63 0.46
N ALA A 579 -19.06 -34.33 -0.74
CA ALA A 579 -20.16 -33.37 -0.90
C ALA A 579 -21.40 -33.79 -0.11
N VAL A 580 -21.78 -35.07 -0.12
CA VAL A 580 -22.92 -35.57 0.65
C VAL A 580 -22.73 -35.24 2.14
N ASN A 581 -21.55 -35.55 2.69
CA ASN A 581 -21.24 -35.25 4.09
C ASN A 581 -21.25 -33.75 4.41
N ILE A 582 -20.75 -32.91 3.50
CA ILE A 582 -20.76 -31.45 3.67
C ILE A 582 -22.21 -30.93 3.60
N ARG A 583 -23.01 -31.37 2.63
CA ARG A 583 -24.43 -31.02 2.51
C ARG A 583 -25.19 -31.35 3.80
N ASP A 584 -25.04 -32.56 4.32
CA ASP A 584 -25.75 -33.01 5.52
C ASP A 584 -25.31 -32.23 6.78
N GLN A 585 -24.06 -31.74 6.81
CA GLN A 585 -23.61 -30.80 7.83
C GLN A 585 -24.24 -29.41 7.65
N MET A 586 -24.31 -28.90 6.43
CA MET A 586 -24.95 -27.61 6.14
C MET A 586 -26.43 -27.63 6.49
N ILE A 587 -27.15 -28.70 6.16
CA ILE A 587 -28.56 -28.87 6.53
C ILE A 587 -28.74 -28.88 8.05
N ARG A 588 -27.84 -29.53 8.80
CA ARG A 588 -27.87 -29.49 10.28
C ARG A 588 -27.67 -28.07 10.83
N LEU A 589 -26.74 -27.30 10.24
CA LEU A 589 -26.53 -25.90 10.62
C LEU A 589 -27.75 -25.03 10.26
N LEU A 590 -28.33 -25.20 9.08
CA LEU A 590 -29.55 -24.51 8.66
C LEU A 590 -30.72 -24.77 9.63
N LYS A 591 -30.94 -26.04 10.01
CA LYS A 591 -31.96 -26.42 11.01
C LYS A 591 -31.72 -25.75 12.37
N ARG A 592 -30.46 -25.64 12.80
CA ARG A 592 -30.09 -24.97 14.06
C ARG A 592 -30.48 -23.50 14.07
N TYR A 593 -30.37 -22.81 12.93
CA TYR A 593 -30.71 -21.40 12.80
C TYR A 593 -32.14 -21.17 12.25
N HIS A 594 -33.00 -22.19 12.33
CA HIS A 594 -34.41 -22.13 11.91
C HIS A 594 -34.64 -21.72 10.45
N VAL A 595 -33.68 -21.99 9.56
CA VAL A 595 -33.89 -21.80 8.12
C VAL A 595 -34.72 -22.98 7.60
N PRO A 596 -35.83 -22.75 6.88
CA PRO A 596 -36.69 -23.81 6.40
C PRO A 596 -35.95 -24.68 5.39
N ILE A 597 -36.01 -26.01 5.59
CA ILE A 597 -35.42 -27.00 4.69
C ILE A 597 -36.48 -27.40 3.67
N VAL A 598 -36.46 -26.73 2.53
CA VAL A 598 -37.38 -26.88 1.40
C VAL A 598 -36.60 -27.14 0.12
N SER A 599 -37.20 -27.94 -0.75
CA SER A 599 -36.72 -28.28 -2.09
C SER A 599 -37.66 -27.67 -3.13
N CYS A 600 -37.12 -27.04 -4.16
CA CYS A 600 -37.86 -26.47 -5.27
C CYS A 600 -38.12 -27.48 -6.41
N LYS A 601 -37.59 -28.71 -6.29
CA LYS A 601 -37.80 -29.81 -7.25
C LYS A 601 -39.27 -29.98 -7.65
N GLY A 602 -39.56 -29.87 -8.95
CA GLY A 602 -40.91 -30.03 -9.53
C GLY A 602 -41.70 -28.73 -9.72
N GLN A 603 -41.21 -27.60 -9.23
CA GLN A 603 -41.81 -26.28 -9.49
C GLN A 603 -41.37 -25.73 -10.86
N LYS A 604 -42.28 -25.02 -11.55
CA LYS A 604 -42.00 -24.43 -12.88
C LYS A 604 -40.83 -23.45 -12.84
N ASP A 605 -40.72 -22.67 -11.75
CA ASP A 605 -39.71 -21.61 -11.60
C ASP A 605 -38.51 -22.05 -10.75
N SER A 606 -38.29 -23.36 -10.60
CA SER A 606 -37.27 -23.94 -9.72
C SER A 606 -35.85 -23.48 -10.05
N VAL A 607 -35.51 -23.43 -11.34
CA VAL A 607 -34.19 -22.98 -11.81
C VAL A 607 -33.97 -21.51 -11.46
N ASP A 608 -34.98 -20.67 -11.67
CA ASP A 608 -34.91 -19.22 -11.42
C ASP A 608 -34.77 -18.91 -9.94
N ALA A 609 -35.45 -19.68 -9.07
CA ALA A 609 -35.31 -19.56 -7.62
C ALA A 609 -33.86 -19.81 -7.17
N ILE A 610 -33.20 -20.84 -7.71
CA ILE A 610 -31.78 -21.14 -7.43
C ILE A 610 -30.89 -20.01 -7.95
N ARG A 611 -31.10 -19.55 -9.19
CA ARG A 611 -30.28 -18.49 -9.81
C ARG A 611 -30.39 -17.17 -9.03
N LYS A 612 -31.60 -16.74 -8.66
CA LYS A 612 -31.83 -15.55 -7.83
C LYS A 612 -31.18 -15.69 -6.45
N CYS A 613 -31.24 -16.87 -5.84
CA CYS A 613 -30.56 -17.13 -4.57
C CYS A 613 -29.03 -16.99 -4.69
N LEU A 614 -28.44 -17.52 -5.77
CA LEU A 614 -27.01 -17.37 -6.05
C LEU A 614 -26.63 -15.89 -6.26
N VAL A 615 -27.43 -15.11 -7.00
CA VAL A 615 -27.21 -13.66 -7.16
C VAL A 615 -27.18 -12.97 -5.81
N LYS A 616 -28.07 -13.29 -4.87
CA LYS A 616 -28.10 -12.67 -3.54
C LYS A 616 -26.79 -12.85 -2.74
N GLY A 617 -26.04 -13.93 -2.99
CA GLY A 617 -24.73 -14.18 -2.36
C GLY A 617 -23.53 -13.70 -3.18
N PHE A 618 -23.59 -13.83 -4.51
CA PHE A 618 -22.47 -13.63 -5.43
C PHE A 618 -22.62 -12.40 -6.34
N PHE A 619 -23.52 -11.46 -6.02
CA PHE A 619 -23.78 -10.26 -6.83
C PHE A 619 -22.50 -9.47 -7.14
N SER A 620 -21.53 -9.40 -6.22
CA SER A 620 -20.28 -8.66 -6.42
C SER A 620 -19.36 -9.29 -7.49
N GLN A 621 -19.62 -10.54 -7.89
CA GLN A 621 -18.85 -11.29 -8.88
C GLN A 621 -19.68 -11.48 -10.16
N ALA A 622 -20.23 -10.37 -10.68
CA ALA A 622 -20.99 -10.34 -11.92
C ALA A 622 -20.15 -9.78 -13.07
N ALA A 623 -20.35 -10.35 -14.27
CA ALA A 623 -19.70 -9.94 -15.49
C ALA A 623 -20.66 -9.99 -16.68
N HIS A 624 -20.37 -9.19 -17.70
CA HIS A 624 -21.14 -9.13 -18.93
C HIS A 624 -20.26 -9.47 -20.14
N TYR A 625 -20.87 -10.04 -21.17
CA TYR A 625 -20.17 -10.42 -22.38
C TYR A 625 -19.92 -9.19 -23.26
N HIS A 626 -18.65 -8.87 -23.46
CA HIS A 626 -18.21 -7.67 -24.17
C HIS A 626 -17.89 -7.99 -25.64
N TYR A 627 -17.97 -6.99 -26.52
CA TYR A 627 -17.69 -7.17 -27.97
C TYR A 627 -16.26 -7.63 -28.27
N SER A 628 -15.34 -7.50 -27.32
CA SER A 628 -13.97 -8.03 -27.40
C SER A 628 -13.91 -9.56 -27.41
N GLY A 629 -15.01 -10.24 -27.07
CA GLY A 629 -15.06 -11.70 -26.92
C GLY A 629 -14.74 -12.21 -25.52
N ASP A 630 -14.51 -11.29 -24.58
CA ASP A 630 -14.22 -11.58 -23.17
C ASP A 630 -15.40 -11.15 -22.28
N TYR A 631 -15.48 -11.71 -21.07
CA TYR A 631 -16.40 -11.27 -20.04
C TYR A 631 -15.76 -10.16 -19.21
N VAL A 632 -16.47 -9.04 -19.05
CA VAL A 632 -15.97 -7.85 -18.35
C VAL A 632 -16.72 -7.66 -17.04
N THR A 633 -16.00 -7.50 -15.93
CA THR A 633 -16.60 -7.23 -14.62
C THR A 633 -17.32 -5.88 -14.61
N ILE A 634 -18.38 -5.77 -13.81
CA ILE A 634 -19.23 -4.56 -13.84
C ILE A 634 -18.57 -3.37 -13.13
N LYS A 635 -17.95 -3.58 -11.97
CA LYS A 635 -17.41 -2.50 -11.12
C LYS A 635 -16.02 -2.04 -11.59
N GLU A 636 -15.15 -2.98 -11.94
CA GLU A 636 -13.75 -2.69 -12.28
C GLU A 636 -13.46 -2.70 -13.79
N GLU A 637 -14.44 -3.05 -14.63
CA GLU A 637 -14.29 -3.17 -16.09
C GLU A 637 -13.11 -4.09 -16.51
N TYR A 638 -12.85 -5.14 -15.72
CA TYR A 638 -11.73 -6.05 -15.96
C TYR A 638 -12.13 -7.23 -16.85
N HIS A 639 -11.29 -7.54 -17.84
CA HIS A 639 -11.54 -8.57 -18.84
C HIS A 639 -11.10 -9.97 -18.38
N PHE A 640 -11.99 -10.94 -18.51
CA PHE A 640 -11.78 -12.35 -18.19
C PHE A 640 -12.24 -13.28 -19.31
N LYS A 641 -11.53 -14.39 -19.48
CA LYS A 641 -11.95 -15.50 -20.34
C LYS A 641 -12.82 -16.48 -19.57
N VAL A 642 -13.63 -17.26 -20.27
CA VAL A 642 -14.34 -18.38 -19.63
C VAL A 642 -13.37 -19.55 -19.44
N TYR A 643 -13.44 -20.21 -18.27
CA TYR A 643 -12.70 -21.44 -18.06
C TYR A 643 -13.12 -22.50 -19.09
N LYS A 644 -12.14 -23.11 -19.77
CA LYS A 644 -12.39 -24.06 -20.89
C LYS A 644 -13.27 -25.25 -20.51
N GLY A 645 -13.34 -25.60 -19.22
CA GLY A 645 -14.19 -26.67 -18.72
C GLY A 645 -15.60 -26.24 -18.32
N SER A 646 -15.99 -24.97 -18.44
CA SER A 646 -17.34 -24.52 -18.09
C SER A 646 -18.38 -25.08 -19.06
N ALA A 647 -19.57 -25.39 -18.56
CA ALA A 647 -20.72 -25.83 -19.34
C ALA A 647 -21.15 -24.76 -20.39
N ILE A 648 -20.90 -23.48 -20.10
CA ILE A 648 -21.22 -22.37 -21.00
C ILE A 648 -20.45 -22.46 -22.32
N MET A 649 -19.27 -23.09 -22.33
CA MET A 649 -18.48 -23.30 -23.56
C MET A 649 -19.18 -24.22 -24.58
N TYR A 650 -20.20 -24.98 -24.17
CA TYR A 650 -20.98 -25.82 -25.09
C TYR A 650 -22.16 -25.08 -25.73
N ARG A 651 -22.45 -23.85 -25.30
CA ARG A 651 -23.51 -23.05 -25.92
C ARG A 651 -23.06 -22.51 -27.28
N LYS A 652 -24.00 -22.42 -28.22
CA LYS A 652 -23.78 -21.77 -29.52
C LYS A 652 -23.66 -20.26 -29.37
N GLU A 653 -24.47 -19.68 -28.48
CA GLU A 653 -24.49 -18.25 -28.19
C GLU A 653 -24.09 -18.01 -26.73
N PHE A 654 -23.12 -17.13 -26.53
CA PHE A 654 -22.65 -16.78 -25.19
C PHE A 654 -23.68 -15.89 -24.48
N PRO A 655 -24.03 -16.21 -23.21
CA PRO A 655 -24.98 -15.42 -22.43
C PRO A 655 -24.44 -14.03 -22.15
N LYS A 656 -25.32 -13.02 -22.20
CA LYS A 656 -24.96 -11.61 -22.03
C LYS A 656 -24.46 -11.29 -20.62
N TRP A 657 -25.06 -11.88 -19.58
CA TRP A 657 -24.75 -11.59 -18.19
C TRP A 657 -24.58 -12.88 -17.41
N VAL A 658 -23.57 -12.90 -16.54
CA VAL A 658 -23.21 -14.06 -15.74
C VAL A 658 -22.72 -13.64 -14.35
N ILE A 659 -22.90 -14.53 -13.38
CA ILE A 659 -22.17 -14.52 -12.11
C ILE A 659 -21.16 -15.65 -12.09
N PHE A 660 -20.04 -15.47 -11.40
CA PHE A 660 -19.01 -16.48 -11.22
C PHE A 660 -18.61 -16.58 -9.75
N THR A 661 -17.98 -17.69 -9.33
CA THR A 661 -17.57 -17.90 -7.93
C THR A 661 -16.06 -17.81 -7.71
N GLU A 662 -15.25 -18.29 -8.66
CA GLU A 662 -13.79 -18.33 -8.53
C GLU A 662 -13.11 -17.75 -9.78
N VAL A 663 -11.95 -17.11 -9.59
CA VAL A 663 -11.07 -16.62 -10.65
C VAL A 663 -9.78 -17.44 -10.68
N LEU A 664 -9.46 -17.97 -11.86
CA LEU A 664 -8.25 -18.73 -12.16
C LEU A 664 -7.37 -17.91 -13.11
N GLN A 665 -6.43 -17.13 -12.56
CA GLN A 665 -5.53 -16.20 -13.28
C GLN A 665 -6.30 -15.25 -14.20
N ASP A 666 -6.52 -15.65 -15.47
CA ASP A 666 -7.19 -14.85 -16.50
C ASP A 666 -8.58 -15.40 -16.88
N SER A 667 -9.08 -16.40 -16.14
CA SER A 667 -10.34 -17.06 -16.44
C SER A 667 -11.30 -17.15 -15.25
N ILE A 668 -12.59 -16.99 -15.52
CA ILE A 668 -13.66 -17.17 -14.52
C ILE A 668 -14.17 -18.61 -14.53
N ARG A 669 -14.48 -19.14 -13.34
CA ARG A 669 -14.93 -20.51 -13.08
C ARG A 669 -16.25 -20.49 -12.29
N ASP A 670 -17.00 -21.58 -12.42
CA ASP A 670 -18.28 -21.82 -11.75
C ASP A 670 -19.25 -20.71 -12.08
N ILE A 671 -19.72 -20.72 -13.32
CA ILE A 671 -20.47 -19.61 -13.92
C ILE A 671 -21.96 -19.96 -13.99
N THR A 672 -22.83 -19.01 -13.65
CA THR A 672 -24.29 -19.11 -13.83
C THR A 672 -24.81 -17.91 -14.61
N VAL A 673 -25.73 -18.17 -15.54
CA VAL A 673 -26.39 -17.15 -16.36
C VAL A 673 -27.44 -16.42 -15.53
N VAL A 674 -27.41 -15.10 -15.56
CA VAL A 674 -28.32 -14.24 -14.77
C VAL A 674 -28.93 -13.16 -15.65
N GLU A 675 -30.08 -12.66 -15.24
CA GLU A 675 -30.68 -11.48 -15.86
C GLU A 675 -30.15 -10.21 -15.17
N PRO A 676 -29.89 -9.12 -15.93
CA PRO A 676 -29.34 -7.89 -15.38
C PRO A 676 -30.26 -7.25 -14.34
N GLU A 677 -31.58 -7.45 -14.44
CA GLU A 677 -32.57 -6.89 -13.53
C GLU A 677 -32.38 -7.37 -12.10
N TRP A 678 -31.96 -8.64 -11.94
CA TRP A 678 -31.80 -9.26 -10.63
C TRP A 678 -30.66 -8.66 -9.82
N LEU A 679 -29.67 -8.04 -10.48
CA LEU A 679 -28.52 -7.44 -9.79
C LEU A 679 -28.94 -6.23 -8.96
N TYR A 680 -29.71 -5.30 -9.53
CA TYR A 680 -30.18 -4.12 -8.79
C TYR A 680 -31.40 -4.43 -7.92
N GLU A 681 -32.25 -5.42 -8.28
CA GLU A 681 -33.38 -5.83 -7.43
C GLU A 681 -32.91 -6.52 -6.15
N LEU A 682 -31.93 -7.42 -6.25
CA LEU A 682 -31.46 -8.22 -5.11
C LEU A 682 -30.31 -7.56 -4.35
N ALA A 683 -29.55 -6.66 -4.98
CA ALA A 683 -28.44 -5.95 -4.35
C ALA A 683 -28.50 -4.44 -4.63
N ALA A 684 -29.63 -3.81 -4.30
CA ALA A 684 -29.87 -2.37 -4.48
C ALA A 684 -28.83 -1.46 -3.79
N ASP A 685 -28.20 -1.91 -2.70
CA ASP A 685 -27.13 -1.17 -2.02
C ASP A 685 -25.79 -1.19 -2.79
N TYR A 686 -25.68 -2.02 -3.82
CA TYR A 686 -24.45 -2.23 -4.60
C TYR A 686 -24.60 -1.85 -6.07
N TYR A 687 -25.77 -2.11 -6.68
CA TYR A 687 -26.06 -1.80 -8.08
C TYR A 687 -27.21 -0.80 -8.19
N GLU A 688 -27.04 0.19 -9.07
CA GLU A 688 -28.08 1.12 -9.50
C GLU A 688 -28.36 0.92 -11.00
N PHE A 689 -29.62 1.05 -11.41
CA PHE A 689 -30.04 0.95 -12.81
C PHE A 689 -30.21 2.34 -13.42
N GLY A 690 -29.57 2.59 -14.56
CA GLY A 690 -29.79 3.79 -15.36
C GLY A 690 -28.65 4.08 -16.34
N THR A 691 -28.93 4.90 -17.35
CA THR A 691 -27.88 5.50 -18.17
C THR A 691 -27.11 6.53 -17.34
N ARG A 692 -25.84 6.79 -17.67
CA ARG A 692 -25.00 7.79 -16.95
C ARG A 692 -25.73 9.14 -16.76
N LEU A 693 -26.57 9.53 -17.72
CA LEU A 693 -27.41 10.73 -17.69
C LEU A 693 -28.62 10.63 -16.75
N GLU A 694 -29.20 9.46 -16.54
CA GLU A 694 -30.34 9.24 -15.61
C GLU A 694 -29.89 9.12 -14.15
N ILE A 695 -28.66 8.67 -13.89
CA ILE A 695 -28.10 8.53 -12.54
C ILE A 695 -27.56 9.87 -12.01
N LEU A 696 -27.00 10.71 -12.89
CA LEU A 696 -26.43 12.03 -12.54
C LEU A 696 -27.39 12.95 -11.74
N PRO A 697 -28.70 13.08 -12.09
CA PRO A 697 -29.64 13.92 -11.35
C PRO A 697 -29.86 13.49 -9.89
N MET A 698 -29.83 12.18 -9.56
CA MET A 698 -30.09 11.70 -8.19
C MET A 698 -28.88 11.91 -7.26
N ALA A 699 -27.66 11.72 -7.76
CA ALA A 699 -26.45 12.11 -7.02
C ALA A 699 -26.38 13.64 -6.81
N THR A 700 -26.92 14.40 -7.76
CA THR A 700 -27.06 15.87 -7.63
C THR A 700 -28.15 16.24 -6.63
N LEU A 701 -29.25 15.46 -6.53
CA LEU A 701 -30.30 15.63 -5.51
C LEU A 701 -29.83 15.31 -4.10
N LEU A 702 -28.90 14.37 -3.88
CA LEU A 702 -28.25 14.19 -2.58
C LEU A 702 -27.29 15.36 -2.27
N LYS A 703 -26.60 15.90 -3.28
CA LYS A 703 -25.84 17.17 -3.15
C LYS A 703 -26.75 18.39 -2.95
N GLU A 704 -27.96 18.41 -3.48
CA GLU A 704 -28.92 19.50 -3.30
C GLU A 704 -29.74 19.35 -2.02
N ALA A 705 -30.04 18.14 -1.57
CA ALA A 705 -30.65 17.88 -0.27
C ALA A 705 -29.67 18.28 0.85
N SER A 706 -28.39 17.95 0.70
CA SER A 706 -27.34 18.44 1.61
C SER A 706 -27.18 19.96 1.52
N ARG A 707 -27.35 20.61 0.35
CA ARG A 707 -27.36 22.08 0.24
C ARG A 707 -28.63 22.75 0.78
N ARG A 708 -29.82 22.17 0.60
CA ARG A 708 -31.10 22.71 1.12
C ARG A 708 -31.17 22.61 2.65
N LEU A 709 -30.59 21.56 3.24
CA LEU A 709 -30.41 21.47 4.69
C LEU A 709 -29.43 22.53 5.23
N ILE A 710 -28.54 23.07 4.39
CA ILE A 710 -27.63 24.16 4.79
C ILE A 710 -28.26 25.55 4.60
N SER A 711 -29.26 25.72 3.71
CA SER A 711 -29.87 27.03 3.46
C SER A 711 -31.14 27.34 4.25
N SER A 712 -31.81 26.36 4.87
CA SER A 712 -32.99 26.64 5.71
C SER A 712 -32.61 27.08 7.13
N ARG A 713 -31.92 28.22 7.25
CA ARG A 713 -31.77 28.96 8.51
C ARG A 713 -33.02 29.81 8.77
N SER A 714 -34.16 29.17 9.00
CA SER A 714 -35.34 29.84 9.54
C SER A 714 -36.35 28.82 10.04
N LEU A 715 -36.15 28.28 11.24
CA LEU A 715 -37.25 28.02 12.18
C LEU A 715 -36.64 27.83 13.58
N CYS A 716 -36.51 28.97 14.25
CA CYS A 716 -36.13 29.08 15.65
C CYS A 716 -37.32 28.63 16.51
N CYS A 717 -37.44 27.33 16.80
CA CYS A 717 -38.39 26.78 17.77
C CYS A 717 -37.86 25.45 18.33
N LEU A 718 -36.75 25.49 19.07
CA LEU A 718 -36.41 24.46 20.04
C LEU A 718 -36.05 25.14 21.37
N PRO A 719 -36.41 24.53 22.52
CA PRO A 719 -36.59 25.26 23.77
C PRO A 719 -35.26 25.76 24.30
N ARG A 720 -35.28 26.96 24.91
CA ARG A 720 -34.17 27.57 25.65
C ARG A 720 -33.69 26.62 26.75
N VAL A 721 -32.71 25.78 26.44
CA VAL A 721 -31.87 25.14 27.44
C VAL A 721 -30.52 25.83 27.35
N ASN A 722 -30.33 26.81 28.25
CA ASN A 722 -29.06 27.48 28.46
C ASN A 722 -28.07 26.47 29.01
N ASP A 723 -27.21 25.89 28.16
CA ASP A 723 -25.96 25.27 28.57
C ASP A 723 -25.02 25.23 27.34
N GLY A 724 -24.19 26.26 27.24
CA GLY A 724 -23.37 26.60 26.06
C GLY A 724 -22.23 25.63 25.70
N ASP A 725 -21.99 24.56 26.46
CA ASP A 725 -20.77 23.75 26.28
C ASP A 725 -20.98 22.33 25.71
N LYS A 726 -22.23 21.86 25.50
CA LYS A 726 -22.47 20.47 25.06
C LYS A 726 -22.47 20.24 23.54
N LEU A 727 -22.34 21.28 22.70
CA LEU A 727 -22.60 21.19 21.25
C LEU A 727 -21.36 21.13 20.33
N ARG A 728 -20.14 20.87 20.83
CA ARG A 728 -18.93 20.74 19.99
C ARG A 728 -18.63 19.33 19.43
N ARG A 729 -19.47 18.31 19.66
CA ARG A 729 -19.04 16.89 19.54
C ARG A 729 -19.26 16.11 18.23
N PHE A 730 -19.63 16.74 17.11
CA PHE A 730 -19.57 16.07 15.80
C PHE A 730 -19.09 17.07 14.73
N ARG A 731 -17.78 17.33 14.65
CA ARG A 731 -17.21 17.97 13.45
C ARG A 731 -17.27 16.93 12.33
N SER A 732 -18.17 17.13 11.37
CA SER A 732 -18.41 16.21 10.26
C SER A 732 -17.29 16.17 9.22
N LEU A 733 -16.29 17.05 9.31
CA LEU A 733 -15.24 17.24 8.31
C LEU A 733 -13.88 17.45 9.00
N LEU A 734 -12.85 16.72 8.54
CA LEU A 734 -11.48 16.80 9.05
C LEU A 734 -10.79 18.09 8.56
N SER A 735 -9.96 18.67 9.41
CA SER A 735 -9.22 19.90 9.12
C SER A 735 -7.79 19.64 8.64
N VAL A 736 -7.30 20.46 7.69
CA VAL A 736 -5.97 20.31 7.10
C VAL A 736 -5.20 21.64 7.08
N LYS A 737 -3.90 21.61 7.37
CA LYS A 737 -2.99 22.77 7.30
C LYS A 737 -1.87 22.51 6.31
N PHE A 738 -1.62 23.46 5.41
CA PHE A 738 -0.49 23.44 4.49
C PHE A 738 0.62 24.38 4.96
N ILE A 739 1.86 23.87 5.00
CA ILE A 739 3.08 24.62 5.34
C ILE A 739 4.05 24.46 4.18
N THR A 740 4.53 25.57 3.61
CA THR A 740 5.39 25.52 2.42
C THR A 740 6.78 26.07 2.72
N HIS A 741 7.80 25.24 2.51
CA HIS A 741 9.21 25.62 2.59
C HIS A 741 9.90 25.24 1.29
N GLY A 742 9.81 26.12 0.29
CA GLY A 742 10.34 25.81 -1.03
C GLY A 742 10.29 26.95 -2.03
N CYS A 743 10.32 26.58 -3.31
CA CYS A 743 10.28 27.51 -4.44
C CYS A 743 8.85 27.73 -4.95
N GLN A 744 8.70 28.53 -6.00
CA GLN A 744 7.41 28.83 -6.63
C GLN A 744 6.68 27.56 -7.11
N MET A 745 7.41 26.51 -7.52
CA MET A 745 6.80 25.23 -7.86
C MET A 745 6.17 24.55 -6.64
N ASN A 746 6.78 24.63 -5.47
CA ASN A 746 6.18 24.07 -4.25
C ASN A 746 4.91 24.84 -3.86
N VAL A 747 4.88 26.16 -4.06
CA VAL A 747 3.67 26.97 -3.84
C VAL A 747 2.55 26.55 -4.79
N ASN A 748 2.86 26.38 -6.07
CA ASN A 748 1.88 25.88 -7.04
C ASN A 748 1.42 24.44 -6.73
N ASP A 749 2.34 23.58 -6.27
CA ASP A 749 1.99 22.21 -5.86
C ASP A 749 1.02 22.20 -4.67
N VAL A 750 1.08 23.19 -3.76
CA VAL A 750 0.10 23.34 -2.66
C VAL A 750 -1.30 23.54 -3.20
N GLU A 751 -1.48 24.32 -4.27
CA GLU A 751 -2.81 24.58 -4.85
C GLU A 751 -3.42 23.32 -5.48
N ILE A 752 -2.57 22.42 -6.01
CA ILE A 752 -2.97 21.11 -6.52
C ILE A 752 -3.38 20.20 -5.34
N VAL A 753 -2.52 20.08 -4.32
CA VAL A 753 -2.81 19.28 -3.14
C VAL A 753 -4.06 19.79 -2.42
N ARG A 754 -4.23 21.10 -2.33
CA ARG A 754 -5.41 21.73 -1.73
C ARG A 754 -6.68 21.37 -2.49
N SER A 755 -6.66 21.41 -3.83
CA SER A 755 -7.79 20.96 -4.65
C SER A 755 -8.15 19.50 -4.38
N LEU A 756 -7.14 18.62 -4.28
CA LEU A 756 -7.32 17.21 -3.94
C LEU A 756 -7.91 17.02 -2.52
N MET A 757 -7.43 17.75 -1.53
CA MET A 757 -7.93 17.63 -0.15
C MET A 757 -9.35 18.17 0.01
N LEU A 758 -9.65 19.33 -0.59
CA LEU A 758 -10.99 19.93 -0.53
C LEU A 758 -12.03 19.07 -1.28
N SER A 759 -11.66 18.48 -2.41
CA SER A 759 -12.54 17.55 -3.14
C SER A 759 -12.80 16.24 -2.39
N ASN A 760 -11.91 15.87 -1.46
CA ASN A 760 -12.06 14.74 -0.54
C ASN A 760 -12.62 15.14 0.84
N HIS A 761 -13.39 16.23 0.91
CA HIS A 761 -14.12 16.65 2.11
C HIS A 761 -13.27 17.06 3.33
N TYR A 762 -12.05 17.54 3.12
CA TYR A 762 -11.28 18.22 4.16
C TYR A 762 -11.56 19.72 4.17
N ILE A 763 -11.43 20.36 5.32
CA ILE A 763 -11.54 21.83 5.48
C ILE A 763 -10.15 22.38 5.81
N GLU A 764 -9.71 23.44 5.14
CA GLU A 764 -8.44 24.08 5.49
C GLU A 764 -8.55 24.89 6.78
N THR A 765 -7.55 24.80 7.65
CA THR A 765 -7.40 25.65 8.85
C THR A 765 -6.17 26.54 8.78
N SER A 766 -6.25 27.73 9.40
CA SER A 766 -5.12 28.66 9.51
C SER A 766 -4.17 28.29 10.65
N GLU A 767 -4.70 27.73 11.75
CA GLU A 767 -3.92 27.41 12.94
C GLU A 767 -3.38 25.98 12.88
N THR A 768 -2.10 25.83 13.26
CA THR A 768 -1.44 24.51 13.23
C THR A 768 -1.98 23.61 14.34
N GLU A 769 -2.43 24.20 15.45
CA GLU A 769 -2.95 23.52 16.63
C GLU A 769 -4.36 22.95 16.42
N ASP A 770 -5.13 23.56 15.51
CA ASP A 770 -6.51 23.15 15.20
C ASP A 770 -6.58 22.10 14.09
N ALA A 771 -5.45 21.78 13.45
CA ALA A 771 -5.40 20.90 12.28
C ALA A 771 -5.46 19.42 12.68
N ASP A 772 -6.25 18.61 11.98
CA ASP A 772 -6.19 17.16 12.10
C ASP A 772 -5.04 16.58 11.27
N VAL A 773 -4.71 17.25 10.16
CA VAL A 773 -3.66 16.86 9.21
C VAL A 773 -2.77 18.05 8.87
N ILE A 774 -1.45 17.91 9.00
CA ILE A 774 -0.48 18.94 8.60
C ILE A 774 0.38 18.42 7.45
N PHE A 775 0.37 19.13 6.33
CA PHE A 775 1.24 18.87 5.18
C PHE A 775 2.37 19.88 5.11
N ILE A 776 3.61 19.38 5.11
CA ILE A 776 4.82 20.19 4.89
C ILE A 776 5.33 19.95 3.47
N MET A 777 5.20 20.97 2.63
CA MET A 777 5.64 20.98 1.24
C MET A 777 7.10 21.39 1.19
N THR A 778 7.97 20.45 0.86
CA THR A 778 9.43 20.58 1.02
C THR A 778 10.18 20.75 -0.29
N CYS A 779 11.29 21.48 -0.22
CA CYS A 779 12.26 21.57 -1.30
C CYS A 779 13.59 20.96 -0.86
N SER A 780 14.17 20.09 -1.69
CA SER A 780 15.50 19.51 -1.47
C SER A 780 16.59 20.10 -2.37
N VAL A 781 16.21 21.05 -3.23
CA VAL A 781 17.13 21.68 -4.19
C VAL A 781 18.06 22.68 -3.49
N ARG A 782 17.62 23.30 -2.38
CA ARG A 782 18.38 24.32 -1.64
C ARG A 782 18.54 23.92 -0.17
N GLU A 783 19.74 24.11 0.37
CA GLU A 783 20.06 23.71 1.75
C GLU A 783 19.30 24.54 2.77
N SER A 784 19.23 25.84 2.54
CA SER A 784 18.51 26.75 3.41
C SER A 784 17.00 26.47 3.48
N ALA A 785 16.42 25.86 2.43
CA ALA A 785 15.03 25.43 2.47
C ALA A 785 14.87 24.17 3.32
N GLU A 786 15.80 23.23 3.17
CA GLU A 786 15.84 21.99 3.94
C GLU A 786 16.09 22.22 5.44
N ILE A 787 17.02 23.11 5.81
CA ILE A 787 17.26 23.49 7.21
C ILE A 787 15.97 24.02 7.85
N LYS A 788 15.21 24.85 7.15
CA LYS A 788 13.91 25.36 7.63
C LYS A 788 12.89 24.23 7.83
N VAL A 789 12.87 23.22 6.96
CA VAL A 789 12.01 22.05 7.12
C VAL A 789 12.41 21.28 8.38
N TRP A 790 13.70 21.04 8.61
CA TRP A 790 14.17 20.38 9.82
C TRP A 790 13.81 21.16 11.09
N ASP A 791 13.99 22.49 11.09
CA ASP A 791 13.59 23.33 12.23
C ASP A 791 12.08 23.30 12.46
N GLN A 792 11.28 23.29 11.38
CA GLN A 792 9.82 23.17 11.49
C GLN A 792 9.41 21.81 12.06
N LEU A 793 10.03 20.72 11.60
CA LEU A 793 9.82 19.38 12.15
C LEU A 793 10.21 19.30 13.63
N LYS A 794 11.34 19.92 14.04
CA LYS A 794 11.75 20.01 15.45
C LYS A 794 10.73 20.78 16.29
N LYS A 795 10.25 21.93 15.82
CA LYS A 795 9.22 22.74 16.52
C LYS A 795 7.92 21.98 16.70
N ILE A 796 7.45 21.34 15.64
CA ILE A 796 6.25 20.51 15.66
C ILE A 796 6.43 19.34 16.63
N HIS A 797 7.55 18.63 16.54
CA HIS A 797 7.85 17.53 17.44
C HIS A 797 7.97 17.99 18.91
N TYR A 798 8.53 19.18 19.18
CA TYR A 798 8.59 19.76 20.52
C TYR A 798 7.20 20.12 21.06
N ASN A 799 6.35 20.75 20.24
CA ASN A 799 5.03 21.22 20.64
C ASN A 799 4.04 20.06 20.86
N PHE A 800 4.13 18.99 20.06
CA PHE A 800 3.12 17.92 20.06
C PHE A 800 3.66 16.55 20.52
N GLY A 801 4.98 16.37 20.61
CA GLY A 801 5.64 15.06 20.71
C GLY A 801 5.72 14.42 22.10
N LYS A 802 5.28 15.08 23.18
CA LYS A 802 5.23 14.43 24.51
C LYS A 802 3.99 13.53 24.74
N HIS A 803 3.02 13.49 23.82
CA HIS A 803 1.74 12.80 24.05
C HIS A 803 1.44 11.59 23.14
N LYS A 804 2.39 11.06 22.34
CA LYS A 804 2.24 9.73 21.75
C LYS A 804 3.17 8.74 22.45
N VAL A 805 2.56 7.80 23.17
CA VAL A 805 3.20 6.64 23.81
C VAL A 805 4.12 5.95 22.80
N VAL A 806 5.40 5.91 23.12
CA VAL A 806 6.47 5.31 22.34
C VAL A 806 6.28 3.79 22.36
N ALA A 807 5.76 3.21 21.28
CA ALA A 807 5.94 1.80 20.96
C ALA A 807 6.98 1.73 19.84
N VAL A 808 8.23 1.46 20.23
CA VAL A 808 9.37 1.35 19.31
C VAL A 808 9.21 0.08 18.48
N LEU A 809 8.98 0.24 17.17
CA LEU A 809 9.27 -0.76 16.15
C LEU A 809 10.45 -0.23 15.36
N ALA A 810 11.66 -0.58 15.80
CA ALA A 810 12.89 -0.21 15.12
C ALA A 810 13.15 -1.21 13.98
N GLU A 811 12.90 -0.78 12.75
CA GLU A 811 13.38 -1.48 11.56
C GLU A 811 14.91 -1.49 11.55
N GLY A 812 15.45 -2.65 11.16
CA GLY A 812 16.83 -3.04 11.37
C GLY A 812 17.87 -2.05 10.85
N LYS A 813 18.76 -1.66 11.76
CA LYS A 813 20.20 -1.49 11.52
C LYS A 813 20.90 -1.67 12.85
N ASN A 814 21.79 -2.67 12.92
CA ASN A 814 22.66 -2.94 14.06
C ASN A 814 23.44 -1.68 14.44
N ILE A 815 22.97 -0.95 15.46
CA ILE A 815 23.77 0.07 16.15
C ILE A 815 24.03 -0.52 17.54
N SER A 816 25.31 -0.74 17.85
CA SER A 816 25.73 -1.32 19.12
C SER A 816 25.29 -0.44 20.28
N ILE A 817 24.69 -1.08 21.30
CA ILE A 817 24.07 -0.51 22.51
C ILE A 817 24.99 0.44 23.31
N SER A 818 26.29 0.47 23.04
CA SER A 818 27.25 1.33 23.76
C SER A 818 27.10 2.84 23.50
N GLN A 819 26.37 3.30 22.47
CA GLN A 819 26.23 4.74 22.21
C GLN A 819 24.95 5.40 22.77
N CYS A 820 23.96 4.64 23.25
CA CYS A 820 22.71 5.24 23.76
C CYS A 820 22.74 5.63 25.25
N ILE A 821 23.75 5.19 26.02
CA ILE A 821 23.77 5.43 27.48
C ILE A 821 24.23 6.85 27.86
N ALA A 822 24.77 7.65 26.93
CA ALA A 822 25.28 8.98 27.27
C ALA A 822 24.21 10.11 27.29
N ALA A 823 22.93 9.82 27.04
CA ALA A 823 21.91 10.86 26.84
C ALA A 823 20.69 10.72 27.76
N THR A 824 20.88 10.56 29.06
CA THR A 824 19.84 10.82 30.05
C THR A 824 20.41 11.53 31.26
N SER A 825 20.34 12.87 31.25
CA SER A 825 20.58 13.73 32.41
C SER A 825 19.61 13.38 33.55
N PRO A 826 20.07 13.29 34.81
CA PRO A 826 19.28 12.78 35.92
C PRO A 826 18.36 13.86 36.50
N GLY A 827 17.12 13.50 36.77
CA GLY A 827 16.26 14.21 37.72
C GLY A 827 14.91 14.68 37.17
N ILE A 828 13.97 13.74 36.96
CA ILE A 828 12.53 13.96 37.17
C ILE A 828 12.00 12.65 37.78
N PHE A 829 11.68 12.67 39.07
CA PHE A 829 10.94 11.61 39.77
C PHE A 829 9.46 11.72 39.38
N LEU A 830 8.92 10.73 38.65
CA LEU A 830 7.48 10.58 38.44
C LEU A 830 6.98 9.39 39.26
N HIS A 831 6.09 9.69 40.21
CA HIS A 831 5.50 8.76 41.16
C HIS A 831 4.57 7.75 40.44
N PRO A 832 4.64 6.44 40.74
CA PRO A 832 3.94 5.41 39.98
C PRO A 832 2.60 5.04 40.62
N SER A 833 1.48 5.58 40.14
CA SER A 833 0.14 5.02 40.40
C SER A 833 -0.95 5.67 39.55
N SER A 834 -1.24 5.11 38.37
CA SER A 834 -2.59 5.10 37.73
C SER A 834 -2.56 4.57 36.29
N THR A 835 -2.38 3.26 36.13
CA THR A 835 -2.80 2.53 34.92
C THR A 835 -4.22 2.02 35.13
N PHE A 836 -5.25 2.81 34.82
CA PHE A 836 -6.64 2.34 34.75
C PHE A 836 -7.37 3.08 33.61
N CYS A 837 -7.80 2.34 32.59
CA CYS A 837 -8.62 2.85 31.50
C CYS A 837 -9.85 1.94 31.40
N ASP A 838 -10.82 2.16 32.28
CA ASP A 838 -12.14 1.56 32.18
C ASP A 838 -13.06 2.48 31.36
N VAL A 839 -13.65 1.92 30.30
CA VAL A 839 -14.73 2.53 29.54
C VAL A 839 -15.99 2.46 30.41
N VAL A 840 -16.18 3.44 31.29
CA VAL A 840 -17.41 3.59 32.08
C VAL A 840 -18.46 4.31 31.23
N PHE A 841 -19.51 3.58 30.84
CA PHE A 841 -20.77 4.18 30.41
C PHE A 841 -21.38 4.91 31.62
N VAL A 842 -21.27 6.23 31.66
CA VAL A 842 -21.81 7.06 32.75
C VAL A 842 -23.34 7.13 32.60
N LYS A 843 -24.03 6.21 33.28
CA LYS A 843 -25.43 6.39 33.68
C LYS A 843 -25.39 7.19 35.00
N GLU A 844 -25.80 8.45 34.92
CA GLU A 844 -26.19 9.34 36.03
C GLU A 844 -25.40 9.17 37.35
N CYS A 845 -24.24 9.81 37.45
CA CYS A 845 -23.61 10.04 38.74
C CYS A 845 -23.75 11.53 39.08
N HIS A 846 -24.77 11.84 39.89
CA HIS A 846 -24.81 13.08 40.65
C HIS A 846 -23.64 13.08 41.63
N ASP A 847 -22.97 14.23 41.74
CA ASP A 847 -21.82 14.49 42.61
C ASP A 847 -20.52 13.80 42.21
N TYR A 848 -19.80 14.38 41.25
CA TYR A 848 -18.36 14.75 41.33
C TYR A 848 -18.00 15.48 40.03
N LYS A 849 -17.31 16.62 40.14
CA LYS A 849 -16.91 17.53 39.05
C LYS A 849 -15.97 16.84 38.04
N CYS A 850 -16.51 15.97 37.18
CA CYS A 850 -15.75 15.25 36.14
C CYS A 850 -15.71 16.01 34.80
N HIS A 851 -15.78 17.34 34.82
CA HIS A 851 -15.83 18.12 33.57
C HIS A 851 -14.48 18.17 32.82
N ASP A 852 -13.36 17.94 33.51
CA ASP A 852 -12.02 18.08 32.91
C ASP A 852 -11.50 16.80 32.22
N TYR A 853 -11.96 15.61 32.62
CA TYR A 853 -11.39 14.35 32.11
C TYR A 853 -11.91 13.91 30.73
N ILE A 854 -13.14 14.26 30.35
CA ILE A 854 -13.71 13.82 29.05
C ILE A 854 -13.18 14.66 27.87
N SER A 855 -12.45 15.74 28.12
CA SER A 855 -11.72 16.48 27.08
C SER A 855 -10.47 15.71 26.62
N TRP A 856 -9.84 14.92 27.51
CA TRP A 856 -8.53 14.31 27.25
C TRP A 856 -8.54 13.10 26.29
N LEU A 857 -9.66 12.39 26.16
CA LEU A 857 -9.72 11.13 25.37
C LEU A 857 -10.18 11.30 23.91
N CYS A 858 -10.63 12.49 23.51
CA CYS A 858 -11.10 12.77 22.15
C CYS A 858 -10.13 13.60 21.30
N PHE A 859 -8.85 13.68 21.66
CA PHE A 859 -7.85 14.20 20.74
C PHE A 859 -7.66 13.19 19.61
N TYR A 860 -8.34 13.45 18.48
CA TYR A 860 -7.97 12.89 17.19
C TYR A 860 -6.47 13.08 17.03
N LEU A 861 -5.75 11.97 16.82
CA LEU A 861 -4.29 11.97 16.71
C LEU A 861 -3.91 12.78 15.48
N MET A 862 -3.54 14.05 15.69
CA MET A 862 -3.06 14.94 14.64
C MET A 862 -1.91 14.27 13.87
N GLN A 863 -1.96 14.36 12.53
CA GLN A 863 -1.03 13.70 11.62
C GLN A 863 -0.04 14.67 11.00
N PHE A 864 1.22 14.24 10.91
CA PHE A 864 2.31 15.03 10.34
C PHE A 864 2.87 14.38 9.07
N ASN A 865 2.81 15.10 7.96
CA ASN A 865 3.07 14.55 6.63
C ASN A 865 4.07 15.41 5.86
N VAL A 866 5.05 14.78 5.22
CA VAL A 866 6.11 15.45 4.45
C VAL A 866 5.98 15.12 2.97
N LEU A 867 5.92 16.16 2.13
CA LEU A 867 5.64 16.05 0.70
C LEU A 867 6.74 16.64 -0.17
N CYS A 868 6.80 16.22 -1.44
CA CYS A 868 7.60 16.75 -2.54
C CYS A 868 9.09 16.31 -2.52
N CYS A 869 10.02 17.19 -2.92
CA CYS A 869 11.37 16.77 -3.33
C CYS A 869 12.25 16.26 -2.18
N MET A 870 12.01 16.68 -0.93
CA MET A 870 12.78 16.16 0.22
C MET A 870 12.28 14.78 0.64
N ALA A 871 10.96 14.56 0.60
CA ALA A 871 10.34 13.25 0.80
C ALA A 871 10.95 12.19 -0.12
N GLU A 872 11.10 12.50 -1.40
CA GLU A 872 11.70 11.64 -2.41
C GLU A 872 13.20 11.31 -2.15
N ARG A 873 13.95 12.29 -1.65
CA ARG A 873 15.40 12.13 -1.44
C ARG A 873 15.73 11.44 -0.12
N ILE A 874 15.09 11.87 0.96
CA ILE A 874 15.47 11.58 2.36
C ILE A 874 14.38 10.74 3.07
N ARG A 875 13.64 9.91 2.33
CA ARG A 875 12.55 9.08 2.90
C ARG A 875 12.95 8.29 4.15
N HIS A 876 14.16 7.73 4.19
CA HIS A 876 14.62 6.89 5.30
C HIS A 876 14.95 7.69 6.57
N GLU A 877 15.65 8.83 6.48
CA GLU A 877 15.97 9.63 7.68
C GLU A 877 14.72 10.33 8.24
N LEU A 878 13.78 10.74 7.37
CA LEU A 878 12.51 11.33 7.81
C LEU A 878 11.73 10.36 8.71
N LEU A 879 11.65 9.08 8.34
CA LEU A 879 10.94 8.06 9.10
C LEU A 879 11.65 7.63 10.38
N GLN A 880 12.98 7.70 10.39
CA GLN A 880 13.80 7.30 11.53
C GLN A 880 13.85 8.38 12.61
N ASN A 881 14.06 9.63 12.23
CA ASN A 881 14.42 10.70 13.17
C ASN A 881 13.21 11.50 13.67
N TYR A 882 12.07 11.46 12.97
CA TYR A 882 10.88 12.26 13.30
C TYR A 882 9.61 11.42 13.21
N VAL A 883 8.59 11.79 14.00
CA VAL A 883 7.27 11.14 13.96
C VAL A 883 6.49 11.69 12.77
N ILE A 884 6.75 11.12 11.59
CA ILE A 884 6.07 11.45 10.33
C ILE A 884 5.18 10.26 9.93
N ASP A 885 3.92 10.53 9.63
CA ASP A 885 2.92 9.54 9.29
C ASP A 885 2.94 9.23 7.77
N ILE A 886 3.10 10.24 6.91
CA ILE A 886 3.14 10.07 5.45
C ILE A 886 4.35 10.76 4.81
N VAL A 887 4.98 10.07 3.86
CA VAL A 887 6.03 10.60 2.99
C VAL A 887 5.60 10.41 1.53
N ALA A 888 5.32 11.50 0.81
CA ALA A 888 4.94 11.42 -0.61
C ALA A 888 5.77 12.29 -1.55
N GLY A 889 6.20 11.71 -2.67
CA GLY A 889 6.92 12.39 -3.74
C GLY A 889 6.03 13.33 -4.57
N PRO A 890 6.61 14.15 -5.45
CA PRO A 890 5.85 15.17 -6.20
C PRO A 890 4.86 14.62 -7.23
N ASP A 891 4.98 13.35 -7.61
CA ASP A 891 4.10 12.70 -8.60
C ASP A 891 3.01 11.82 -7.95
N SER A 892 3.02 11.74 -6.62
CA SER A 892 2.15 10.86 -5.85
C SER A 892 1.02 11.61 -5.12
N TYR A 893 0.75 12.88 -5.47
CA TYR A 893 -0.25 13.68 -4.73
C TYR A 893 -1.68 13.13 -4.87
N ARG A 894 -2.02 12.52 -6.02
CA ARG A 894 -3.32 11.85 -6.21
C ARG A 894 -3.57 10.74 -5.21
N ASP A 895 -2.50 10.14 -4.69
CA ASP A 895 -2.56 9.03 -3.74
C ASP A 895 -2.75 9.51 -2.29
N LEU A 896 -2.70 10.82 -2.03
CA LEU A 896 -2.79 11.36 -0.67
C LEU A 896 -4.05 10.95 0.09
N PRO A 897 -5.26 10.92 -0.48
CA PRO A 897 -6.45 10.42 0.22
C PRO A 897 -6.27 8.97 0.69
N ARG A 898 -5.69 8.11 -0.16
CA ARG A 898 -5.39 6.71 0.18
C ARG A 898 -4.31 6.62 1.26
N LEU A 899 -3.23 7.40 1.14
CA LEU A 899 -2.14 7.43 2.12
C LEU A 899 -2.62 7.94 3.50
N LEU A 900 -3.48 8.95 3.53
CA LEU A 900 -4.13 9.43 4.76
C LEU A 900 -5.00 8.36 5.39
N ALA A 901 -5.80 7.62 4.60
CA ALA A 901 -6.57 6.50 5.13
C ALA A 901 -5.68 5.41 5.75
N VAL A 902 -4.52 5.12 5.16
CA VAL A 902 -3.51 4.20 5.74
C VAL A 902 -2.94 4.75 7.05
N ALA A 903 -2.57 6.03 7.07
CA ALA A 903 -2.06 6.72 8.26
C ALA A 903 -3.10 6.79 9.40
N PHE A 904 -4.38 7.00 9.07
CA PHE A 904 -5.48 6.94 10.05
C PHE A 904 -5.67 5.52 10.63
N GLY A 905 -5.30 4.50 9.86
CA GLY A 905 -5.19 3.11 10.34
C GLY A 905 -3.99 2.85 11.27
N GLY A 906 -3.16 3.86 11.57
CA GLY A 906 -1.99 3.76 12.45
C GLY A 906 -0.70 3.31 11.75
N SER A 907 -0.73 3.07 10.44
CA SER A 907 0.44 2.67 9.66
C SER A 907 1.08 3.85 8.95
N ARG A 908 2.42 3.97 9.00
CA ARG A 908 3.14 4.97 8.22
C ARG A 908 3.09 4.62 6.74
N ALA A 909 2.83 5.60 5.87
CA ALA A 909 2.62 5.37 4.44
C ALA A 909 3.63 6.14 3.59
N ILE A 910 4.15 5.51 2.54
CA ILE A 910 5.19 6.10 1.67
C ILE A 910 4.82 5.87 0.22
N ASN A 911 4.80 6.93 -0.60
CA ASN A 911 4.73 6.82 -2.05
C ASN A 911 5.64 7.86 -2.72
N VAL A 912 6.73 7.40 -3.29
CA VAL A 912 7.82 8.21 -3.87
C VAL A 912 8.13 7.74 -5.30
N GLN A 913 7.12 7.27 -6.02
CA GLN A 913 7.30 6.78 -7.38
C GLN A 913 7.18 7.93 -8.38
N LEU A 914 8.19 8.09 -9.23
CA LEU A 914 8.22 9.11 -10.27
C LEU A 914 7.48 8.62 -11.52
N SER A 915 6.62 9.48 -12.07
CA SER A 915 5.84 9.17 -13.26
C SER A 915 6.60 9.52 -14.55
N LEU A 916 6.32 8.80 -15.63
CA LEU A 916 6.74 9.16 -16.99
C LEU A 916 5.73 10.09 -17.68
N GLU A 917 4.50 10.16 -17.18
CA GLU A 917 3.40 10.94 -17.74
C GLU A 917 3.00 12.10 -16.82
N GLU A 918 2.44 13.18 -17.37
CA GLU A 918 2.00 14.33 -16.57
C GLU A 918 0.75 13.98 -15.76
N THR A 919 0.90 13.97 -14.43
CA THR A 919 -0.08 13.41 -13.50
C THR A 919 -1.21 14.34 -13.11
N TYR A 920 -1.17 15.63 -13.44
CA TYR A 920 -2.13 16.61 -12.88
C TYR A 920 -2.80 17.50 -13.94
N ALA A 921 -2.76 17.09 -15.22
CA ALA A 921 -3.29 17.89 -16.32
C ALA A 921 -4.82 18.14 -16.25
N ASP A 922 -5.55 17.29 -15.54
CA ASP A 922 -7.01 17.27 -15.33
C ASP A 922 -7.44 17.91 -13.99
N ILE A 923 -6.50 18.21 -13.09
CA ILE A 923 -6.81 18.81 -11.79
C ILE A 923 -6.81 20.33 -11.91
N ALA A 924 -7.95 20.96 -11.63
CA ALA A 924 -8.02 22.41 -11.46
C ALA A 924 -7.42 22.83 -10.11
N PRO A 925 -6.31 23.60 -10.07
CA PRO A 925 -5.71 24.05 -8.81
C PRO A 925 -6.62 25.04 -8.07
N VAL A 926 -6.63 25.00 -6.74
CA VAL A 926 -7.44 25.89 -5.89
C VAL A 926 -6.51 26.91 -5.21
N ARG A 927 -6.57 28.17 -5.66
CA ARG A 927 -5.63 29.24 -5.31
C ARG A 927 -5.63 29.61 -3.84
N VAL A 928 -4.44 29.68 -3.22
CA VAL A 928 -4.28 30.00 -1.78
C VAL A 928 -4.89 31.37 -1.45
N ASP A 929 -4.59 32.36 -2.26
CA ASP A 929 -5.18 33.69 -2.20
C ASP A 929 -5.91 33.99 -3.51
N PRO A 930 -7.26 33.86 -3.57
CA PRO A 930 -8.04 34.16 -4.78
C PRO A 930 -7.97 35.64 -5.19
N LEU A 931 -7.69 36.56 -4.26
CA LEU A 931 -7.67 38.00 -4.52
C LEU A 931 -6.36 38.46 -5.16
N ALA A 932 -5.28 37.67 -5.03
CA ALA A 932 -4.01 37.97 -5.65
C ALA A 932 -4.15 38.17 -7.17
N LYS A 933 -3.37 39.09 -7.73
CA LYS A 933 -3.45 39.48 -9.14
C LYS A 933 -2.40 38.80 -10.02
N SER A 934 -1.54 38.00 -9.40
CA SER A 934 -0.58 37.13 -10.08
C SER A 934 -0.86 35.67 -9.74
N ALA A 935 -0.72 34.78 -10.72
CA ALA A 935 -0.86 33.34 -10.54
C ALA A 935 0.33 32.57 -11.13
N TYR A 936 0.61 31.40 -10.58
CA TYR A 936 1.60 30.47 -11.12
C TYR A 936 0.91 29.43 -11.98
N VAL A 937 1.50 29.07 -13.12
CA VAL A 937 0.97 28.02 -13.99
C VAL A 937 2.08 27.04 -14.32
N SER A 938 1.98 25.81 -13.80
CA SER A 938 2.92 24.75 -14.15
C SER A 938 2.64 24.22 -15.54
N ILE A 939 3.58 24.39 -16.47
CA ILE A 939 3.45 23.93 -17.85
C ILE A 939 4.20 22.61 -18.11
N MET A 940 5.16 22.27 -17.24
CA MET A 940 5.92 21.02 -17.35
C MET A 940 6.60 20.64 -16.04
N ARG A 941 6.93 19.36 -15.91
CA ARG A 941 7.65 18.79 -14.76
C ARG A 941 8.86 17.97 -15.21
N GLY A 942 9.80 17.80 -14.28
CA GLY A 942 11.00 17.00 -14.50
C GLY A 942 12.07 17.70 -15.33
N CYS A 943 13.24 17.08 -15.44
CA CYS A 943 14.37 17.63 -16.19
C CYS A 943 15.24 16.50 -16.73
N ASP A 944 15.58 16.56 -18.01
CA ASP A 944 16.44 15.56 -18.65
C ASP A 944 17.92 15.99 -18.56
N ASN A 945 18.21 17.24 -18.20
CA ASN A 945 19.58 17.69 -18.02
C ASN A 945 20.22 17.09 -16.75
N MET A 946 21.07 16.07 -16.94
CA MET A 946 21.82 15.40 -15.87
C MET A 946 23.11 16.14 -15.49
N CYS A 947 22.98 17.41 -15.07
CA CYS A 947 24.08 18.16 -14.47
C CYS A 947 24.63 17.41 -13.25
N THR A 948 25.94 17.42 -13.02
CA THR A 948 26.57 16.55 -12.02
C THR A 948 26.12 16.86 -10.59
N TYR A 949 25.80 18.10 -10.29
CA TYR A 949 25.32 18.60 -9.00
C TYR A 949 23.80 18.56 -8.81
N CYS A 950 23.02 18.39 -9.89
CA CYS A 950 21.59 18.65 -9.87
C CYS A 950 20.81 17.41 -9.38
N ILE A 951 20.01 17.59 -8.34
CA ILE A 951 19.16 16.52 -7.78
C ILE A 951 17.82 16.37 -8.51
N VAL A 952 17.40 17.40 -9.26
CA VAL A 952 16.05 17.51 -9.84
C VAL A 952 15.63 16.26 -10.63
N PRO A 953 16.44 15.69 -11.54
CA PRO A 953 16.03 14.50 -12.32
C PRO A 953 15.70 13.29 -11.45
N PHE A 954 16.33 13.18 -10.27
CA PHE A 954 16.12 12.09 -9.31
C PHE A 954 14.98 12.36 -8.33
N THR A 955 14.46 13.59 -8.29
CA THR A 955 13.35 13.97 -7.39
C THR A 955 12.05 14.31 -8.11
N ARG A 956 12.11 14.64 -9.40
CA ARG A 956 10.96 15.02 -10.23
C ARG A 956 10.86 14.21 -11.53
N GLY A 957 11.79 13.29 -11.78
CA GLY A 957 11.77 12.44 -12.96
C GLY A 957 12.16 13.15 -14.25
N ARG A 958 11.86 12.49 -15.37
CA ARG A 958 12.12 12.97 -16.73
C ARG A 958 11.18 14.09 -17.16
N GLU A 959 11.59 14.84 -18.17
CA GLU A 959 10.77 15.92 -18.73
C GLU A 959 9.44 15.40 -19.26
N ARG A 960 8.36 16.04 -18.80
CA ARG A 960 7.01 15.81 -19.28
C ARG A 960 6.28 17.15 -19.34
N SER A 961 5.62 17.39 -20.47
CA SER A 961 4.89 18.62 -20.73
C SER A 961 3.41 18.38 -20.52
N ARG A 962 2.76 19.33 -19.84
CA ARG A 962 1.32 19.33 -19.70
C ARG A 962 0.68 19.66 -21.06
N PRO A 963 -0.42 18.99 -21.45
CA PRO A 963 -1.08 19.29 -22.73
C PRO A 963 -1.47 20.77 -22.87
N MET A 964 -1.27 21.33 -24.06
CA MET A 964 -1.45 22.76 -24.36
C MET A 964 -2.89 23.22 -24.09
N ASN A 965 -3.87 22.40 -24.47
CA ASN A 965 -5.29 22.71 -24.24
C ASN A 965 -5.62 22.88 -22.75
N SER A 966 -5.00 22.06 -21.90
CA SER A 966 -5.16 22.16 -20.44
C SER A 966 -4.57 23.48 -19.92
N ILE A 967 -3.37 23.86 -20.37
CA ILE A 967 -2.73 25.14 -19.97
C ILE A 967 -3.57 26.34 -20.42
N ILE A 968 -4.03 26.35 -21.68
CA ILE A 968 -4.85 27.44 -22.24
C ILE A 968 -6.17 27.56 -21.46
N SER A 969 -6.82 26.44 -21.14
CA SER A 969 -8.07 26.44 -20.36
C SER A 969 -7.88 27.05 -18.97
N GLU A 970 -6.75 26.76 -18.31
CA GLU A 970 -6.43 27.33 -17.00
C GLU A 970 -6.16 28.83 -17.09
N ILE A 971 -5.41 29.28 -18.11
CA ILE A 971 -5.10 30.70 -18.29
C ILE A 971 -6.36 31.50 -18.63
N ARG A 972 -7.28 30.95 -19.43
CA ARG A 972 -8.60 31.56 -19.66
C ARG A 972 -9.36 31.72 -18.35
N ARG A 973 -9.45 30.66 -17.55
CA ARG A 973 -10.10 30.72 -16.23
C ARG A 973 -9.47 31.78 -15.31
N LEU A 974 -8.14 31.84 -15.24
CA LEU A 974 -7.42 32.85 -14.46
C LEU A 974 -7.70 34.28 -14.97
N SER A 975 -7.79 34.45 -16.29
CA SER A 975 -8.18 35.72 -16.91
C SER A 975 -9.59 36.13 -16.47
N ASP A 976 -10.54 35.20 -16.49
CA ASP A 976 -11.93 35.42 -16.09
C ASP A 976 -12.06 35.70 -14.58
N GLU A 977 -11.21 35.10 -13.75
CA GLU A 977 -11.06 35.39 -12.31
C GLU A 977 -10.40 36.77 -12.03
N GLY A 978 -9.97 37.49 -13.08
CA GLY A 978 -9.37 38.81 -12.97
C GLY A 978 -7.89 38.82 -12.58
N VAL A 979 -7.17 37.72 -12.82
CA VAL A 979 -5.70 37.67 -12.74
C VAL A 979 -5.10 38.54 -13.84
N LYS A 980 -4.08 39.32 -13.49
CA LYS A 980 -3.40 40.27 -14.38
C LYS A 980 -2.01 39.82 -14.80
N GLU A 981 -1.39 38.91 -14.05
CA GLU A 981 -0.09 38.33 -14.39
C GLU A 981 -0.10 36.80 -14.22
N VAL A 982 0.41 36.07 -15.20
CA VAL A 982 0.69 34.64 -15.09
C VAL A 982 2.19 34.39 -15.18
N VAL A 983 2.69 33.55 -14.29
CA VAL A 983 4.09 33.12 -14.26
C VAL A 983 4.16 31.64 -14.64
N LEU A 984 4.61 31.35 -15.85
CA LEU A 984 4.80 29.99 -16.34
C LEU A 984 5.98 29.35 -15.61
N LEU A 985 5.71 28.20 -14.99
CA LEU A 985 6.66 27.45 -14.20
C LEU A 985 7.01 26.12 -14.86
N GLY A 986 8.28 25.76 -14.73
CA GLY A 986 8.84 24.49 -15.12
C GLY A 986 10.29 24.41 -14.65
N GLN A 987 10.86 23.20 -14.69
CA GLN A 987 12.30 23.04 -14.42
C GLN A 987 13.15 23.53 -15.60
N ASN A 988 12.63 23.38 -16.83
CA ASN A 988 13.25 23.84 -18.07
C ASN A 988 12.17 24.29 -19.07
N VAL A 989 11.54 25.45 -18.84
CA VAL A 989 10.30 25.84 -19.55
C VAL A 989 10.40 25.83 -21.08
N ASN A 990 11.56 26.16 -21.63
CA ASN A 990 11.78 26.20 -23.07
C ASN A 990 12.08 24.84 -23.70
N SER A 991 12.19 23.76 -22.92
CA SER A 991 12.16 22.39 -23.46
C SER A 991 10.74 21.81 -23.54
N TYR A 992 9.70 22.62 -23.30
CA TYR A 992 8.31 22.21 -23.44
C TYR A 992 8.04 21.59 -24.82
N ASN A 993 7.42 20.41 -24.82
CA ASN A 993 7.06 19.66 -26.02
C ASN A 993 5.80 18.81 -25.79
N ASP A 994 4.65 19.30 -26.22
CA ASP A 994 3.38 18.58 -26.13
C ASP A 994 3.25 17.56 -27.27
N CYS A 995 3.09 16.28 -26.91
CA CYS A 995 2.97 15.15 -27.85
C CYS A 995 1.54 14.59 -27.94
N SER A 996 0.54 15.25 -27.34
CA SER A 996 -0.85 14.77 -27.32
C SER A 996 -1.49 14.72 -28.70
N GLU A 997 -1.11 15.61 -29.61
CA GLU A 997 -1.53 15.59 -31.01
C GLU A 997 -0.46 14.90 -31.87
N MET A 998 -0.59 13.57 -32.07
CA MET A 998 0.34 12.79 -32.90
C MET A 998 0.31 13.16 -34.41
N ASN A 999 -0.60 14.03 -34.84
CA ASN A 999 -0.92 14.27 -36.26
C ASN A 999 -0.20 15.44 -36.94
N PHE A 1000 0.92 15.93 -36.40
CA PHE A 1000 1.75 16.90 -37.12
C PHE A 1000 3.01 16.24 -37.72
N PRO A 1001 2.99 15.83 -39.01
CA PRO A 1001 4.22 15.63 -39.78
C PRO A 1001 4.69 16.99 -40.31
N LEU A 1002 5.24 17.85 -39.45
CA LEU A 1002 5.84 19.11 -39.89
C LEU A 1002 7.34 18.91 -40.18
N SER A 1003 7.64 18.76 -41.47
CA SER A 1003 8.88 19.17 -42.16
C SER A 1003 10.20 19.01 -41.41
N GLY A 1004 10.58 17.82 -40.92
CA GLY A 1004 11.98 17.36 -40.76
C GLY A 1004 12.98 18.25 -39.98
N GLN A 1005 12.57 19.36 -39.40
CA GLN A 1005 13.43 20.30 -38.69
C GLN A 1005 13.47 19.85 -37.24
N PHE A 1006 14.47 19.05 -36.93
CA PHE A 1006 14.87 18.83 -35.55
C PHE A 1006 15.04 20.18 -34.88
N VAL A 1007 14.49 20.37 -33.68
CA VAL A 1007 14.74 21.57 -32.87
C VAL A 1007 16.24 21.65 -32.62
N GLU A 1008 16.93 22.54 -33.35
CA GLU A 1008 18.36 22.75 -33.20
C GLU A 1008 18.66 23.44 -31.87
N ASN A 1009 19.74 23.01 -31.22
CA ASN A 1009 20.21 23.68 -30.01
C ASN A 1009 20.73 25.08 -30.37
N SER A 1010 20.74 25.98 -29.39
CA SER A 1010 21.48 27.24 -29.50
C SER A 1010 22.92 26.99 -30.00
N PRO A 1011 23.43 27.77 -30.97
CA PRO A 1011 24.81 27.65 -31.47
C PRO A 1011 25.84 27.63 -30.32
N GLY A 1012 26.69 26.61 -30.29
CA GLY A 1012 27.70 26.39 -29.23
C GLY A 1012 27.24 25.50 -28.06
N PHE A 1013 25.99 25.06 -28.03
CA PHE A 1013 25.43 24.21 -26.97
C PHE A 1013 25.24 22.77 -27.43
N LYS A 1014 25.59 21.80 -26.57
CA LYS A 1014 25.49 20.35 -26.88
C LYS A 1014 24.53 19.63 -25.92
N THR A 1015 24.00 18.49 -26.36
CA THR A 1015 23.21 17.57 -25.51
C THR A 1015 23.64 16.12 -25.72
N VAL A 1016 23.34 15.25 -24.74
CA VAL A 1016 23.51 13.78 -24.88
C VAL A 1016 22.15 13.09 -25.10
N TYR A 1017 21.06 13.84 -24.95
CA TYR A 1017 19.70 13.35 -25.20
C TYR A 1017 19.35 13.49 -26.67
N LYS A 1018 18.56 12.55 -27.19
CA LYS A 1018 18.05 12.59 -28.56
C LYS A 1018 17.25 13.87 -28.76
N ALA A 1019 17.44 14.53 -29.91
CA ALA A 1019 16.60 15.65 -30.31
C ALA A 1019 15.13 15.19 -30.38
N LYS A 1020 14.23 16.02 -29.84
CA LYS A 1020 12.79 15.73 -29.82
C LYS A 1020 12.28 15.75 -31.26
N LYS A 1021 11.64 14.66 -31.71
CA LYS A 1021 11.30 14.41 -33.13
C LYS A 1021 10.03 15.15 -33.58
N SER A 1022 9.11 15.46 -32.66
CA SER A 1022 7.77 16.01 -32.96
C SER A 1022 7.08 16.51 -31.69
N GLY A 1023 6.20 17.49 -31.83
CA GLY A 1023 5.34 18.05 -30.78
C GLY A 1023 5.20 19.58 -30.84
N LEU A 1024 4.22 20.13 -30.13
CA LEU A 1024 4.01 21.58 -30.03
C LEU A 1024 5.06 22.18 -29.08
N ASN A 1025 5.87 23.09 -29.59
CA ASN A 1025 7.02 23.64 -28.87
C ASN A 1025 6.65 24.81 -27.93
N PHE A 1026 7.63 25.29 -27.17
CA PHE A 1026 7.45 26.41 -26.26
C PHE A 1026 7.05 27.72 -26.96
N THR A 1027 7.58 27.99 -28.16
CA THR A 1027 7.24 29.19 -28.94
C THR A 1027 5.74 29.19 -29.29
N THR A 1028 5.21 28.07 -29.79
CA THR A 1028 3.79 27.91 -30.12
C THR A 1028 2.91 28.05 -28.88
N LEU A 1029 3.30 27.45 -27.75
CA LEU A 1029 2.60 27.62 -26.49
C LEU A 1029 2.55 29.09 -26.08
N LEU A 1030 3.69 29.78 -26.08
CA LEU A 1030 3.81 31.17 -25.66
C LEU A 1030 2.99 32.10 -26.57
N GLU A 1031 2.99 31.86 -27.87
CA GLU A 1031 2.15 32.57 -28.83
C GLU A 1031 0.67 32.42 -28.49
N LYS A 1032 0.18 31.18 -28.33
CA LYS A 1032 -1.22 30.92 -27.98
C LYS A 1032 -1.61 31.56 -26.66
N ILE A 1033 -0.77 31.44 -25.63
CA ILE A 1033 -1.01 32.07 -24.32
C ILE A 1033 -1.10 33.60 -24.46
N SER A 1034 -0.19 34.22 -25.22
CA SER A 1034 -0.18 35.67 -25.42
C SER A 1034 -1.42 36.22 -26.13
N THR A 1035 -2.16 35.38 -26.87
CA THR A 1035 -3.42 35.76 -27.51
C THR A 1035 -4.65 35.67 -26.60
N VAL A 1036 -4.60 34.91 -25.49
CA VAL A 1036 -5.76 34.69 -24.62
C VAL A 1036 -6.27 36.00 -24.03
N ASN A 1037 -5.37 36.80 -23.46
CA ASN A 1037 -5.68 38.12 -22.93
C ASN A 1037 -4.46 39.03 -23.12
N GLN A 1038 -4.59 40.03 -24.00
CA GLN A 1038 -3.51 40.97 -24.33
C GLN A 1038 -3.17 41.94 -23.19
N GLU A 1039 -4.02 42.05 -22.17
CA GLU A 1039 -3.79 42.85 -20.96
C GLU A 1039 -3.28 41.99 -19.78
N MET A 1040 -3.13 40.68 -19.97
CA MET A 1040 -2.51 39.78 -19.02
C MET A 1040 -1.01 39.69 -19.28
N ARG A 1041 -0.21 40.08 -18.29
CA ARG A 1041 1.25 39.97 -18.33
C ARG A 1041 1.67 38.53 -18.20
N ILE A 1042 2.57 38.08 -19.08
CA ILE A 1042 3.10 36.73 -19.11
C ILE A 1042 4.57 36.79 -18.75
N ARG A 1043 4.93 36.06 -17.71
CA ARG A 1043 6.31 35.86 -17.28
C ARG A 1043 6.62 34.38 -17.33
N PHE A 1044 7.85 34.01 -17.62
CA PHE A 1044 8.31 32.65 -17.47
C PHE A 1044 9.68 32.65 -16.81
N ILE A 1045 9.98 31.59 -16.08
CA ILE A 1045 11.21 31.47 -15.29
C ILE A 1045 11.93 30.19 -15.68
N SER A 1046 13.26 30.20 -15.55
CA SER A 1046 14.13 29.05 -15.79
C SER A 1046 14.21 28.56 -17.24
N PRO A 1047 14.27 29.43 -18.27
CA PRO A 1047 14.69 28.98 -19.58
C PRO A 1047 16.15 28.50 -19.52
N HIS A 1048 16.41 27.27 -19.96
CA HIS A 1048 17.77 26.76 -20.05
C HIS A 1048 18.47 27.34 -21.29
N PRO A 1049 19.70 27.88 -21.18
CA PRO A 1049 20.38 28.55 -22.31
C PRO A 1049 20.52 27.72 -23.59
N LYS A 1050 20.67 26.39 -23.45
CA LYS A 1050 20.76 25.43 -24.55
C LYS A 1050 19.53 25.43 -25.47
N ASP A 1051 18.34 25.51 -24.88
CA ASP A 1051 17.08 25.27 -25.58
C ASP A 1051 16.40 26.61 -25.95
N PHE A 1052 17.14 27.72 -26.03
CA PHE A 1052 16.58 29.07 -26.17
C PHE A 1052 16.28 29.38 -27.65
N PRO A 1053 15.00 29.36 -28.09
CA PRO A 1053 14.66 29.54 -29.50
C PRO A 1053 14.80 31.02 -29.88
N LEU A 1054 15.37 31.31 -31.05
CA LEU A 1054 15.45 32.69 -31.56
C LEU A 1054 14.06 33.29 -31.83
N GLU A 1055 13.09 32.46 -32.20
CA GLU A 1055 11.70 32.86 -32.45
C GLU A 1055 11.02 33.48 -31.23
N VAL A 1056 11.39 33.03 -30.02
CA VAL A 1056 10.85 33.61 -28.76
C VAL A 1056 11.26 35.07 -28.62
N ILE A 1057 12.44 35.44 -29.12
CA ILE A 1057 12.92 36.83 -29.10
C ILE A 1057 12.04 37.71 -30.00
N SER A 1058 11.75 37.24 -31.21
CA SER A 1058 10.85 37.93 -32.14
C SER A 1058 9.45 38.07 -31.54
N LEU A 1059 8.93 36.98 -30.95
CA LEU A 1059 7.61 36.98 -30.32
C LEU A 1059 7.52 37.98 -29.16
N ILE A 1060 8.55 38.11 -28.33
CA ILE A 1060 8.58 39.08 -27.22
C ILE A 1060 8.59 40.52 -27.74
N LYS A 1061 9.24 40.77 -28.89
CA LYS A 1061 9.21 42.08 -29.54
C LYS A 1061 7.83 42.41 -30.09
N GLU A 1062 7.13 41.43 -30.64
CA GLU A 1062 5.79 41.58 -31.21
C GLU A 1062 4.67 41.64 -30.15
N ARG A 1063 4.83 40.93 -29.03
CA ARG A 1063 3.80 40.77 -28.00
C ARG A 1063 4.19 41.53 -26.73
N PRO A 1064 3.70 42.77 -26.53
CA PRO A 1064 4.11 43.60 -25.40
C PRO A 1064 3.72 43.03 -24.04
N ASN A 1065 2.75 42.11 -24.00
CA ASN A 1065 2.30 41.46 -22.77
C ASN A 1065 3.24 40.33 -22.30
N ILE A 1066 4.29 39.98 -23.05
CA ILE A 1066 5.33 39.06 -22.60
C ILE A 1066 6.50 39.87 -22.01
N CYS A 1067 6.89 39.54 -20.78
CA CYS A 1067 7.92 40.29 -20.07
C CYS A 1067 9.28 40.19 -20.75
N LYS A 1068 10.02 41.30 -20.81
CA LYS A 1068 11.39 41.39 -21.31
C LYS A 1068 12.40 41.03 -20.21
N GLN A 1069 12.13 39.93 -19.50
CA GLN A 1069 12.97 39.41 -18.44
C GLN A 1069 13.34 37.95 -18.72
N PHE A 1070 14.63 37.64 -18.73
CA PHE A 1070 15.10 36.25 -18.80
C PHE A 1070 15.92 35.90 -17.57
N ARG A 1071 15.59 34.74 -16.97
CA ARG A 1071 16.45 34.10 -15.98
C ARG A 1071 17.26 33.00 -16.66
N LEU A 1072 18.46 33.35 -17.11
CA LEU A 1072 19.39 32.45 -17.81
C LEU A 1072 20.43 31.93 -16.81
N PRO A 1073 20.28 30.71 -16.27
CA PRO A 1073 21.23 30.19 -15.30
C PRO A 1073 22.60 29.92 -15.95
N ALA A 1074 23.62 30.70 -15.61
CA ALA A 1074 24.99 30.49 -16.08
C ALA A 1074 25.76 29.46 -15.26
N GLN A 1075 25.52 29.41 -13.94
CA GLN A 1075 26.16 28.57 -12.92
C GLN A 1075 27.61 28.93 -12.59
N SER A 1076 28.48 29.10 -13.59
CA SER A 1076 29.88 29.52 -13.43
C SER A 1076 30.36 30.26 -14.67
N GLY A 1077 31.39 31.09 -14.53
CA GLY A 1077 32.10 31.72 -15.64
C GLY A 1077 33.30 30.93 -16.15
N SER A 1078 33.67 29.82 -15.50
CA SER A 1078 34.83 29.02 -15.91
C SER A 1078 34.46 27.81 -16.74
N ASN A 1079 35.09 27.63 -17.90
CA ASN A 1079 34.85 26.48 -18.78
C ASN A 1079 35.20 25.14 -18.10
N VAL A 1080 36.25 25.12 -17.27
CA VAL A 1080 36.67 23.93 -16.51
C VAL A 1080 35.58 23.54 -15.51
N VAL A 1081 35.06 24.50 -14.75
CA VAL A 1081 34.00 24.28 -13.77
C VAL A 1081 32.68 23.90 -14.46
N LEU A 1082 32.32 24.58 -15.54
CA LEU A 1082 31.13 24.24 -16.34
C LEU A 1082 31.19 22.78 -16.84
N GLN A 1083 32.34 22.34 -17.35
CA GLN A 1083 32.55 20.96 -17.76
C GLN A 1083 32.40 19.98 -16.59
N ALA A 1084 33.01 20.27 -15.43
CA ALA A 1084 32.88 19.46 -14.22
C ALA A 1084 31.44 19.41 -13.68
N MET A 1085 30.70 20.51 -13.82
CA MET A 1085 29.26 20.61 -13.52
C MET A 1085 28.38 19.82 -14.53
N GLY A 1086 28.96 19.30 -15.61
CA GLY A 1086 28.23 18.65 -16.69
C GLY A 1086 27.42 19.63 -17.55
N ARG A 1087 27.75 20.92 -17.53
CA ARG A 1087 27.17 21.97 -18.38
C ARG A 1087 27.84 21.85 -19.76
N LYS A 1088 27.04 21.56 -20.78
CA LYS A 1088 27.53 21.23 -22.14
C LYS A 1088 27.63 22.47 -23.04
N TYR A 1089 28.19 23.54 -22.50
CA TYR A 1089 28.43 24.81 -23.20
C TYR A 1089 29.60 25.54 -22.54
N THR A 1090 30.15 26.53 -23.24
CA THR A 1090 31.26 27.35 -22.76
C THR A 1090 30.81 28.77 -22.41
N LYS A 1091 31.64 29.51 -21.67
CA LYS A 1091 31.47 30.94 -21.35
C LYS A 1091 31.23 31.76 -22.61
N GLU A 1092 31.97 31.47 -23.68
CA GLU A 1092 31.91 32.18 -24.96
C GLU A 1092 30.57 31.94 -25.66
N ALA A 1093 30.09 30.69 -25.69
CA ALA A 1093 28.78 30.35 -26.24
C ALA A 1093 27.64 31.05 -25.46
N TYR A 1094 27.78 31.12 -24.14
CA TYR A 1094 26.84 31.82 -23.27
C TYR A 1094 26.85 33.34 -23.52
N LEU A 1095 28.03 33.97 -23.62
CA LEU A 1095 28.17 35.40 -23.92
C LEU A 1095 27.60 35.74 -25.30
N SER A 1096 27.84 34.89 -26.31
CA SER A 1096 27.27 35.06 -27.64
C SER A 1096 25.73 35.01 -27.63
N LEU A 1097 25.13 34.15 -26.80
CA LEU A 1097 23.67 34.12 -26.62
C LEU A 1097 23.16 35.40 -25.95
N VAL A 1098 23.84 35.84 -24.88
CA VAL A 1098 23.51 37.09 -24.18
C VAL A 1098 23.58 38.30 -25.11
N GLU A 1099 24.63 38.41 -25.92
CA GLU A 1099 24.82 39.50 -26.87
C GLU A 1099 23.70 39.51 -27.92
N ARG A 1100 23.33 38.34 -28.46
CA ARG A 1100 22.18 38.22 -29.38
C ARG A 1100 20.87 38.69 -28.74
N ILE A 1101 20.62 38.32 -27.48
CA ILE A 1101 19.43 38.73 -26.75
C ILE A 1101 19.43 40.24 -26.51
N LYS A 1102 20.55 40.83 -26.06
CA LYS A 1102 20.67 42.27 -25.84
C LYS A 1102 20.55 43.08 -27.13
N ASN A 1103 21.12 42.60 -28.23
CA ASN A 1103 21.00 43.27 -29.53
C ASN A 1103 19.55 43.28 -30.04
N ALA A 1104 18.81 42.20 -29.81
CA ALA A 1104 17.41 42.12 -30.22
C ALA A 1104 16.45 42.84 -29.27
N ILE A 1105 16.74 42.83 -27.96
CA ILE A 1105 15.95 43.47 -26.91
C ILE A 1105 16.91 44.30 -26.03
N PRO A 1106 17.21 45.56 -26.39
CA PRO A 1106 18.19 46.39 -25.68
C PRO A 1106 17.87 46.62 -24.19
N GLU A 1107 16.59 46.64 -23.85
CA GLU A 1107 16.09 46.88 -22.49
C GLU A 1107 15.88 45.62 -21.65
N VAL A 1108 16.40 44.48 -22.11
CA VAL A 1108 16.21 43.18 -21.46
C VAL A 1108 16.80 43.14 -20.05
N SER A 1109 16.00 42.66 -19.09
CA SER A 1109 16.44 42.38 -17.73
C SER A 1109 16.94 40.93 -17.64
N LEU A 1110 18.26 40.77 -17.53
CA LEU A 1110 18.89 39.46 -17.40
C LEU A 1110 19.17 39.12 -15.94
N SER A 1111 18.67 37.97 -15.49
CA SER A 1111 19.02 37.38 -14.21
C SER A 1111 19.67 36.02 -14.39
N SER A 1112 20.48 35.59 -13.43
CA SER A 1112 21.20 34.30 -13.51
C SER A 1112 21.32 33.65 -12.13
N ASP A 1113 21.63 32.35 -12.15
CA ASP A 1113 21.94 31.56 -10.97
C ASP A 1113 23.43 31.19 -11.00
N PHE A 1114 24.12 31.31 -9.86
CA PHE A 1114 25.53 31.00 -9.69
C PHE A 1114 25.75 30.07 -8.49
N ILE A 1115 26.67 29.12 -8.64
CA ILE A 1115 27.11 28.22 -7.58
C ILE A 1115 28.56 28.54 -7.23
N THR A 1116 28.86 28.70 -5.94
CA THR A 1116 30.21 29.02 -5.45
C THR A 1116 30.85 27.84 -4.74
N GLY A 1117 32.14 27.62 -4.97
CA GLY A 1117 32.93 26.54 -4.40
C GLY A 1117 32.47 25.16 -4.84
N PHE A 1118 32.18 25.00 -6.13
CA PHE A 1118 32.00 23.67 -6.71
C PHE A 1118 33.31 22.87 -6.63
N CYS A 1119 33.22 21.54 -6.63
CA CYS A 1119 34.37 20.64 -6.54
C CYS A 1119 35.47 21.03 -7.56
N GLY A 1120 36.70 21.24 -7.09
CA GLY A 1120 37.86 21.63 -7.88
C GLY A 1120 37.89 23.09 -8.36
N GLU A 1121 37.00 23.97 -7.87
CA GLU A 1121 36.98 25.38 -8.27
C GLU A 1121 38.21 26.15 -7.73
N THR A 1122 39.09 26.53 -8.65
CA THR A 1122 40.28 27.33 -8.37
C THR A 1122 39.95 28.82 -8.22
N GLU A 1123 40.86 29.60 -7.64
CA GLU A 1123 40.67 31.06 -7.50
C GLU A 1123 40.55 31.75 -8.87
N LYS A 1124 41.33 31.31 -9.86
CA LYS A 1124 41.22 31.77 -11.24
C LYS A 1124 39.83 31.50 -11.83
N ALA A 1125 39.25 30.33 -11.58
CA ALA A 1125 37.91 30.00 -12.05
C ALA A 1125 36.82 30.87 -11.39
N HIS A 1126 37.03 31.24 -10.13
CA HIS A 1126 36.18 32.19 -9.41
C HIS A 1126 36.30 33.61 -9.99
N GLU A 1127 37.52 34.08 -10.27
CA GLU A 1127 37.76 35.35 -10.97
C GLU A 1127 37.09 35.40 -12.36
N GLU A 1128 37.16 34.31 -13.13
CA GLU A 1128 36.47 34.17 -14.42
C GLU A 1128 34.94 34.31 -14.29
N THR A 1129 34.38 33.90 -13.14
CA THR A 1129 32.96 34.04 -12.79
C THR A 1129 32.61 35.47 -12.41
N LEU A 1130 33.47 36.16 -11.64
CA LEU A 1130 33.31 37.59 -11.35
C LEU A 1130 33.35 38.43 -12.64
N ASP A 1131 34.28 38.11 -13.56
CA ASP A 1131 34.38 38.74 -14.87
C ASP A 1131 33.10 38.55 -15.69
N LEU A 1132 32.53 37.34 -15.71
CA LEU A 1132 31.27 37.08 -16.42
C LEU A 1132 30.13 37.98 -15.90
N ILE A 1133 30.01 38.16 -14.58
CA ILE A 1133 28.98 39.03 -13.99
C ILE A 1133 29.19 40.49 -14.41
N LYS A 1134 30.44 40.98 -14.35
CA LYS A 1134 30.79 42.35 -14.78
C LYS A 1134 30.46 42.58 -16.25
N ARG A 1135 30.76 41.62 -17.12
CA ARG A 1135 30.54 41.72 -18.57
C ARG A 1135 29.07 41.64 -18.97
N VAL A 1136 28.29 40.76 -18.32
CA VAL A 1136 26.87 40.59 -18.64
C VAL A 1136 26.00 41.67 -17.98
N GLN A 1137 26.42 42.22 -16.83
CA GLN A 1137 25.65 43.23 -16.08
C GLN A 1137 24.24 42.74 -15.75
N TYR A 1138 24.15 41.63 -15.02
CA TYR A 1138 22.85 41.07 -14.60
C TYR A 1138 22.09 42.05 -13.72
N SER A 1139 20.78 42.16 -13.94
CA SER A 1139 19.87 42.89 -13.06
C SER A 1139 19.74 42.22 -11.69
N PHE A 1140 19.89 40.89 -11.63
CA PHE A 1140 19.92 40.13 -10.39
C PHE A 1140 20.65 38.79 -10.53
N CYS A 1141 21.44 38.42 -9.51
CA CYS A 1141 22.06 37.09 -9.44
C CYS A 1141 21.59 36.33 -8.19
N TYR A 1142 21.13 35.09 -8.38
CA TYR A 1142 20.90 34.17 -7.28
C TYR A 1142 22.17 33.37 -7.03
N VAL A 1143 22.92 33.74 -6.00
CA VAL A 1143 24.19 33.11 -5.66
C VAL A 1143 23.96 32.12 -4.53
N TYR A 1144 24.44 30.89 -4.68
CA TYR A 1144 24.34 29.83 -3.67
C TYR A 1144 25.69 29.14 -3.45
N PRO A 1145 26.14 28.92 -2.20
CA PRO A 1145 27.26 28.03 -1.95
C PRO A 1145 26.92 26.60 -2.36
N PHE A 1146 27.89 25.90 -2.94
CA PHE A 1146 27.74 24.51 -3.34
C PHE A 1146 27.59 23.63 -2.09
N SER A 1147 26.54 22.81 -2.12
CA SER A 1147 26.28 21.77 -1.12
C SER A 1147 26.09 20.45 -1.82
N MET A 1148 26.97 19.49 -1.51
CA MET A 1148 26.94 18.16 -2.13
C MET A 1148 25.68 17.39 -1.70
N ARG A 1149 24.92 16.85 -2.67
CA ARG A 1149 23.64 16.16 -2.42
C ARG A 1149 23.72 14.67 -2.67
N SER A 1150 23.06 13.89 -1.82
CA SER A 1150 22.88 12.45 -2.02
C SER A 1150 22.20 12.13 -3.35
N LYS A 1151 22.51 10.98 -3.96
CA LYS A 1151 22.07 10.53 -5.30
C LYS A 1151 22.63 11.30 -6.51
N THR A 1152 23.33 12.43 -6.34
CA THR A 1152 23.91 13.18 -7.48
C THR A 1152 25.21 12.55 -7.98
N LYS A 1153 25.58 12.78 -9.25
CA LYS A 1153 26.86 12.30 -9.80
C LYS A 1153 28.06 12.89 -9.05
N ALA A 1154 27.96 14.14 -8.62
CA ALA A 1154 29.00 14.78 -7.82
C ALA A 1154 29.29 13.97 -6.55
N LYS A 1155 28.26 13.45 -5.85
CA LYS A 1155 28.46 12.63 -4.64
C LYS A 1155 29.17 11.31 -4.89
N TYR A 1156 29.03 10.74 -6.08
CA TYR A 1156 29.62 9.44 -6.42
C TYR A 1156 31.00 9.54 -7.09
N HIS A 1157 31.30 10.67 -7.76
CA HIS A 1157 32.47 10.79 -8.61
C HIS A 1157 33.39 11.97 -8.28
N LEU A 1158 32.94 12.91 -7.45
CA LEU A 1158 33.72 14.08 -7.06
C LEU A 1158 33.86 14.12 -5.53
N VAL A 1159 34.91 14.79 -5.07
CA VAL A 1159 35.12 15.08 -3.66
C VAL A 1159 34.83 16.57 -3.45
N ASP A 1160 34.10 16.90 -2.39
CA ASP A 1160 33.89 18.31 -1.99
C ASP A 1160 35.16 18.79 -1.30
N ASP A 1161 36.09 19.34 -2.08
CA ASP A 1161 37.46 19.70 -1.70
C ASP A 1161 37.61 21.18 -1.34
N ILE A 1162 36.53 21.98 -1.43
CA ILE A 1162 36.54 23.40 -1.11
C ILE A 1162 36.00 23.62 0.32
N PRO A 1163 36.80 24.20 1.24
CA PRO A 1163 36.35 24.56 2.59
C PRO A 1163 35.16 25.54 2.63
N GLU A 1164 34.35 25.45 3.68
CA GLU A 1164 33.13 26.27 3.85
C GLU A 1164 33.41 27.78 4.00
N ASP A 1165 34.53 28.15 4.65
CA ASP A 1165 34.96 29.54 4.76
C ASP A 1165 35.30 30.14 3.39
N ILE A 1166 35.90 29.36 2.49
CA ILE A 1166 36.15 29.77 1.10
C ILE A 1166 34.84 29.88 0.31
N LYS A 1167 33.93 28.90 0.44
CA LYS A 1167 32.59 28.97 -0.19
C LYS A 1167 31.84 30.23 0.22
N HIS A 1168 31.90 30.57 1.51
CA HIS A 1168 31.24 31.75 2.08
C HIS A 1168 31.90 33.06 1.61
N ARG A 1169 33.24 33.14 1.62
CA ARG A 1169 33.98 34.30 1.06
C ARG A 1169 33.60 34.54 -0.40
N ARG A 1170 33.66 33.51 -1.25
CA ARG A 1170 33.31 33.59 -2.67
C ARG A 1170 31.84 33.97 -2.89
N HIS A 1171 30.94 33.46 -2.05
CA HIS A 1171 29.54 33.87 -2.05
C HIS A 1171 29.40 35.38 -1.81
N LEU A 1172 30.07 35.92 -0.80
CA LEU A 1172 30.03 37.36 -0.48
C LEU A 1172 30.63 38.22 -1.60
N GLU A 1173 31.74 37.79 -2.21
CA GLU A 1173 32.37 38.50 -3.34
C GLU A 1173 31.47 38.53 -4.58
N LEU A 1174 30.82 37.42 -4.91
CA LEU A 1174 29.84 37.40 -6.00
C LEU A 1174 28.63 38.28 -5.67
N VAL A 1175 28.18 38.26 -4.41
CA VAL A 1175 27.09 39.11 -3.93
C VAL A 1175 27.42 40.59 -4.04
N SER A 1176 28.64 41.00 -3.67
CA SER A 1176 29.08 42.39 -3.76
C SER A 1176 29.17 42.85 -5.21
N VAL A 1177 29.82 42.06 -6.08
CA VAL A 1177 30.01 42.40 -7.50
C VAL A 1177 28.67 42.48 -8.24
N PHE A 1178 27.76 41.52 -8.07
CA PHE A 1178 26.48 41.62 -8.76
C PHE A 1178 25.63 42.79 -8.23
N ARG A 1179 25.69 43.11 -6.93
CA ARG A 1179 24.95 44.25 -6.38
C ARG A 1179 25.44 45.57 -6.94
N GLU A 1180 26.75 45.70 -7.15
CA GLU A 1180 27.34 46.85 -7.81
C GLU A 1180 26.83 46.98 -9.26
N GLN A 1181 26.84 45.88 -10.03
CA GLN A 1181 26.34 45.91 -11.41
C GLN A 1181 24.82 46.15 -11.48
N SER A 1182 24.05 45.57 -10.55
CA SER A 1182 22.61 45.77 -10.46
C SER A 1182 22.26 47.20 -10.05
N LEU A 1183 23.05 47.82 -9.17
CA LEU A 1183 22.89 49.23 -8.82
C LEU A 1183 23.09 50.10 -10.07
N LYS A 1184 24.19 49.91 -10.80
CA LYS A 1184 24.45 50.63 -12.07
C LYS A 1184 23.31 50.45 -13.07
N PHE A 1185 22.83 49.21 -13.24
CA PHE A 1185 21.69 48.90 -14.11
C PHE A 1185 20.42 49.63 -13.66
N ASN A 1186 20.11 49.65 -12.36
CA ASN A 1186 18.91 50.28 -11.84
C ASN A 1186 19.01 51.82 -11.82
N GLU A 1187 20.20 52.38 -11.61
CA GLU A 1187 20.48 53.82 -11.71
C GLU A 1187 20.25 54.34 -13.13
N ASN A 1188 20.57 53.55 -14.16
CA ASN A 1188 20.25 53.87 -15.55
C ASN A 1188 18.74 53.97 -15.82
N LEU A 1189 17.90 53.44 -14.92
CA LEU A 1189 16.43 53.55 -15.01
C LEU A 1189 15.91 54.82 -14.33
N ILE A 1190 16.73 55.59 -13.61
CA ILE A 1190 16.31 56.87 -13.01
C ILE A 1190 15.93 57.85 -14.12
N GLY A 1191 14.80 58.53 -13.94
CA GLY A 1191 14.18 59.39 -14.95
C GLY A 1191 13.25 58.64 -15.92
N SER A 1192 13.45 57.32 -16.09
CA SER A 1192 12.60 56.51 -16.97
C SER A 1192 11.18 56.33 -16.41
N ILE A 1193 10.25 56.05 -17.32
CA ILE A 1193 8.86 55.75 -17.02
C ILE A 1193 8.66 54.25 -17.21
N GLN A 1194 8.25 53.56 -16.14
CA GLN A 1194 8.11 52.11 -16.08
C GLN A 1194 6.64 51.72 -15.91
N LEU A 1195 6.21 50.65 -16.58
CA LEU A 1195 4.89 50.05 -16.39
C LEU A 1195 4.91 49.11 -15.19
N VAL A 1196 4.23 49.50 -14.13
CA VAL A 1196 4.18 48.74 -12.87
C VAL A 1196 2.80 48.14 -12.66
N LEU A 1197 2.74 46.84 -12.40
CA LEU A 1197 1.54 46.19 -11.88
C LEU A 1197 1.57 46.27 -10.35
N ILE A 1198 0.55 46.84 -9.73
CA ILE A 1198 0.48 46.98 -8.28
C ILE A 1198 0.09 45.63 -7.66
N ASP A 1199 1.01 45.08 -6.85
CA ASP A 1199 0.83 43.79 -6.17
C ASP A 1199 0.22 43.97 -4.77
N SER A 1200 0.69 44.97 -4.02
CA SER A 1200 0.31 45.15 -2.61
C SER A 1200 0.52 46.59 -2.11
N HIS A 1201 0.04 46.88 -0.91
CA HIS A 1201 0.46 48.08 -0.17
C HIS A 1201 1.92 47.99 0.28
N SER A 1202 2.57 49.14 0.43
CA SER A 1202 3.90 49.27 1.00
C SER A 1202 3.87 49.01 2.50
N LYS A 1203 4.73 48.10 2.98
CA LYS A 1203 4.91 47.89 4.42
C LYS A 1203 5.59 49.08 5.13
N ARG A 1204 6.28 49.94 4.39
CA ARG A 1204 7.04 51.07 4.95
C ARG A 1204 6.24 52.37 4.97
N THR A 1205 5.30 52.53 4.05
CA THR A 1205 4.56 53.79 3.85
C THR A 1205 3.07 53.45 3.81
N ARG A 1206 2.28 53.96 4.78
CA ARG A 1206 0.84 53.64 4.89
C ARG A 1206 0.05 53.94 3.61
N SER A 1207 0.43 54.97 2.86
CA SER A 1207 -0.20 55.39 1.60
C SER A 1207 0.53 54.91 0.33
N GLY A 1208 1.64 54.16 0.46
CA GLY A 1208 2.45 53.75 -0.68
C GLY A 1208 2.00 52.41 -1.25
N PHE A 1209 2.27 52.20 -2.54
CA PHE A 1209 2.05 50.93 -3.23
C PHE A 1209 3.38 50.24 -3.55
N VAL A 1210 3.30 48.95 -3.80
CA VAL A 1210 4.42 48.12 -4.23
C VAL A 1210 3.97 47.28 -5.42
N GLY A 1211 4.80 47.24 -6.45
CA GLY A 1211 4.54 46.45 -7.63
C GLY A 1211 5.81 46.00 -8.32
N LYS A 1212 5.67 45.37 -9.48
CA LYS A 1212 6.80 44.96 -10.33
C LYS A 1212 6.72 45.61 -11.70
N CYS A 1213 7.87 46.09 -12.18
CA CYS A 1213 8.02 46.50 -13.56
C CYS A 1213 8.14 45.27 -14.49
N ASP A 1214 8.14 45.52 -15.79
CA ASP A 1214 8.28 44.49 -16.82
C ASP A 1214 9.52 43.60 -16.61
N GLY A 1215 10.67 44.22 -16.32
CA GLY A 1215 11.94 43.55 -16.02
C GLY A 1215 11.98 42.75 -14.72
N GLY A 1216 10.89 42.72 -13.95
CA GLY A 1216 10.75 41.96 -12.70
C GLY A 1216 11.28 42.66 -11.45
N THR A 1217 11.92 43.83 -11.59
CA THR A 1217 12.40 44.63 -10.46
C THR A 1217 11.23 45.21 -9.67
N LYS A 1218 11.35 45.17 -8.35
CA LYS A 1218 10.32 45.68 -7.44
C LYS A 1218 10.36 47.20 -7.42
N VAL A 1219 9.20 47.84 -7.55
CA VAL A 1219 9.04 49.29 -7.50
C VAL A 1219 8.25 49.67 -6.26
N VAL A 1220 8.82 50.52 -5.41
CA VAL A 1220 8.15 51.15 -4.27
C VAL A 1220 7.62 52.50 -4.75
N ILE A 1221 6.31 52.67 -4.68
CA ILE A 1221 5.63 53.85 -5.16
C ILE A 1221 5.35 54.76 -3.96
N GLU A 1222 5.90 55.97 -4.01
CA GLU A 1222 5.75 56.99 -2.96
C GLU A 1222 4.72 58.05 -3.41
N GLU A 1223 3.79 58.39 -2.51
CA GLU A 1223 2.79 59.47 -2.59
C GLU A 1223 1.81 59.49 -3.77
N ILE A 1224 0.53 59.72 -3.44
CA ILE A 1224 -0.55 60.07 -4.37
C ILE A 1224 -0.85 61.56 -4.17
N ALA A 1225 0.02 62.46 -4.64
CA ALA A 1225 -0.16 63.88 -4.36
C ALA A 1225 -1.36 64.51 -5.12
N SER A 1226 -1.87 63.86 -6.18
CA SER A 1226 -2.91 64.45 -7.01
C SER A 1226 -4.30 63.90 -6.69
N LYS A 1227 -5.26 64.78 -6.36
CA LYS A 1227 -6.69 64.46 -6.13
C LYS A 1227 -7.35 63.63 -7.25
N HIS A 1228 -6.78 63.60 -8.45
CA HIS A 1228 -7.26 62.83 -9.60
C HIS A 1228 -6.84 61.35 -9.63
N LEU A 1229 -6.06 60.87 -8.65
CA LEU A 1229 -5.52 59.49 -8.61
C LEU A 1229 -6.21 58.57 -7.58
N ASN A 1230 -7.38 58.97 -7.04
CA ASN A 1230 -8.11 58.21 -6.02
C ASN A 1230 -8.64 56.83 -6.49
N ASP A 1231 -8.62 56.53 -7.79
CA ASP A 1231 -9.09 55.25 -8.38
C ASP A 1231 -7.97 54.21 -8.60
N VAL A 1232 -6.77 54.43 -8.07
CA VAL A 1232 -5.66 53.46 -8.19
C VAL A 1232 -5.71 52.42 -7.07
N GLY A 1233 -5.86 51.16 -7.44
CA GLY A 1233 -5.91 50.02 -6.51
C GLY A 1233 -4.92 48.90 -6.85
N ILE A 1234 -4.95 47.85 -6.01
CA ILE A 1234 -4.19 46.61 -6.24
C ILE A 1234 -4.71 45.92 -7.50
N GLY A 1235 -3.80 45.54 -8.40
CA GLY A 1235 -4.13 44.96 -9.70
C GLY A 1235 -4.19 45.95 -10.86
N ASP A 1236 -4.07 47.25 -10.59
CA ASP A 1236 -3.99 48.25 -11.64
C ASP A 1236 -2.57 48.33 -12.22
N TYR A 1237 -2.52 48.60 -13.53
CA TYR A 1237 -1.30 49.03 -14.19
C TYR A 1237 -1.14 50.54 -14.04
N VAL A 1238 0.03 50.97 -13.63
CA VAL A 1238 0.38 52.39 -13.48
C VAL A 1238 1.68 52.71 -14.20
N ALA A 1239 1.71 53.86 -14.86
CA ALA A 1239 2.94 54.45 -15.37
C ALA A 1239 3.65 55.18 -14.22
N VAL A 1240 4.88 54.78 -13.92
CA VAL A 1240 5.64 55.29 -12.76
C VAL A 1240 6.92 55.93 -13.25
N LYS A 1241 7.15 57.21 -12.93
CA LYS A 1241 8.45 57.87 -13.16
C LYS A 1241 9.40 57.48 -12.04
N VAL A 1242 10.48 56.80 -12.37
CA VAL A 1242 11.52 56.41 -11.41
C VAL A 1242 12.37 57.63 -11.07
N PHE A 1243 12.58 57.90 -9.79
CA PHE A 1243 13.43 59.01 -9.32
C PHE A 1243 14.59 58.55 -8.42
N ALA A 1244 14.53 57.33 -7.90
CA ALA A 1244 15.62 56.75 -7.12
C ALA A 1244 15.69 55.25 -7.34
N ALA A 1245 16.88 54.68 -7.16
CA ALA A 1245 17.16 53.27 -7.35
C ALA A 1245 18.13 52.76 -6.28
N ASN A 1246 18.08 51.46 -6.02
CA ASN A 1246 19.15 50.72 -5.36
C ASN A 1246 19.36 49.39 -6.10
N SER A 1247 20.21 48.49 -5.59
CA SER A 1247 20.52 47.21 -6.24
C SER A 1247 19.38 46.17 -6.26
N GLN A 1248 18.18 46.45 -5.72
CA GLN A 1248 17.08 45.49 -5.67
C GLN A 1248 15.70 46.09 -5.96
N THR A 1249 15.54 47.39 -5.73
CA THR A 1249 14.27 48.08 -5.78
C THR A 1249 14.42 49.45 -6.43
N LEU A 1250 13.42 49.82 -7.21
CA LEU A 1250 13.25 51.18 -7.73
C LEU A 1250 12.26 51.94 -6.86
N ARG A 1251 12.35 53.27 -6.88
CA ARG A 1251 11.36 54.17 -6.29
C ARG A 1251 10.86 55.14 -7.33
N GLY A 1252 9.55 55.35 -7.33
CA GLY A 1252 8.93 56.21 -8.32
C GLY A 1252 7.61 56.82 -7.87
N ARG A 1253 7.15 57.81 -8.64
CA ARG A 1253 5.85 58.47 -8.45
C ARG A 1253 4.91 58.09 -9.58
N ILE A 1254 3.64 57.91 -9.27
CA ILE A 1254 2.62 57.58 -10.27
C ILE A 1254 2.39 58.80 -11.16
N ILE A 1255 2.48 58.59 -12.47
CA ILE A 1255 2.04 59.57 -13.48
C ILE A 1255 0.54 59.40 -13.75
N GLY A 1256 0.09 58.16 -13.85
CA GLY A 1256 -1.32 57.84 -14.10
C GLY A 1256 -1.57 56.33 -14.18
N LYS A 1257 -2.85 55.95 -13.99
CA LYS A 1257 -3.38 54.63 -14.31
C LYS A 1257 -3.36 54.43 -15.83
N THR A 1258 -2.98 53.24 -16.27
CA THR A 1258 -2.88 52.89 -17.69
C THR A 1258 -3.26 51.42 -17.91
N THR A 1259 -3.17 50.94 -19.13
CA THR A 1259 -3.22 49.52 -19.47
C THR A 1259 -1.90 49.12 -20.13
N LEU A 1260 -1.64 47.82 -20.26
CA LEU A 1260 -0.42 47.33 -20.88
C LEU A 1260 -0.33 47.81 -22.34
N ARG A 1261 -1.42 47.68 -23.10
CA ARG A 1261 -1.48 48.14 -24.49
C ARG A 1261 -1.38 49.65 -24.62
N ASN A 1262 -2.06 50.40 -23.76
CA ASN A 1262 -2.03 51.86 -23.81
C ASN A 1262 -0.65 52.41 -23.43
N PHE A 1263 0.04 51.79 -22.47
CA PHE A 1263 1.41 52.15 -22.13
C PHE A 1263 2.35 51.96 -23.31
N GLU A 1264 2.26 50.85 -24.03
CA GLU A 1264 3.09 50.59 -25.21
C GLU A 1264 2.78 51.59 -26.33
N ASN A 1265 1.50 51.92 -26.57
CA ASN A 1265 1.12 52.92 -27.57
C ASN A 1265 1.65 54.32 -27.22
N LYS A 1266 1.66 54.69 -25.94
CA LYS A 1266 2.18 55.98 -25.45
C LYS A 1266 3.69 55.97 -25.20
N ARG A 1267 4.38 54.88 -25.49
CA ARG A 1267 5.80 54.73 -25.17
C ARG A 1267 6.67 55.82 -25.79
N ASN A 1268 6.38 56.22 -27.04
CA ASN A 1268 7.06 57.35 -27.68
C ASN A 1268 6.81 58.68 -26.96
N GLU A 1269 5.58 58.93 -26.50
CA GLU A 1269 5.22 60.12 -25.72
C GLU A 1269 5.96 60.14 -24.37
N TYR A 1270 6.05 58.98 -23.71
CA TYR A 1270 6.81 58.82 -22.47
C TYR A 1270 8.31 59.00 -22.67
N CYS A 1271 8.88 58.49 -23.77
CA CYS A 1271 10.28 58.74 -24.14
C CYS A 1271 10.54 60.23 -24.45
N MET A 1272 9.62 60.92 -25.12
CA MET A 1272 9.73 62.37 -25.33
C MET A 1272 9.66 63.16 -24.01
N LYS A 1273 8.74 62.81 -23.11
CA LYS A 1273 8.64 63.40 -21.76
C LYS A 1273 9.89 63.14 -20.90
N GLN A 1274 10.58 62.02 -21.09
CA GLN A 1274 11.88 61.75 -20.46
C GLN A 1274 12.93 62.76 -20.96
N ASN A 1275 13.02 62.97 -22.27
CA ASN A 1275 13.99 63.87 -22.89
C ASN A 1275 13.74 65.35 -22.55
N MET A 1276 12.48 65.81 -22.52
CA MET A 1276 12.14 67.20 -22.19
C MET A 1276 12.50 67.59 -20.74
N SER A 1277 12.48 66.65 -19.79
CA SER A 1277 12.94 66.93 -18.41
C SER A 1277 14.47 67.03 -18.26
N ASN A 1278 15.23 66.47 -19.21
CA ASN A 1278 16.69 66.62 -19.21
C ASN A 1278 17.14 67.93 -19.88
N SER A 1279 16.33 68.54 -20.73
CA SER A 1279 16.66 69.83 -21.36
C SER A 1279 16.41 71.06 -20.47
N SER A 1280 15.58 70.97 -19.43
CA SER A 1280 15.30 72.11 -18.54
C SER A 1280 16.38 72.40 -17.49
N THR A 1281 17.48 71.63 -17.46
CA THR A 1281 18.65 71.89 -16.58
C THR A 1281 19.84 72.52 -17.30
N LEU A 1282 19.75 72.82 -18.59
CA LEU A 1282 20.81 73.50 -19.35
C LEU A 1282 20.59 75.00 -19.57
N PHE A 1283 19.52 75.59 -19.01
CA PHE A 1283 19.28 77.03 -19.04
C PHE A 1283 19.10 77.59 -17.62
N SER A 1284 20.18 77.54 -16.82
CA SER A 1284 20.34 78.40 -15.65
C SER A 1284 21.82 78.56 -15.33
N CYS A 1285 22.47 79.49 -16.03
CA CYS A 1285 23.64 80.29 -15.61
C CYS A 1285 24.17 81.04 -16.84
N ASP A 1286 23.49 82.14 -17.17
CA ASP A 1286 24.07 83.46 -17.41
C ASP A 1286 23.22 84.43 -16.57
#